data_AF-A0A3N5JXU3-F1
#
_entry.id   AF-A0A3N5JXU3-F1
#
_cell.length_a   1.000
_cell.length_b   1.000
_cell.length_c   1.000
_cell.angle_alpha   90.00
_cell.angle_beta   90.00
_cell.angle_gamma   90.00
#
_symmetry.space_group_name_H-M   'P 1'
#
loop_
_entity.id
_entity.type
_entity.pdbx_description
1 polymer ?
#
loop_
_entity_poly.entity_id
_entity_poly.type
_entity_poly.pdbx_seq_one_letter_code
_entity_poly.pdbx_strand_id
1 'polypeptide(L)'
;MTKHNIVFAMVLATGCMILTPTVVADIPAAAVVINEFMASNQSTTLDPDSLQYADWIELYNGASVAVDLGGAYLSDDFANPQKWQIPKDVILPATGYLLLWADEYDITAKGLHTNFKLGAAGEELGLFTSEGAVIDTIRFSRQITDISYGRAQNANNRWLYFESPTPAKANGIDGLTSSRQAVELLFSLPSGFVSQGQTISLTTPTEGTIHFTTDGENPGRSAPIFKSPIALTRTTVVKARCYQDGLLPGPIVTRTYFVDEQSTLPVFSLSTAPGNLYDESYGIYVDEDIAERKNWRRPALLEFFEPDGHQGFSQEVDIRLFGRTAIFLPQKSISLFPSTTIDYPLLPNSGVKYLNSFLLRSSSDDWHRTMFRDGFIQTLVQQNLDIDTQAYRPAVLFINGEYFGIHNIREKYNGDYLASHHGVDADNNDLLYIDERQPDPITVLEGDRDHYEALMDFVAHNDLAIPTNYELVANQVDLANFMDYVIIEAICGNVSWAHNIRIWRPKTEDGKWQWLVFDLDRGFRDRTFNALSDMAERMPLFHALLANPGFAEQFLQRITEYLNTIFVPEQMTALLDSLQQGISAEMPRHIERWKGICANNVCGIPSMVDWQNNVTDMRNIVQERPAIIRQQIADLFDVNGAIRLNVHVEPPGYGKVQLGASTIVDDHYSGEFFSNQLLNLDASANPGFSFLGWYETTSSLNTLLQRGSSWKYFDQATVPDASWNTLNFDDAAWKTGRAQFGYGDNDETTPISFGNDDNNKYMTSYYRTLLTVNDPSSIDRLTFRLLRDDGAVVYVNGQELFRSNMPAGVISFDTPASSSVGGDDEDSFFEFIVPGSTLSKGANCLAVEVHQYEPSSSDVSFDLEIVSEQGSQERTLISRDQQLRFQATRNQSLTAEFDIDRQHLFPQVPAGELTLTSAGSPYLLLEDVLIPAGSAVTIQPGAEIHVAEGKNILIHGSLRAIGSLQQPIVFLGINHHSWGALCFEDAAQPSALSHVVVRDATSGADAVHFKAAVSTRNSELFLDHVAFQNVIQPFYGYGGSITLLDCQLDGTNAGDDILNIQFASARIEKCHLFGNGELDLDSVDDGIIRNNLIEIISSNSNRDGIDIGASRDVVIENNRIFNCPDKGISVGEESVNTLIRGNLIHQAAMGIAVKDHSTAIIDHNTIYSADVGVSVYEKIAGEDGGSAVVSNTIFSGRYTQEYAADVKSSVQFSYCLSEKSLLEGIGNIQGDARFRSILDQNFYLHADSPCINAGDPTSPPDADGT
;
A
#
# COMPACT_ATOMS: atom_id res chain seq x y z
N MET A 1 7.66 -52.74 38.64
CA MET A 1 7.82 -53.76 39.71
C MET A 1 8.10 -52.97 40.99
N THR A 2 7.26 -52.92 42.05
CA THR A 2 6.91 -53.98 43.04
C THR A 2 8.17 -54.56 43.73
N LYS A 3 8.40 -54.40 45.05
CA LYS A 3 7.80 -55.06 46.27
C LYS A 3 8.44 -54.43 47.55
N HIS A 4 8.03 -54.58 48.84
CA HIS A 4 6.91 -55.23 49.55
C HIS A 4 6.71 -54.65 51.01
N ASN A 5 5.91 -55.33 51.85
CA ASN A 5 5.39 -54.91 53.18
C ASN A 5 6.25 -55.32 54.42
N ILE A 6 5.97 -54.74 55.61
CA ILE A 6 5.88 -55.34 56.99
C ILE A 6 5.64 -54.19 58.04
N VAL A 7 4.97 -54.25 59.22
CA VAL A 7 3.98 -55.11 59.95
C VAL A 7 4.39 -55.45 61.41
N PHE A 8 3.81 -54.78 62.43
CA PHE A 8 3.61 -55.28 63.82
C PHE A 8 2.60 -54.42 64.64
N ALA A 9 2.09 -54.89 65.81
CA ALA A 9 1.08 -54.17 66.63
C ALA A 9 0.98 -54.62 68.12
N MET A 10 0.51 -53.73 69.04
CA MET A 10 -0.27 -54.07 70.27
C MET A 10 -0.82 -52.86 71.09
N VAL A 11 -2.14 -52.85 71.37
CA VAL A 11 -2.89 -52.51 72.62
C VAL A 11 -2.26 -51.52 73.65
N LEU A 12 -2.90 -50.42 74.11
CA LEU A 12 -4.19 -50.29 74.87
C LEU A 12 -4.84 -48.88 74.70
N ALA A 13 -5.93 -48.53 75.40
CA ALA A 13 -6.93 -47.55 74.91
C ALA A 13 -7.31 -46.34 75.81
N THR A 14 -7.48 -45.18 75.15
CA THR A 14 -8.35 -44.00 75.40
C THR A 14 -8.35 -43.19 74.08
N GLY A 15 -9.26 -42.28 73.75
CA GLY A 15 -10.49 -41.75 74.35
C GLY A 15 -10.88 -40.48 73.55
N CYS A 16 -12.12 -40.38 73.05
CA CYS A 16 -12.44 -39.39 72.00
C CYS A 16 -12.49 -37.93 72.48
N MET A 17 -11.87 -37.02 71.71
CA MET A 17 -12.21 -35.60 71.68
C MET A 17 -12.10 -35.05 70.26
N ILE A 18 -12.94 -34.07 69.95
CA ILE A 18 -13.13 -33.51 68.61
C ILE A 18 -12.21 -32.30 68.43
N LEU A 19 -11.46 -32.27 67.34
CA LEU A 19 -10.99 -31.02 66.73
C LEU A 19 -11.86 -30.76 65.50
N THR A 20 -12.63 -29.69 65.53
CA THR A 20 -13.47 -29.27 64.40
C THR A 20 -12.59 -28.78 63.26
N PRO A 21 -12.98 -28.99 61.98
CA PRO A 21 -12.41 -28.19 60.92
C PRO A 21 -12.70 -26.71 61.22
N THR A 22 -11.71 -25.84 61.02
CA THR A 22 -11.98 -24.41 60.90
C THR A 22 -12.79 -24.24 59.63
N VAL A 23 -14.09 -23.96 59.79
CA VAL A 23 -14.94 -23.54 58.68
C VAL A 23 -14.35 -22.22 58.19
N VAL A 24 -13.81 -22.21 56.96
CA VAL A 24 -13.69 -20.96 56.21
C VAL A 24 -15.11 -20.42 56.12
N ALA A 25 -15.35 -19.26 56.72
CA ALA A 25 -16.70 -18.72 56.79
C ALA A 25 -17.17 -18.45 55.37
N ASP A 26 -18.31 -19.03 54.97
CA ASP A 26 -18.97 -18.70 53.70
C ASP A 26 -19.04 -17.17 53.59
N ILE A 27 -18.45 -16.59 52.53
CA ILE A 27 -18.57 -15.15 52.26
C ILE A 27 -20.08 -14.88 52.18
N PRO A 28 -20.68 -14.10 53.10
CA PRO A 28 -22.14 -13.98 53.11
C PRO A 28 -22.57 -13.29 51.83
N ALA A 29 -23.48 -13.92 51.07
CA ALA A 29 -24.00 -13.47 49.77
C ALA A 29 -24.96 -12.25 49.89
N ALA A 30 -24.49 -11.24 50.63
CA ALA A 30 -25.11 -9.96 50.96
C ALA A 30 -24.09 -8.98 51.60
N ALA A 31 -22.81 -9.36 51.79
CA ALA A 31 -21.79 -8.57 52.48
C ALA A 31 -20.87 -7.79 51.53
N VAL A 32 -20.37 -8.44 50.46
CA VAL A 32 -19.51 -7.85 49.44
C VAL A 32 -20.26 -7.76 48.12
N VAL A 33 -20.08 -6.65 47.40
CA VAL A 33 -20.70 -6.35 46.10
C VAL A 33 -19.70 -5.71 45.15
N ILE A 34 -19.96 -5.81 43.85
CA ILE A 34 -19.39 -4.92 42.83
C ILE A 34 -20.09 -3.56 43.00
N ASN A 35 -19.34 -2.49 43.24
CA ASN A 35 -19.89 -1.21 43.71
C ASN A 35 -19.88 -0.12 42.64
N GLU A 36 -18.77 0.04 41.93
CA GLU A 36 -18.55 0.98 40.84
C GLU A 36 -17.53 0.36 39.88
N PHE A 37 -17.62 0.62 38.58
CA PHE A 37 -16.57 0.25 37.62
C PHE A 37 -16.52 1.23 36.45
N MET A 38 -15.43 1.21 35.70
CA MET A 38 -15.25 1.95 34.46
C MET A 38 -14.59 1.04 33.42
N ALA A 39 -15.28 0.81 32.30
CA ALA A 39 -14.84 -0.02 31.17
C ALA A 39 -14.44 0.82 29.94
N SER A 40 -14.01 2.07 30.17
CA SER A 40 -13.42 2.97 29.19
C SER A 40 -12.86 4.21 29.92
N ASN A 41 -11.70 4.07 30.54
CA ASN A 41 -10.98 5.15 31.21
C ASN A 41 -9.98 5.83 30.25
N GLN A 42 -9.96 7.16 30.19
CA GLN A 42 -8.99 7.92 29.39
C GLN A 42 -8.44 9.17 30.10
N SER A 43 -9.12 9.71 31.11
CA SER A 43 -8.66 10.92 31.81
C SER A 43 -9.05 11.03 33.29
N THR A 44 -9.87 10.12 33.83
CA THR A 44 -10.39 10.28 35.21
C THR A 44 -9.49 9.70 36.30
N THR A 45 -9.04 8.45 36.13
CA THR A 45 -8.57 7.63 37.24
C THR A 45 -7.24 6.97 36.88
N LEU A 46 -6.12 7.63 37.20
CA LEU A 46 -4.79 7.14 36.85
C LEU A 46 -4.42 5.94 37.73
N ASP A 47 -3.95 4.85 37.11
CA ASP A 47 -3.32 3.74 37.81
C ASP A 47 -1.92 4.16 38.34
N PRO A 48 -1.65 4.08 39.66
CA PRO A 48 -0.36 4.43 40.22
C PRO A 48 0.78 3.44 39.88
N ASP A 49 0.47 2.21 39.45
CA ASP A 49 1.45 1.12 39.30
C ASP A 49 2.03 1.01 37.87
N SER A 50 1.27 1.42 36.85
CA SER A 50 1.69 1.55 35.44
C SER A 50 1.68 2.99 34.89
N LEU A 51 1.06 3.96 35.60
CA LEU A 51 0.84 5.34 35.14
C LEU A 51 0.08 5.42 33.81
N GLN A 52 -0.99 4.62 33.68
CA GLN A 52 -1.93 4.63 32.55
C GLN A 52 -3.37 4.76 33.04
N TYR A 53 -4.30 5.13 32.16
CA TYR A 53 -5.73 5.11 32.46
C TYR A 53 -6.31 3.71 32.20
N ALA A 54 -5.97 2.77 33.09
CA ALA A 54 -6.52 1.42 33.09
C ALA A 54 -8.02 1.41 33.41
N ASP A 55 -8.77 0.47 32.82
CA ASP A 55 -10.13 0.21 33.28
C ASP A 55 -10.10 -0.38 34.70
N TRP A 56 -11.19 -0.27 35.46
CA TRP A 56 -11.17 -0.63 36.88
C TRP A 56 -12.50 -1.09 37.44
N ILE A 57 -12.40 -1.91 38.48
CA ILE A 57 -13.50 -2.53 39.23
C ILE A 57 -13.33 -2.15 40.70
N GLU A 58 -14.38 -1.62 41.32
CA GLU A 58 -14.45 -1.42 42.76
C GLU A 58 -15.36 -2.45 43.43
N LEU A 59 -14.84 -3.13 44.46
CA LEU A 59 -15.61 -3.97 45.37
C LEU A 59 -15.84 -3.23 46.70
N TYR A 60 -17.07 -3.29 47.22
CA TYR A 60 -17.44 -2.70 48.52
C TYR A 60 -17.95 -3.75 49.50
N ASN A 61 -17.53 -3.64 50.76
CA ASN A 61 -17.99 -4.47 51.86
C ASN A 61 -18.93 -3.69 52.79
N GLY A 62 -20.23 -3.97 52.71
CA GLY A 62 -21.27 -3.37 53.55
C GLY A 62 -21.33 -3.91 54.99
N ALA A 63 -20.52 -4.91 55.34
CA ALA A 63 -20.51 -5.49 56.68
C ALA A 63 -19.67 -4.67 57.68
N SER A 64 -20.02 -4.80 58.96
CA SER A 64 -19.28 -4.21 60.09
C SER A 64 -18.03 -5.03 60.51
N VAL A 65 -17.63 -5.99 59.69
CA VAL A 65 -16.42 -6.82 59.84
C VAL A 65 -15.69 -6.88 58.49
N ALA A 66 -14.37 -7.04 58.53
CA ALA A 66 -13.59 -7.25 57.31
C ALA A 66 -13.89 -8.63 56.70
N VAL A 67 -13.80 -8.75 55.39
CA VAL A 67 -14.02 -9.98 54.62
C VAL A 67 -12.70 -10.38 53.97
N ASP A 68 -12.36 -11.66 54.06
CA ASP A 68 -11.26 -12.26 53.31
C ASP A 68 -11.74 -12.60 51.90
N LEU A 69 -11.06 -12.09 50.88
CA LEU A 69 -11.33 -12.37 49.46
C LEU A 69 -10.24 -13.28 48.86
N GLY A 70 -9.25 -13.71 49.65
CA GLY A 70 -8.12 -14.50 49.15
C GLY A 70 -8.54 -15.83 48.55
N GLY A 71 -8.35 -15.99 47.24
CA GLY A 71 -8.75 -17.19 46.50
C GLY A 71 -10.18 -17.17 45.92
N ALA A 72 -10.95 -16.11 46.15
CA ALA A 72 -12.15 -15.80 45.36
C ALA A 72 -11.76 -15.43 43.91
N TYR A 73 -12.74 -15.34 43.00
CA TYR A 73 -12.49 -15.09 41.57
C TYR A 73 -13.27 -13.89 41.05
N LEU A 74 -12.66 -13.17 40.10
CA LEU A 74 -13.34 -12.25 39.18
C LEU A 74 -13.37 -12.84 37.77
N SER A 75 -14.42 -12.53 37.01
CA SER A 75 -14.49 -12.82 35.58
C SER A 75 -15.43 -11.86 34.86
N ASP A 76 -15.08 -11.56 33.61
CA ASP A 76 -15.88 -10.91 32.57
C ASP A 76 -16.72 -11.92 31.74
N ASP A 77 -16.56 -13.22 31.98
CA ASP A 77 -17.21 -14.32 31.28
C ASP A 77 -17.87 -15.28 32.29
N PHE A 78 -19.20 -15.45 32.21
CA PHE A 78 -19.94 -16.35 33.10
C PHE A 78 -19.88 -17.82 32.65
N ALA A 79 -19.37 -18.12 31.45
CA ALA A 79 -18.97 -19.48 31.06
C ALA A 79 -17.64 -19.88 31.71
N ASN A 80 -16.76 -18.91 32.02
CA ASN A 80 -15.51 -19.09 32.74
C ASN A 80 -15.48 -18.29 34.07
N PRO A 81 -16.26 -18.67 35.11
CA PRO A 81 -16.34 -17.95 36.38
C PRO A 81 -15.06 -18.00 37.25
N GLN A 82 -13.95 -18.54 36.73
CA GLN A 82 -12.67 -18.67 37.43
C GLN A 82 -11.50 -18.06 36.64
N LYS A 83 -11.76 -17.04 35.81
CA LYS A 83 -10.77 -16.40 34.92
C LYS A 83 -9.58 -15.77 35.66
N TRP A 84 -9.83 -14.95 36.68
CA TRP A 84 -8.78 -14.37 37.53
C TRP A 84 -9.00 -14.69 39.01
N GLN A 85 -7.98 -15.22 39.69
CA GLN A 85 -8.04 -15.49 41.13
C GLN A 85 -7.50 -14.30 41.94
N ILE A 86 -8.33 -13.75 42.83
CA ILE A 86 -7.92 -12.71 43.78
C ILE A 86 -6.77 -13.28 44.64
N PRO A 87 -5.60 -12.60 44.72
CA PRO A 87 -4.45 -13.07 45.48
C PRO A 87 -4.77 -13.41 46.94
N LYS A 88 -4.03 -14.36 47.51
CA LYS A 88 -4.19 -14.77 48.90
C LYS A 88 -3.84 -13.61 49.85
N ASP A 89 -4.46 -13.62 51.02
CA ASP A 89 -4.35 -12.59 52.05
C ASP A 89 -4.91 -11.19 51.67
N VAL A 90 -5.68 -11.07 50.56
CA VAL A 90 -6.44 -9.86 50.21
C VAL A 90 -7.66 -9.71 51.12
N ILE A 91 -7.54 -8.85 52.14
CA ILE A 91 -8.61 -8.54 53.10
C ILE A 91 -9.30 -7.22 52.74
N LEU A 92 -10.60 -7.25 52.46
CA LEU A 92 -11.44 -6.08 52.24
C LEU A 92 -11.99 -5.55 53.58
N PRO A 93 -11.61 -4.32 54.03
CA PRO A 93 -12.00 -3.81 55.35
C PRO A 93 -13.51 -3.68 55.58
N ALA A 94 -13.93 -3.67 56.85
CA ALA A 94 -15.30 -3.37 57.25
C ALA A 94 -15.73 -1.98 56.74
N THR A 95 -16.88 -1.88 56.06
CA THR A 95 -17.36 -0.64 55.42
C THR A 95 -16.36 0.00 54.44
N GLY A 96 -15.41 -0.79 53.91
CA GLY A 96 -14.34 -0.35 53.03
C GLY A 96 -14.53 -0.75 51.56
N TYR A 97 -13.61 -0.25 50.73
CA TYR A 97 -13.57 -0.42 49.28
C TYR A 97 -12.25 -1.10 48.88
N LEU A 98 -12.26 -1.81 47.75
CA LEU A 98 -11.07 -2.34 47.09
C LEU A 98 -11.15 -2.00 45.60
N LEU A 99 -10.15 -1.30 45.09
CA LEU A 99 -10.00 -1.03 43.66
C LEU A 99 -9.09 -2.10 43.04
N LEU A 100 -9.46 -2.58 41.86
CA LEU A 100 -8.69 -3.54 41.05
C LEU A 100 -8.67 -3.02 39.60
N TRP A 101 -7.52 -3.13 38.94
CA TRP A 101 -7.33 -2.71 37.55
C TRP A 101 -7.65 -3.86 36.59
N ALA A 102 -8.31 -3.53 35.49
CA ALA A 102 -8.69 -4.44 34.42
C ALA A 102 -7.93 -4.07 33.13
N ASP A 103 -6.69 -4.52 33.05
CA ASP A 103 -5.68 -4.06 32.08
C ASP A 103 -4.82 -5.19 31.51
N GLU A 104 -5.23 -6.45 31.70
CA GLU A 104 -4.56 -7.67 31.21
C GLU A 104 -3.14 -7.91 31.76
N TYR A 105 -2.70 -7.12 32.75
CA TYR A 105 -1.29 -7.05 33.13
C TYR A 105 -0.86 -8.09 34.19
N ASP A 106 -1.80 -8.60 35.00
CA ASP A 106 -1.66 -9.69 36.01
C ASP A 106 -0.38 -9.68 36.90
N ILE A 107 0.17 -8.49 37.19
CA ILE A 107 1.40 -8.34 37.99
C ILE A 107 1.11 -8.21 39.49
N THR A 108 0.84 -9.34 40.16
CA THR A 108 0.65 -9.43 41.63
C THR A 108 1.86 -8.96 42.47
N ALA A 109 2.96 -8.55 41.84
CA ALA A 109 4.17 -8.00 42.46
C ALA A 109 4.17 -6.45 42.54
N LYS A 110 3.23 -5.76 41.89
CA LYS A 110 3.03 -4.31 42.02
C LYS A 110 1.67 -3.96 42.62
N GLY A 111 0.58 -4.41 41.99
CA GLY A 111 -0.78 -4.03 42.33
C GLY A 111 -1.79 -5.18 42.21
N LEU A 112 -3.07 -4.84 42.12
CA LEU A 112 -4.18 -5.76 41.84
C LEU A 112 -4.66 -5.55 40.40
N HIS A 113 -4.02 -6.24 39.47
CA HIS A 113 -4.29 -6.19 38.02
C HIS A 113 -4.90 -7.52 37.59
N THR A 114 -6.00 -7.53 36.83
CA THR A 114 -6.62 -8.77 36.32
C THR A 114 -6.00 -9.21 35.00
N ASN A 115 -6.03 -10.52 34.73
CA ASN A 115 -5.64 -11.11 33.43
C ASN A 115 -6.69 -10.91 32.31
N PHE A 116 -7.48 -9.85 32.42
CA PHE A 116 -8.51 -9.44 31.48
C PHE A 116 -8.76 -7.93 31.58
N LYS A 117 -9.40 -7.36 30.56
CA LYS A 117 -9.85 -5.97 30.48
C LYS A 117 -11.37 -5.92 30.21
N LEU A 118 -12.04 -4.86 30.64
CA LEU A 118 -13.48 -4.71 30.44
C LEU A 118 -13.86 -4.18 29.04
N GLY A 119 -14.87 -4.79 28.43
CA GLY A 119 -15.42 -4.44 27.14
C GLY A 119 -16.35 -3.23 27.15
N ALA A 120 -15.87 -2.09 26.67
CA ALA A 120 -16.64 -0.84 26.52
C ALA A 120 -17.98 -0.98 25.76
N ALA A 121 -18.12 -1.98 24.89
CA ALA A 121 -19.35 -2.28 24.14
C ALA A 121 -20.50 -2.85 25.01
N GLY A 122 -20.20 -3.34 26.21
CA GLY A 122 -21.16 -3.96 27.12
C GLY A 122 -21.05 -5.48 27.15
N GLU A 123 -20.97 -6.04 28.36
CA GLU A 123 -20.63 -7.44 28.64
C GLU A 123 -21.21 -7.89 29.98
N GLU A 124 -20.53 -8.81 30.67
CA GLU A 124 -20.85 -9.26 32.02
C GLU A 124 -19.64 -9.10 32.96
N LEU A 125 -19.88 -9.01 34.26
CA LEU A 125 -18.84 -8.95 35.29
C LEU A 125 -19.36 -9.61 36.57
N GLY A 126 -18.58 -10.54 37.12
CA GLY A 126 -18.96 -11.36 38.25
C GLY A 126 -17.86 -11.57 39.27
N LEU A 127 -18.26 -11.63 40.55
CA LEU A 127 -17.45 -11.98 41.70
C LEU A 127 -17.93 -13.34 42.22
N PHE A 128 -17.02 -14.30 42.39
CA PHE A 128 -17.33 -15.70 42.71
C PHE A 128 -16.48 -16.22 43.88
N THR A 129 -16.98 -17.22 44.63
CA THR A 129 -16.21 -17.89 45.69
C THR A 129 -15.10 -18.78 45.10
N SER A 130 -14.22 -19.31 45.95
CA SER A 130 -13.20 -20.31 45.58
C SER A 130 -13.78 -21.58 44.92
N GLU A 131 -15.06 -21.86 45.12
CA GLU A 131 -15.81 -23.00 44.55
C GLU A 131 -16.59 -22.62 43.28
N GLY A 132 -16.49 -21.36 42.81
CA GLY A 132 -17.20 -20.85 41.63
C GLY A 132 -18.67 -20.45 41.90
N ALA A 133 -19.10 -20.30 43.16
CA ALA A 133 -20.45 -19.83 43.48
C ALA A 133 -20.54 -18.30 43.38
N VAL A 134 -21.63 -17.76 42.82
CA VAL A 134 -21.83 -16.30 42.69
C VAL A 134 -21.91 -15.61 44.05
N ILE A 135 -21.13 -14.54 44.21
CA ILE A 135 -21.22 -13.57 45.32
C ILE A 135 -22.03 -12.35 44.86
N ASP A 136 -21.65 -11.74 43.73
CA ASP A 136 -22.39 -10.65 43.07
C ASP A 136 -22.09 -10.64 41.56
N THR A 137 -23.02 -10.13 40.75
CA THR A 137 -22.91 -10.12 39.28
C THR A 137 -23.66 -8.95 38.66
N ILE A 138 -23.12 -8.40 37.58
CA ILE A 138 -23.79 -7.45 36.69
C ILE A 138 -23.65 -7.88 35.22
N ARG A 139 -24.65 -7.55 34.41
CA ARG A 139 -24.52 -7.41 32.95
C ARG A 139 -24.74 -5.94 32.62
N PHE A 140 -23.90 -5.37 31.76
CA PHE A 140 -23.97 -3.95 31.42
C PHE A 140 -24.02 -3.72 29.92
N SER A 141 -24.70 -2.65 29.49
CA SER A 141 -24.71 -2.18 28.10
C SER A 141 -23.44 -1.41 27.78
N ARG A 142 -23.29 -0.98 26.52
CA ARG A 142 -22.27 0.00 26.09
C ARG A 142 -22.06 1.11 27.12
N GLN A 143 -20.81 1.28 27.52
CA GLN A 143 -20.33 2.35 28.40
C GLN A 143 -19.89 3.56 27.57
N ILE A 144 -19.60 4.66 28.27
CA ILE A 144 -19.14 5.92 27.67
C ILE A 144 -17.83 6.28 28.36
N THR A 145 -16.85 6.72 27.57
CA THR A 145 -15.51 7.05 28.06
C THR A 145 -15.55 8.09 29.17
N ASP A 146 -14.76 7.84 30.23
CA ASP A 146 -14.67 8.63 31.45
C ASP A 146 -16.00 8.76 32.25
N ILE A 147 -16.99 7.90 31.98
CA ILE A 147 -18.22 7.74 32.77
C ILE A 147 -18.19 6.37 33.46
N SER A 148 -18.25 6.34 34.79
CA SER A 148 -18.37 5.10 35.55
C SER A 148 -19.83 4.66 35.71
N TYR A 149 -20.03 3.37 35.98
CA TYR A 149 -21.33 2.80 36.31
C TYR A 149 -21.27 2.16 37.70
N GLY A 150 -22.17 2.57 38.62
CA GLY A 150 -22.10 2.16 40.03
C GLY A 150 -23.41 2.23 40.80
N ARG A 151 -23.47 1.53 41.93
CA ARG A 151 -24.60 1.48 42.87
C ARG A 151 -24.68 2.77 43.68
N ALA A 152 -25.83 3.46 43.69
CA ALA A 152 -25.95 4.71 44.46
C ALA A 152 -25.85 4.48 45.99
N GLN A 153 -25.21 5.36 46.75
CA GLN A 153 -25.01 5.23 48.22
C GLN A 153 -24.30 3.93 48.68
N ASN A 154 -23.64 3.21 47.77
CA ASN A 154 -23.06 1.88 47.93
C ASN A 154 -24.08 0.75 48.22
N ALA A 155 -23.78 -0.46 47.74
CA ALA A 155 -24.53 -1.71 48.02
C ALA A 155 -26.06 -1.70 47.80
N ASN A 156 -26.63 -0.65 47.18
CA ASN A 156 -28.02 -0.66 46.76
C ASN A 156 -28.19 -1.39 45.41
N ASN A 157 -29.45 -1.69 45.03
CA ASN A 157 -29.77 -2.31 43.74
C ASN A 157 -30.24 -1.29 42.69
N ARG A 158 -29.77 -0.03 42.77
CA ARG A 158 -30.03 1.05 41.80
C ARG A 158 -28.70 1.57 41.26
N TRP A 159 -28.30 0.97 40.14
CA TRP A 159 -27.15 1.42 39.36
C TRP A 159 -27.42 2.75 38.66
N LEU A 160 -26.38 3.59 38.58
CA LEU A 160 -26.37 4.93 37.99
C LEU A 160 -25.05 5.14 37.21
N TYR A 161 -25.10 6.00 36.21
CA TYR A 161 -23.93 6.53 35.53
C TYR A 161 -23.43 7.80 36.22
N PHE A 162 -22.12 7.96 36.42
CA PHE A 162 -21.53 9.12 37.09
C PHE A 162 -20.54 9.85 36.18
N GLU A 163 -20.76 11.16 35.95
CA GLU A 163 -19.80 12.08 35.30
C GLU A 163 -18.62 12.48 36.20
N SER A 164 -18.54 11.91 37.40
CA SER A 164 -17.52 12.20 38.40
C SER A 164 -17.35 10.93 39.23
N PRO A 165 -16.51 9.98 38.77
CA PRO A 165 -16.37 8.68 39.39
C PRO A 165 -15.85 8.78 40.83
N THR A 166 -16.15 7.77 41.65
CA THR A 166 -15.86 7.77 43.09
C THR A 166 -14.90 6.67 43.57
N PRO A 167 -13.79 6.34 42.84
CA PRO A 167 -12.92 5.24 43.21
C PRO A 167 -12.32 5.39 44.63
N ALA A 168 -12.38 4.29 45.36
CA ALA A 168 -12.06 4.11 46.78
C ALA A 168 -12.90 4.97 47.75
N LYS A 169 -14.13 5.38 47.35
CA LYS A 169 -14.98 6.32 48.10
C LYS A 169 -16.46 5.93 47.97
N ALA A 170 -17.33 6.64 48.69
CA ALA A 170 -18.77 6.38 48.65
C ALA A 170 -19.44 7.00 47.42
N ASN A 171 -20.21 6.19 46.69
CA ASN A 171 -20.95 6.60 45.50
C ASN A 171 -22.07 7.60 45.85
N GLY A 172 -22.28 8.58 44.97
CA GLY A 172 -23.30 9.62 45.14
C GLY A 172 -24.75 9.13 44.99
N ILE A 173 -25.70 10.08 45.07
CA ILE A 173 -27.12 9.87 44.69
C ILE A 173 -27.49 10.54 43.36
N ASP A 174 -26.66 11.48 42.90
CA ASP A 174 -26.97 12.43 41.81
C ASP A 174 -26.52 11.93 40.42
N GLY A 175 -26.19 10.64 40.30
CA GLY A 175 -25.92 9.98 39.02
C GLY A 175 -27.18 9.73 38.18
N LEU A 176 -26.99 9.46 36.89
CA LEU A 176 -28.07 9.34 35.91
C LEU A 176 -28.56 7.89 35.75
N THR A 177 -29.88 7.72 35.58
CA THR A 177 -30.52 6.41 35.41
C THR A 177 -30.57 5.91 33.96
N SER A 178 -29.88 6.58 33.04
CA SER A 178 -29.89 6.27 31.62
C SER A 178 -28.52 6.57 31.01
N SER A 179 -28.10 5.71 30.07
CA SER A 179 -26.91 5.92 29.23
C SER A 179 -27.15 6.94 28.10
N ARG A 180 -28.37 7.50 27.98
CA ARG A 180 -28.67 8.48 26.92
C ARG A 180 -27.80 9.72 27.07
N GLN A 181 -27.00 9.98 26.05
CA GLN A 181 -26.22 11.20 25.92
C GLN A 181 -27.06 12.37 25.37
N ALA A 182 -26.61 13.60 25.62
CA ALA A 182 -27.00 14.78 24.88
C ALA A 182 -26.66 14.61 23.39
N VAL A 183 -27.40 15.29 22.52
CA VAL A 183 -27.23 15.17 21.06
C VAL A 183 -25.81 15.56 20.62
N GLU A 184 -25.38 14.97 19.51
CA GLU A 184 -24.16 15.38 18.83
C GLU A 184 -24.26 16.82 18.31
N LEU A 185 -23.11 17.48 18.21
CA LEU A 185 -23.00 18.87 17.79
C LEU A 185 -22.59 18.97 16.33
N LEU A 186 -23.09 20.00 15.65
CA LEU A 186 -22.77 20.27 14.26
C LEU A 186 -21.75 21.40 14.17
N PHE A 187 -20.64 21.15 13.48
CA PHE A 187 -19.70 22.18 13.04
C PHE A 187 -20.15 22.74 11.70
N SER A 188 -20.02 24.05 11.48
CA SER A 188 -20.37 24.68 10.19
C SER A 188 -19.36 24.44 9.06
N LEU A 189 -18.24 23.77 9.34
CA LEU A 189 -17.21 23.36 8.37
C LEU A 189 -16.61 22.01 8.81
N PRO A 190 -16.33 21.06 7.90
CA PRO A 190 -15.61 19.82 8.22
C PRO A 190 -14.13 20.09 8.56
N SER A 191 -13.40 19.07 9.02
CA SER A 191 -11.94 19.16 9.17
C SER A 191 -11.28 19.40 7.81
N GLY A 192 -10.07 19.96 7.81
CA GLY A 192 -9.23 20.09 6.62
C GLY A 192 -8.70 21.50 6.38
N PHE A 193 -8.42 21.80 5.11
CA PHE A 193 -7.70 22.99 4.68
C PHE A 193 -8.63 24.17 4.43
N VAL A 194 -8.30 25.33 4.99
CA VAL A 194 -9.14 26.54 4.99
C VAL A 194 -8.30 27.82 4.86
N SER A 195 -8.92 28.91 4.43
CA SER A 195 -8.25 30.22 4.35
C SER A 195 -8.29 31.00 5.66
N GLN A 196 -7.27 31.82 5.94
CA GLN A 196 -7.26 32.70 7.11
C GLN A 196 -8.47 33.64 7.16
N GLY A 197 -9.08 33.74 8.35
CA GLY A 197 -10.22 34.60 8.61
C GLY A 197 -11.58 33.95 8.37
N GLN A 198 -11.64 32.69 7.90
CA GLN A 198 -12.86 31.90 7.97
C GLN A 198 -13.33 31.73 9.42
N THR A 199 -14.64 31.54 9.63
CA THR A 199 -15.24 31.37 10.95
C THR A 199 -16.02 30.06 11.03
N ILE A 200 -15.82 29.32 12.12
CA ILE A 200 -16.63 28.14 12.43
C ILE A 200 -17.72 28.50 13.44
N SER A 201 -18.91 27.93 13.25
CA SER A 201 -20.01 27.98 14.19
C SER A 201 -20.32 26.57 14.70
N LEU A 202 -20.66 26.45 15.98
CA LEU A 202 -21.11 25.21 16.59
C LEU A 202 -22.60 25.31 16.90
N THR A 203 -23.38 24.30 16.52
CA THR A 203 -24.82 24.22 16.81
C THR A 203 -25.21 22.85 17.36
N THR A 204 -26.41 22.75 17.90
CA THR A 204 -27.03 21.52 18.40
C THR A 204 -28.47 21.46 17.88
N PRO A 205 -28.98 20.30 17.38
CA PRO A 205 -30.37 20.17 16.95
C PRO A 205 -31.41 20.39 18.07
N THR A 206 -31.02 20.30 19.34
CA THR A 206 -31.90 20.48 20.51
C THR A 206 -31.34 21.50 21.51
N GLU A 207 -32.12 21.86 22.53
CA GLU A 207 -31.63 22.67 23.65
C GLU A 207 -30.46 21.96 24.36
N GLY A 208 -29.33 22.66 24.50
CA GLY A 208 -28.11 22.16 25.14
C GLY A 208 -27.02 23.24 25.17
N THR A 209 -26.04 23.08 26.05
CA THR A 209 -24.90 23.98 26.21
C THR A 209 -23.67 23.37 25.55
N ILE A 210 -23.13 24.02 24.52
CA ILE A 210 -21.89 23.58 23.86
C ILE A 210 -20.69 24.11 24.65
N HIS A 211 -19.81 23.22 25.10
CA HIS A 211 -18.51 23.54 25.67
C HIS A 211 -17.41 23.18 24.66
N PHE A 212 -16.34 23.97 24.59
CA PHE A 212 -15.25 23.78 23.62
C PHE A 212 -13.87 24.17 24.17
N THR A 213 -12.82 23.64 23.54
CA THR A 213 -11.40 23.84 23.80
C THR A 213 -10.63 23.96 22.49
N THR A 214 -9.45 24.61 22.50
CA THR A 214 -8.62 24.85 21.30
C THR A 214 -7.12 24.64 21.54
N ASP A 215 -6.79 23.83 22.54
CA ASP A 215 -5.45 23.55 23.07
C ASP A 215 -5.15 22.04 23.13
N GLY A 216 -6.13 21.20 22.80
CA GLY A 216 -6.06 19.74 22.82
C GLY A 216 -6.75 19.08 24.02
N GLU A 217 -7.11 19.85 25.05
CA GLU A 217 -7.84 19.36 26.22
C GLU A 217 -9.26 18.88 25.88
N ASN A 218 -9.77 17.91 26.64
CA ASN A 218 -11.13 17.40 26.45
C ASN A 218 -12.16 18.36 27.12
N PRO A 219 -13.22 18.80 26.41
CA PRO A 219 -14.08 19.91 26.89
C PRO A 219 -15.05 19.47 28.01
N GLY A 220 -14.62 19.61 29.26
CA GLY A 220 -15.45 19.40 30.46
C GLY A 220 -16.48 20.51 30.72
N ARG A 221 -17.37 20.31 31.72
CA ARG A 221 -18.35 21.34 32.18
C ARG A 221 -17.71 22.66 32.67
N SER A 222 -16.41 22.65 32.95
CA SER A 222 -15.59 23.82 33.32
C SER A 222 -15.01 24.57 32.12
N ALA A 223 -14.99 23.98 30.92
CA ALA A 223 -14.44 24.58 29.71
C ALA A 223 -15.30 25.74 29.19
N PRO A 224 -14.75 26.64 28.34
CA PRO A 224 -15.50 27.74 27.73
C PRO A 224 -16.79 27.31 27.03
N ILE A 225 -17.90 27.99 27.35
CA ILE A 225 -19.18 27.86 26.64
C ILE A 225 -19.08 28.61 25.30
N PHE A 226 -19.43 27.95 24.20
CA PHE A 226 -19.53 28.57 22.88
C PHE A 226 -20.66 29.61 22.84
N LYS A 227 -20.36 30.83 22.37
CA LYS A 227 -21.28 31.98 22.37
C LYS A 227 -21.30 32.80 21.07
N SER A 228 -20.31 32.57 20.21
CA SER A 228 -20.09 33.32 18.97
C SER A 228 -19.12 32.53 18.08
N PRO A 229 -19.19 32.65 16.74
CA PRO A 229 -18.28 31.94 15.84
C PRO A 229 -16.80 32.14 16.19
N ILE A 230 -16.01 31.08 16.06
CA ILE A 230 -14.56 31.08 16.30
C ILE A 230 -13.87 31.45 14.99
N ALA A 231 -13.03 32.49 15.01
CA ALA A 231 -12.27 32.92 13.84
C ALA A 231 -10.95 32.15 13.72
N LEU A 232 -10.73 31.52 12.57
CA LEU A 232 -9.56 30.71 12.26
C LEU A 232 -8.44 31.62 11.73
N THR A 233 -7.54 32.04 12.62
CA THR A 233 -6.41 32.94 12.29
C THR A 233 -5.08 32.20 12.06
N ARG A 234 -5.01 30.94 12.49
CA ARG A 234 -3.86 30.02 12.41
C ARG A 234 -4.37 28.58 12.45
N THR A 235 -3.55 27.60 12.05
CA THR A 235 -3.88 26.18 12.20
C THR A 235 -4.31 25.86 13.63
N THR A 236 -5.51 25.31 13.78
CA THR A 236 -6.22 25.19 15.07
C THR A 236 -6.99 23.88 15.13
N VAL A 237 -6.79 23.09 16.19
CA VAL A 237 -7.70 22.00 16.56
C VAL A 237 -8.79 22.57 17.45
N VAL A 238 -10.04 22.17 17.20
CA VAL A 238 -11.19 22.54 18.04
C VAL A 238 -11.88 21.26 18.51
N LYS A 239 -11.89 21.03 19.82
CA LYS A 239 -12.68 19.98 20.46
C LYS A 239 -13.94 20.59 21.06
N ALA A 240 -15.09 19.96 20.88
CA ALA A 240 -16.34 20.41 21.46
C ALA A 240 -17.21 19.23 21.94
N ARG A 241 -18.10 19.46 22.90
CA ARG A 241 -19.20 18.54 23.23
C ARG A 241 -20.45 19.28 23.73
N CYS A 242 -21.62 18.68 23.55
CA CYS A 242 -22.88 19.22 24.07
C CYS A 242 -23.21 18.67 25.47
N TYR A 243 -23.72 19.54 26.34
CA TYR A 243 -24.20 19.21 27.69
C TYR A 243 -25.69 19.58 27.82
N GLN A 244 -26.52 18.63 28.25
CA GLN A 244 -27.97 18.84 28.45
C GLN A 244 -28.39 18.29 29.83
N ASP A 245 -29.30 18.99 30.51
CA ASP A 245 -29.72 18.62 31.85
C ASP A 245 -30.45 17.26 31.87
N GLY A 246 -30.02 16.37 32.78
CA GLY A 246 -30.59 15.02 32.92
C GLY A 246 -30.12 13.98 31.91
N LEU A 247 -29.21 14.33 30.99
CA LEU A 247 -28.56 13.42 30.05
C LEU A 247 -27.05 13.36 30.33
N LEU A 248 -26.42 12.23 29.96
CA LEU A 248 -24.96 12.15 29.94
C LEU A 248 -24.40 13.11 28.88
N PRO A 249 -23.15 13.58 29.00
CA PRO A 249 -22.60 14.51 28.03
C PRO A 249 -22.41 13.87 26.65
N GLY A 250 -22.68 14.63 25.59
CA GLY A 250 -22.55 14.20 24.20
C GLY A 250 -21.13 13.76 23.83
N PRO A 251 -20.93 13.11 22.67
CA PRO A 251 -19.60 12.75 22.19
C PRO A 251 -18.70 14.00 22.10
N ILE A 252 -17.39 13.80 22.26
CA ILE A 252 -16.40 14.83 21.94
C ILE A 252 -16.19 14.78 20.43
N VAL A 253 -16.57 15.84 19.74
CA VAL A 253 -16.30 16.00 18.31
C VAL A 253 -15.11 16.92 18.17
N THR A 254 -14.06 16.42 17.51
CA THR A 254 -12.81 17.13 17.25
C THR A 254 -12.75 17.48 15.77
N ARG A 255 -12.28 18.69 15.45
CA ARG A 255 -12.03 19.13 14.08
C ARG A 255 -10.73 19.93 13.99
N THR A 256 -9.78 19.47 13.18
CA THR A 256 -8.59 20.24 12.82
C THR A 256 -8.84 21.10 11.59
N TYR A 257 -8.48 22.38 11.70
CA TYR A 257 -8.50 23.32 10.59
C TYR A 257 -7.08 23.78 10.28
N PHE A 258 -6.58 23.44 9.10
CA PHE A 258 -5.27 23.83 8.59
C PHE A 258 -5.39 25.16 7.84
N VAL A 259 -4.84 26.25 8.39
CA VAL A 259 -5.14 27.62 7.95
C VAL A 259 -4.02 28.17 7.07
N ASP A 260 -4.34 28.45 5.81
CA ASP A 260 -3.40 28.81 4.73
C ASP A 260 -2.25 27.77 4.54
N GLU A 261 -2.45 26.55 5.03
CA GLU A 261 -1.50 25.45 4.93
C GLU A 261 -1.54 24.79 3.55
N GLN A 262 -0.37 24.40 3.06
CA GLN A 262 -0.20 23.56 1.87
C GLN A 262 0.95 22.58 2.13
N SER A 263 0.80 21.36 1.66
CA SER A 263 1.86 20.33 1.56
C SER A 263 1.59 19.45 0.34
N THR A 264 2.64 18.83 -0.20
CA THR A 264 2.54 17.76 -1.20
C THR A 264 2.58 16.36 -0.56
N LEU A 265 2.71 16.30 0.76
CA LEU A 265 2.70 15.07 1.54
C LEU A 265 1.35 14.88 2.25
N PRO A 266 0.96 13.63 2.58
CA PRO A 266 -0.15 13.37 3.50
C PRO A 266 0.09 14.07 4.85
N VAL A 267 -0.99 14.44 5.54
CA VAL A 267 -0.94 15.23 6.77
C VAL A 267 -1.65 14.50 7.91
N PHE A 268 -0.99 14.39 9.05
CA PHE A 268 -1.60 14.00 10.32
C PHE A 268 -1.85 15.20 11.21
N SER A 269 -3.00 15.22 11.87
CA SER A 269 -3.22 16.02 13.07
C SER A 269 -3.39 15.12 14.27
N LEU A 270 -2.50 15.28 15.26
CA LEU A 270 -2.56 14.58 16.54
C LEU A 270 -3.05 15.55 17.61
N SER A 271 -4.18 15.25 18.27
CA SER A 271 -4.76 16.09 19.31
C SER A 271 -4.88 15.41 20.66
N THR A 272 -4.21 15.99 21.66
CA THR A 272 -4.05 15.43 23.00
C THR A 272 -4.06 16.54 24.05
N ALA A 273 -4.49 16.24 25.28
CA ALA A 273 -4.29 17.12 26.41
C ALA A 273 -2.79 17.50 26.53
N PRO A 274 -2.40 18.80 26.65
CA PRO A 274 -1.00 19.18 26.79
C PRO A 274 -0.26 18.49 27.94
N GLY A 275 -0.96 18.13 29.02
CA GLY A 275 -0.37 17.36 30.13
C GLY A 275 0.17 15.99 29.73
N ASN A 276 -0.47 15.31 28.76
CA ASN A 276 0.00 14.02 28.22
C ASN A 276 1.39 14.13 27.58
N LEU A 277 1.76 15.32 27.10
CA LEU A 277 3.06 15.59 26.49
C LEU A 277 4.03 16.20 27.51
N TYR A 278 3.63 17.24 28.23
CA TYR A 278 4.57 18.16 28.90
C TYR A 278 4.45 18.24 30.43
N ASP A 279 3.59 17.44 31.08
CA ASP A 279 3.54 17.41 32.56
C ASP A 279 4.82 16.79 33.16
N GLU A 280 5.41 17.43 34.16
CA GLU A 280 6.66 16.98 34.78
C GLU A 280 6.58 15.55 35.35
N SER A 281 5.42 15.11 35.83
CA SER A 281 5.21 13.77 36.40
C SER A 281 4.65 12.74 35.41
N TYR A 282 3.89 13.19 34.40
CA TYR A 282 3.05 12.32 33.57
C TYR A 282 3.31 12.44 32.06
N GLY A 283 3.90 13.54 31.59
CA GLY A 283 4.12 13.83 30.17
C GLY A 283 5.23 12.98 29.53
N ILE A 284 5.00 12.51 28.30
CA ILE A 284 5.96 11.67 27.55
C ILE A 284 6.98 12.45 26.70
N TYR A 285 6.84 13.77 26.56
CA TYR A 285 7.81 14.66 25.90
C TYR A 285 8.76 15.36 26.90
N VAL A 286 8.80 14.90 28.15
CA VAL A 286 9.73 15.35 29.20
C VAL A 286 11.01 14.52 29.17
N ASP A 287 12.18 15.17 29.17
CA ASP A 287 13.48 14.51 29.03
C ASP A 287 13.99 13.84 30.33
N GLU A 288 13.45 14.20 31.51
CA GLU A 288 13.74 13.53 32.79
C GLU A 288 13.14 12.11 32.79
N ASP A 289 13.96 11.10 33.10
CA ASP A 289 13.61 9.67 33.07
C ASP A 289 13.01 9.16 31.74
N ILE A 290 13.26 9.86 30.62
CA ILE A 290 12.67 9.56 29.30
C ILE A 290 12.91 8.12 28.80
N ALA A 291 13.96 7.46 29.26
CA ALA A 291 14.25 6.04 28.98
C ALA A 291 13.25 5.06 29.62
N GLU A 292 12.57 5.47 30.69
CA GLU A 292 11.40 4.80 31.28
C GLU A 292 10.10 5.31 30.62
N ARG A 293 9.93 6.64 30.51
CA ARG A 293 8.72 7.26 29.93
C ARG A 293 8.40 6.79 28.52
N LYS A 294 9.40 6.36 27.74
CA LYS A 294 9.19 5.76 26.41
C LYS A 294 8.20 4.57 26.41
N ASN A 295 7.99 3.93 27.55
CA ASN A 295 7.09 2.78 27.68
C ASN A 295 5.63 3.22 27.95
N TRP A 296 5.41 4.43 28.44
CA TRP A 296 4.11 4.97 28.83
C TRP A 296 3.24 5.29 27.59
N ARG A 297 1.96 4.90 27.64
CA ARG A 297 0.95 5.26 26.62
C ARG A 297 0.13 6.47 27.05
N ARG A 298 -0.30 7.30 26.11
CA ARG A 298 -1.17 8.47 26.36
C ARG A 298 -2.28 8.56 25.32
N PRO A 299 -3.54 8.86 25.69
CA PRO A 299 -4.63 8.96 24.71
C PRO A 299 -4.55 10.25 23.90
N ALA A 300 -4.91 10.15 22.62
CA ALA A 300 -5.02 11.26 21.68
C ALA A 300 -6.00 10.90 20.56
N LEU A 301 -6.58 11.89 19.89
CA LEU A 301 -7.22 11.67 18.59
C LEU A 301 -6.19 11.88 17.48
N LEU A 302 -6.23 11.03 16.46
CA LEU A 302 -5.49 11.17 15.21
C LEU A 302 -6.44 11.38 14.03
N GLU A 303 -6.31 12.50 13.32
CA GLU A 303 -6.93 12.73 12.01
C GLU A 303 -5.87 12.59 10.91
N PHE A 304 -6.21 11.93 9.79
CA PHE A 304 -5.32 11.73 8.65
C PHE A 304 -5.94 12.29 7.36
N PHE A 305 -5.11 12.94 6.54
CA PHE A 305 -5.49 13.59 5.29
C PHE A 305 -4.50 13.25 4.16
N GLU A 306 -5.02 12.99 2.97
CA GLU A 306 -4.24 12.79 1.75
C GLU A 306 -3.81 14.15 1.11
N PRO A 307 -2.82 14.19 0.19
CA PRO A 307 -2.30 15.43 -0.40
C PRO A 307 -3.32 16.29 -1.19
N ASP A 308 -4.45 15.71 -1.59
CA ASP A 308 -5.57 16.42 -2.23
C ASP A 308 -6.47 17.15 -1.21
N GLY A 309 -6.26 16.91 0.08
CA GLY A 309 -7.05 17.44 1.20
C GLY A 309 -8.19 16.53 1.67
N HIS A 310 -8.37 15.33 1.09
CA HIS A 310 -9.37 14.37 1.54
C HIS A 310 -9.01 13.79 2.92
N GLN A 311 -9.99 13.77 3.84
CA GLN A 311 -9.82 13.14 5.16
C GLN A 311 -9.99 11.62 5.04
N GLY A 312 -8.90 10.87 5.17
CA GLY A 312 -8.90 9.41 5.08
C GLY A 312 -9.49 8.73 6.33
N PHE A 313 -9.17 9.23 7.54
CA PHE A 313 -9.82 8.77 8.77
C PHE A 313 -9.71 9.77 9.95
N SER A 314 -10.44 9.48 11.02
CA SER A 314 -10.34 10.10 12.33
C SER A 314 -10.57 9.05 13.41
N GLN A 315 -9.59 8.83 14.30
CA GLN A 315 -9.55 7.68 15.21
C GLN A 315 -8.92 8.05 16.56
N GLU A 316 -9.49 7.57 17.67
CA GLU A 316 -8.87 7.66 18.99
C GLU A 316 -7.71 6.64 19.08
N VAL A 317 -6.52 7.09 19.47
CA VAL A 317 -5.27 6.33 19.51
C VAL A 317 -4.55 6.49 20.85
N ASP A 318 -3.83 5.47 21.28
CA ASP A 318 -2.74 5.63 22.25
C ASP A 318 -1.46 6.03 21.51
N ILE A 319 -0.76 7.04 22.03
CA ILE A 319 0.58 7.44 21.60
C ILE A 319 1.65 7.04 22.62
N ARG A 320 2.82 6.62 22.13
CA ARG A 320 3.98 6.24 22.93
C ARG A 320 5.27 6.63 22.20
N LEU A 321 6.36 6.96 22.88
CA LEU A 321 7.63 7.21 22.17
C LEU A 321 8.18 5.92 21.53
N PHE A 322 8.99 6.06 20.47
CA PHE A 322 9.66 4.96 19.80
C PHE A 322 11.17 5.18 19.61
N GLY A 323 11.94 4.09 19.55
CA GLY A 323 13.38 4.08 19.27
C GLY A 323 14.29 4.11 20.50
N ARG A 324 15.60 4.23 20.27
CA ARG A 324 16.66 4.27 21.30
C ARG A 324 17.40 5.61 21.34
N THR A 325 17.81 6.13 20.18
CA THR A 325 18.37 7.49 20.03
C THR A 325 17.27 8.53 19.80
N ALA A 326 16.27 8.20 18.97
CA ALA A 326 15.18 9.08 18.56
C ALA A 326 14.36 9.71 19.71
N ILE A 327 14.26 9.04 20.86
CA ILE A 327 13.54 9.59 22.04
C ILE A 327 14.22 10.85 22.60
N PHE A 328 15.53 11.00 22.39
CA PHE A 328 16.30 12.17 22.85
C PHE A 328 16.33 13.32 21.83
N LEU A 329 15.72 13.15 20.65
CA LEU A 329 15.64 14.24 19.66
C LEU A 329 14.55 15.25 20.04
N PRO A 330 14.61 16.49 19.51
CA PRO A 330 13.50 17.44 19.60
C PRO A 330 12.27 16.93 18.83
N GLN A 331 12.48 16.41 17.62
CA GLN A 331 11.47 15.67 16.87
C GLN A 331 11.53 14.18 17.28
N LYS A 332 10.79 13.81 18.33
CA LYS A 332 10.71 12.42 18.79
C LYS A 332 9.92 11.55 17.80
N SER A 333 10.24 10.26 17.74
CA SER A 333 9.47 9.24 17.02
C SER A 333 8.33 8.71 17.88
N ILE A 334 7.18 8.43 17.27
CA ILE A 334 5.94 8.03 17.96
C ILE A 334 5.46 6.67 17.43
N SER A 335 5.10 5.76 18.34
CA SER A 335 4.31 4.56 18.07
C SER A 335 2.85 4.85 18.35
N LEU A 336 1.97 4.45 17.43
CA LEU A 336 0.53 4.71 17.46
C LEU A 336 -0.23 3.38 17.59
N PHE A 337 -1.22 3.35 18.48
CA PHE A 337 -2.06 2.18 18.73
C PHE A 337 -3.54 2.61 18.65
N PRO A 338 -4.19 2.44 17.50
CA PRO A 338 -5.63 2.67 17.34
C PRO A 338 -6.49 1.90 18.35
N SER A 339 -7.54 2.54 18.84
CA SER A 339 -8.55 1.91 19.73
C SER A 339 -9.45 0.90 19.01
N THR A 340 -9.53 0.98 17.68
CA THR A 340 -10.06 -0.04 16.77
C THR A 340 -9.15 -0.10 15.55
N THR A 341 -9.02 -1.27 14.93
CA THR A 341 -8.25 -1.48 13.68
C THR A 341 -8.60 -0.42 12.64
N ILE A 342 -7.59 0.23 12.07
CA ILE A 342 -7.78 1.13 10.92
C ILE A 342 -7.91 0.27 9.67
N ASP A 343 -9.05 0.36 8.97
CA ASP A 343 -9.26 -0.14 7.60
C ASP A 343 -8.99 1.01 6.62
N TYR A 344 -7.71 1.23 6.31
CA TYR A 344 -7.27 2.26 5.37
C TYR A 344 -5.90 1.89 4.78
N PRO A 345 -5.69 1.98 3.45
CA PRO A 345 -4.42 1.65 2.80
C PRO A 345 -3.36 2.74 3.02
N LEU A 346 -2.97 2.97 4.28
CA LEU A 346 -2.07 4.04 4.69
C LEU A 346 -0.69 3.94 4.02
N LEU A 347 -0.25 2.71 3.75
CA LEU A 347 0.98 2.33 3.07
C LEU A 347 0.62 1.51 1.82
N PRO A 348 0.12 2.13 0.74
CA PRO A 348 -0.56 1.40 -0.35
C PRO A 348 0.33 0.34 -1.04
N ASN A 349 1.64 0.57 -1.07
CA ASN A 349 2.62 -0.34 -1.68
C ASN A 349 2.95 -1.59 -0.83
N SER A 350 2.45 -1.68 0.41
CA SER A 350 2.64 -2.86 1.28
C SER A 350 1.57 -3.96 1.06
N GLY A 351 0.46 -3.62 0.41
CA GLY A 351 -0.74 -4.47 0.38
C GLY A 351 -1.55 -4.49 1.69
N VAL A 352 -1.01 -4.00 2.80
CA VAL A 352 -1.69 -3.96 4.12
C VAL A 352 -2.77 -2.87 4.14
N LYS A 353 -4.01 -3.29 4.39
CA LYS A 353 -5.17 -2.40 4.61
C LYS A 353 -5.57 -2.25 6.09
N TYR A 354 -5.25 -3.25 6.90
CA TYR A 354 -5.67 -3.35 8.29
C TYR A 354 -4.50 -3.08 9.24
N LEU A 355 -4.59 -2.02 10.06
CA LEU A 355 -3.51 -1.62 10.96
C LEU A 355 -3.97 -1.54 12.43
N ASN A 356 -3.42 -2.43 13.26
CA ASN A 356 -3.58 -2.44 14.72
C ASN A 356 -2.50 -1.60 15.44
N SER A 357 -1.36 -1.34 14.81
CA SER A 357 -0.39 -0.33 15.25
C SER A 357 0.58 0.06 14.13
N PHE A 358 1.12 1.27 14.19
CA PHE A 358 2.12 1.77 13.23
C PHE A 358 3.00 2.84 13.88
N LEU A 359 3.99 3.36 13.15
CA LEU A 359 4.93 4.37 13.64
C LEU A 359 4.91 5.65 12.80
N LEU A 360 5.11 6.79 13.44
CA LEU A 360 5.59 8.03 12.84
C LEU A 360 7.05 8.22 13.29
N ARG A 361 7.99 7.83 12.43
CA ARG A 361 9.44 7.79 12.70
C ARG A 361 10.11 9.06 12.18
N SER A 362 10.80 9.80 13.05
CA SER A 362 11.46 11.09 12.77
C SER A 362 12.83 10.96 12.08
N SER A 363 13.04 9.90 11.29
CA SER A 363 14.33 9.54 10.65
C SER A 363 15.53 9.37 11.59
N SER A 364 15.30 9.38 12.92
CA SER A 364 16.24 9.00 13.98
C SER A 364 17.68 9.48 13.77
N ASP A 365 18.62 8.57 13.47
CA ASP A 365 20.03 8.93 13.31
C ASP A 365 20.30 9.73 12.02
N ASP A 366 19.41 9.70 11.03
CA ASP A 366 19.45 10.46 9.77
C ASP A 366 18.66 11.79 9.80
N TRP A 367 17.97 12.09 10.92
CA TRP A 367 17.18 13.32 11.12
C TRP A 367 17.91 14.63 10.76
N HIS A 368 19.23 14.66 10.93
CA HIS A 368 20.10 15.81 10.64
C HIS A 368 20.71 15.79 9.22
N ARG A 369 20.22 14.92 8.31
CA ARG A 369 20.85 14.60 7.03
C ARG A 369 19.88 14.62 5.85
N THR A 370 19.37 13.47 5.38
CA THR A 370 18.52 13.42 4.16
C THR A 370 17.04 13.32 4.48
N MET A 371 16.69 12.82 5.68
CA MET A 371 15.33 12.45 6.14
C MET A 371 14.76 11.17 5.52
N PHE A 372 15.37 10.59 4.49
CA PHE A 372 14.83 9.42 3.78
C PHE A 372 15.79 8.23 3.66
N ARG A 373 16.98 8.25 4.30
CA ARG A 373 18.01 7.21 4.13
C ARG A 373 17.55 5.76 4.41
N ASP A 374 16.94 5.51 5.57
CA ASP A 374 16.31 4.22 5.89
C ASP A 374 15.08 3.96 4.98
N GLY A 375 14.44 5.00 4.44
CA GLY A 375 13.35 4.89 3.44
C GLY A 375 13.85 4.31 2.12
N PHE A 376 14.94 4.87 1.61
CA PHE A 376 15.62 4.45 0.40
C PHE A 376 16.00 2.97 0.43
N ILE A 377 16.69 2.51 1.48
CA ILE A 377 17.18 1.13 1.52
C ILE A 377 16.01 0.13 1.68
N GLN A 378 15.05 0.42 2.56
CA GLN A 378 13.85 -0.41 2.73
C GLN A 378 13.07 -0.51 1.41
N THR A 379 12.90 0.60 0.67
CA THR A 379 12.19 0.62 -0.62
C THR A 379 12.96 -0.14 -1.70
N LEU A 380 14.29 0.04 -1.77
CA LEU A 380 15.15 -0.63 -2.75
C LEU A 380 15.05 -2.15 -2.65
N VAL A 381 15.07 -2.70 -1.43
CA VAL A 381 15.01 -4.15 -1.24
C VAL A 381 13.56 -4.66 -1.31
N GLN A 382 12.56 -3.94 -0.79
CA GLN A 382 11.14 -4.27 -0.93
C GLN A 382 10.68 -4.40 -2.39
N GLN A 383 11.26 -3.62 -3.31
CA GLN A 383 10.95 -3.68 -4.74
C GLN A 383 11.58 -4.87 -5.48
N ASN A 384 12.53 -5.59 -4.87
CA ASN A 384 13.40 -6.54 -5.58
C ASN A 384 13.65 -7.88 -4.87
N LEU A 385 13.33 -8.00 -3.57
CA LEU A 385 13.65 -9.15 -2.73
C LEU A 385 12.47 -9.57 -1.85
N ASP A 386 12.33 -10.87 -1.67
CA ASP A 386 11.38 -11.50 -0.73
C ASP A 386 11.98 -11.49 0.68
N ILE A 387 11.92 -10.35 1.35
CA ILE A 387 12.47 -10.15 2.70
C ILE A 387 11.64 -9.14 3.51
N ASP A 388 11.46 -9.43 4.80
CA ASP A 388 10.76 -8.57 5.75
C ASP A 388 11.35 -7.14 5.78
N THR A 389 10.51 -6.16 5.47
CA THR A 389 10.84 -4.73 5.33
C THR A 389 9.84 -3.84 6.07
N GLN A 390 10.27 -2.64 6.48
CA GLN A 390 9.38 -1.61 7.00
C GLN A 390 8.98 -0.66 5.87
N ALA A 391 7.77 -0.78 5.31
CA ALA A 391 7.33 0.06 4.19
C ALA A 391 7.48 1.57 4.48
N TYR A 392 7.66 2.38 3.44
CA TYR A 392 8.00 3.81 3.53
C TYR A 392 6.89 4.71 2.99
N ARG A 393 6.47 5.72 3.77
CA ARG A 393 5.72 6.87 3.25
C ARG A 393 6.01 8.14 4.08
N PRO A 394 6.55 9.22 3.50
CA PRO A 394 6.73 10.48 4.22
C PRO A 394 5.40 11.22 4.39
N ALA A 395 5.20 11.87 5.54
CA ALA A 395 4.01 12.64 5.90
C ALA A 395 4.37 13.85 6.78
N VAL A 396 3.52 14.88 6.80
CA VAL A 396 3.63 16.00 7.75
C VAL A 396 2.87 15.67 9.03
N LEU A 397 3.46 15.95 10.20
CA LEU A 397 2.75 15.90 11.48
C LEU A 397 2.44 17.32 12.01
N PHE A 398 1.21 17.51 12.48
CA PHE A 398 0.83 18.58 13.40
C PHE A 398 0.46 17.98 14.76
N ILE A 399 0.80 18.67 15.85
CA ILE A 399 0.40 18.30 17.22
C ILE A 399 -0.31 19.49 17.86
N ASN A 400 -1.58 19.33 18.24
CA ASN A 400 -2.47 20.41 18.72
C ASN A 400 -2.48 21.67 17.82
N GLY A 401 -2.31 21.47 16.50
CA GLY A 401 -2.27 22.54 15.50
C GLY A 401 -0.90 23.21 15.30
N GLU A 402 0.12 22.84 16.08
CA GLU A 402 1.51 23.26 15.84
C GLU A 402 2.18 22.29 14.84
N TYR A 403 2.83 22.82 13.80
CA TYR A 403 3.59 22.03 12.83
C TYR A 403 4.81 21.35 13.49
N PHE A 404 5.05 20.07 13.19
CA PHE A 404 6.18 19.28 13.73
C PHE A 404 7.15 18.76 12.66
N GLY A 405 6.91 19.05 11.38
CA GLY A 405 7.78 18.62 10.29
C GLY A 405 7.39 17.29 9.66
N ILE A 406 8.26 16.84 8.77
CA ILE A 406 8.17 15.54 8.08
C ILE A 406 8.49 14.40 9.06
N HIS A 407 7.56 13.47 9.22
CA HIS A 407 7.75 12.17 9.85
C HIS A 407 7.52 11.06 8.81
N ASN A 408 8.15 9.91 8.99
CA ASN A 408 7.99 8.75 8.12
C ASN A 408 6.96 7.80 8.72
N ILE A 409 5.85 7.56 8.01
CA ILE A 409 4.95 6.44 8.30
C ILE A 409 5.75 5.15 8.09
N ARG A 410 5.72 4.27 9.10
CA ARG A 410 6.32 2.93 9.04
C ARG A 410 5.41 1.90 9.67
N GLU A 411 5.51 0.69 9.16
CA GLU A 411 5.06 -0.52 9.81
C GLU A 411 5.91 -0.83 11.04
N LYS A 412 5.42 -1.75 11.89
CA LYS A 412 6.06 -2.11 13.16
C LYS A 412 6.11 -3.63 13.26
N TYR A 413 7.31 -4.22 13.24
CA TYR A 413 7.47 -5.65 13.46
C TYR A 413 6.94 -6.07 14.83
N ASN A 414 5.90 -6.91 14.81
CA ASN A 414 5.18 -7.53 15.92
C ASN A 414 4.24 -8.62 15.36
N GLY A 415 3.50 -9.33 16.21
CA GLY A 415 2.58 -10.39 15.80
C GLY A 415 1.58 -9.99 14.71
N ASP A 416 1.03 -8.76 14.75
CA ASP A 416 0.14 -8.23 13.70
C ASP A 416 0.81 -8.24 12.31
N TYR A 417 2.05 -7.73 12.24
CA TYR A 417 2.83 -7.64 11.00
C TYR A 417 3.17 -9.03 10.45
N LEU A 418 3.57 -9.95 11.33
CA LEU A 418 3.86 -11.33 10.94
C LEU A 418 2.60 -12.03 10.39
N ALA A 419 1.46 -11.85 11.07
CA ALA A 419 0.19 -12.40 10.63
C ALA A 419 -0.28 -11.81 9.28
N SER A 420 -0.08 -10.51 9.04
CA SER A 420 -0.50 -9.86 7.79
C SER A 420 0.39 -10.19 6.59
N HIS A 421 1.69 -10.43 6.78
CA HIS A 421 2.63 -10.74 5.69
C HIS A 421 2.80 -12.25 5.44
N HIS A 422 2.84 -13.06 6.49
CA HIS A 422 3.18 -14.49 6.41
C HIS A 422 1.98 -15.42 6.66
N GLY A 423 0.80 -14.88 6.98
CA GLY A 423 -0.40 -15.68 7.26
C GLY A 423 -0.31 -16.55 8.52
N VAL A 424 0.60 -16.22 9.43
CA VAL A 424 0.80 -16.93 10.71
C VAL A 424 -0.20 -16.46 11.79
N ASP A 425 -0.34 -17.26 12.84
CA ASP A 425 -1.03 -16.84 14.06
C ASP A 425 -0.17 -15.77 14.78
N ALA A 426 -0.74 -14.59 15.04
CA ALA A 426 -0.03 -13.44 15.60
C ALA A 426 0.63 -13.75 16.96
N ASP A 427 -0.06 -14.51 17.82
CA ASP A 427 0.36 -14.78 19.20
C ASP A 427 1.29 -16.02 19.32
N ASN A 428 1.52 -16.75 18.21
CA ASN A 428 2.28 -18.00 18.20
C ASN A 428 3.62 -17.90 17.42
N ASN A 429 4.34 -16.80 17.62
CA ASN A 429 5.66 -16.54 17.04
C ASN A 429 6.72 -16.34 18.14
N ASP A 430 7.99 -16.57 17.79
CA ASP A 430 9.14 -16.11 18.58
C ASP A 430 9.82 -14.98 17.82
N LEU A 431 9.79 -13.76 18.36
CA LEU A 431 10.31 -12.53 17.74
C LEU A 431 11.36 -11.89 18.66
N LEU A 432 12.59 -11.75 18.14
CA LEU A 432 13.78 -11.40 18.93
C LEU A 432 14.52 -10.17 18.41
N TYR A 433 15.18 -9.47 19.32
CA TYR A 433 16.17 -8.43 19.06
C TYR A 433 17.56 -8.91 19.47
N ILE A 434 18.59 -8.61 18.67
CA ILE A 434 19.99 -8.99 19.02
C ILE A 434 20.91 -7.75 19.02
N ASP A 435 21.52 -7.48 20.17
CA ASP A 435 22.59 -6.49 20.39
C ASP A 435 23.87 -7.25 20.79
N GLU A 436 24.64 -7.72 19.81
CA GLU A 436 25.84 -8.58 19.99
C GLU A 436 26.95 -7.92 20.84
N ARG A 437 26.81 -6.62 21.14
CA ARG A 437 27.73 -5.88 22.01
C ARG A 437 27.43 -6.10 23.50
N GLN A 438 26.30 -6.71 23.86
CA GLN A 438 25.91 -6.99 25.24
C GLN A 438 26.37 -8.39 25.68
N PRO A 439 26.70 -8.59 26.98
CA PRO A 439 26.99 -9.92 27.52
C PRO A 439 25.81 -10.90 27.47
N ASP A 440 24.59 -10.38 27.42
CA ASP A 440 23.36 -11.09 27.11
C ASP A 440 22.72 -10.37 25.91
N PRO A 441 22.87 -10.88 24.67
CA PRO A 441 22.57 -10.11 23.47
C PRO A 441 21.10 -10.15 23.05
N ILE A 442 20.30 -11.12 23.52
CA ILE A 442 18.94 -11.38 23.02
C ILE A 442 17.89 -10.71 23.90
N THR A 443 17.13 -9.76 23.36
CA THR A 443 15.87 -9.31 23.99
C THR A 443 14.69 -9.98 23.30
N VAL A 444 13.90 -10.74 24.04
CA VAL A 444 12.60 -11.25 23.57
C VAL A 444 11.65 -10.07 23.38
N LEU A 445 11.00 -9.98 22.22
CA LEU A 445 9.89 -9.05 21.99
C LEU A 445 8.56 -9.76 22.19
N GLU A 446 8.43 -10.95 21.58
CA GLU A 446 7.27 -11.85 21.66
C GLU A 446 7.78 -13.29 21.71
N GLY A 447 7.06 -14.20 22.38
CA GLY A 447 7.44 -15.61 22.49
C GLY A 447 8.57 -15.89 23.50
N ASP A 448 9.54 -16.73 23.12
CA ASP A 448 10.73 -17.11 23.88
C ASP A 448 12.01 -17.17 23.01
N ARG A 449 13.15 -17.50 23.63
CA ARG A 449 14.48 -17.55 22.99
C ARG A 449 15.13 -18.93 22.97
N ASP A 450 14.52 -19.95 23.57
CA ASP A 450 15.16 -21.24 23.89
C ASP A 450 15.64 -21.96 22.62
N HIS A 451 14.85 -21.90 21.54
CA HIS A 451 15.20 -22.50 20.26
C HIS A 451 16.33 -21.78 19.53
N TYR A 452 16.48 -20.46 19.71
CA TYR A 452 17.61 -19.72 19.13
C TYR A 452 18.90 -19.99 19.90
N GLU A 453 18.82 -20.08 21.23
CA GLU A 453 19.96 -20.45 22.06
C GLU A 453 20.45 -21.86 21.75
N ALA A 454 19.55 -22.83 21.56
CA ALA A 454 19.90 -24.19 21.15
C ALA A 454 20.60 -24.23 19.77
N LEU A 455 20.13 -23.44 18.80
CA LEU A 455 20.77 -23.30 17.50
C LEU A 455 22.18 -22.69 17.63
N MET A 456 22.32 -21.59 18.39
CA MET A 456 23.60 -20.90 18.51
C MET A 456 24.62 -21.67 19.37
N ASP A 457 24.18 -22.44 20.37
CA ASP A 457 25.03 -23.39 21.11
C ASP A 457 25.51 -24.54 20.21
N PHE A 458 24.65 -25.05 19.32
CA PHE A 458 25.06 -26.03 18.32
C PHE A 458 26.12 -25.44 17.37
N VAL A 459 25.90 -24.24 16.83
CA VAL A 459 26.85 -23.54 15.95
C VAL A 459 28.19 -23.26 16.65
N ALA A 460 28.16 -22.86 17.92
CA ALA A 460 29.38 -22.59 18.69
C ALA A 460 30.24 -23.84 18.98
N HIS A 461 29.66 -25.04 18.92
CA HIS A 461 30.31 -26.30 19.29
C HIS A 461 30.51 -27.29 18.13
N ASN A 462 30.05 -27.00 16.90
CA ASN A 462 30.12 -27.91 15.76
C ASN A 462 30.69 -27.25 14.50
N ASP A 463 31.59 -27.95 13.82
CA ASP A 463 32.16 -27.53 12.53
C ASP A 463 31.13 -27.69 11.39
N LEU A 464 30.73 -26.58 10.75
CA LEU A 464 29.77 -26.58 9.65
C LEU A 464 30.40 -26.87 8.27
N ALA A 465 31.73 -27.00 8.17
CA ALA A 465 32.37 -27.59 6.99
C ALA A 465 32.01 -29.07 6.83
N ILE A 466 31.50 -29.72 7.91
CA ILE A 466 30.95 -31.07 7.88
C ILE A 466 29.48 -31.00 7.40
N PRO A 467 29.12 -31.62 6.26
CA PRO A 467 27.79 -31.48 5.67
C PRO A 467 26.63 -31.84 6.60
N THR A 468 26.76 -32.87 7.44
CA THR A 468 25.70 -33.26 8.39
C THR A 468 25.41 -32.21 9.46
N ASN A 469 26.38 -31.34 9.78
CA ASN A 469 26.21 -30.27 10.75
C ASN A 469 25.58 -29.04 10.08
N TYR A 470 26.02 -28.73 8.85
CA TYR A 470 25.39 -27.73 7.99
C TYR A 470 23.91 -28.02 7.74
N GLU A 471 23.55 -29.26 7.39
CA GLU A 471 22.15 -29.67 7.21
C GLU A 471 21.29 -29.45 8.47
N LEU A 472 21.83 -29.71 9.66
CA LEU A 472 21.11 -29.45 10.91
C LEU A 472 20.82 -27.96 11.15
N VAL A 473 21.69 -27.06 10.67
CA VAL A 473 21.45 -25.60 10.67
C VAL A 473 20.48 -25.19 9.56
N ALA A 474 20.67 -25.72 8.34
CA ALA A 474 19.83 -25.43 7.16
C ALA A 474 18.35 -25.83 7.34
N ASN A 475 18.06 -26.79 8.22
CA ASN A 475 16.69 -27.15 8.59
C ASN A 475 16.06 -26.21 9.64
N GLN A 476 16.84 -25.40 10.36
CA GLN A 476 16.36 -24.45 11.39
C GLN A 476 16.44 -22.98 10.97
N VAL A 477 17.15 -22.67 9.88
CA VAL A 477 17.40 -21.32 9.35
C VAL A 477 16.93 -21.25 7.91
N ASP A 478 16.23 -20.19 7.52
CA ASP A 478 16.08 -19.89 6.11
C ASP A 478 17.39 -19.27 5.59
N LEU A 479 18.16 -20.08 4.85
CA LEU A 479 19.46 -19.66 4.35
C LEU A 479 19.34 -18.66 3.19
N ALA A 480 18.22 -18.58 2.46
CA ALA A 480 18.05 -17.60 1.40
C ALA A 480 17.85 -16.20 1.99
N ASN A 481 16.88 -16.07 2.91
CA ASN A 481 16.63 -14.86 3.69
C ASN A 481 17.88 -14.42 4.48
N PHE A 482 18.60 -15.36 5.12
CA PHE A 482 19.82 -15.04 5.85
C PHE A 482 20.94 -14.51 4.95
N MET A 483 21.14 -15.10 3.76
CA MET A 483 22.10 -14.58 2.78
C MET A 483 21.70 -13.16 2.34
N ASP A 484 20.43 -12.91 2.08
CA ASP A 484 19.93 -11.59 1.65
C ASP A 484 20.15 -10.52 2.71
N TYR A 485 19.80 -10.81 3.97
CA TYR A 485 20.06 -9.92 5.09
C TYR A 485 21.55 -9.52 5.18
N VAL A 486 22.46 -10.50 5.11
CA VAL A 486 23.90 -10.24 5.16
C VAL A 486 24.38 -9.48 3.91
N ILE A 487 23.83 -9.75 2.72
CA ILE A 487 24.16 -9.03 1.48
C ILE A 487 23.72 -7.56 1.55
N ILE A 488 22.52 -7.28 2.07
CA ILE A 488 22.00 -5.92 2.24
C ILE A 488 22.87 -5.13 3.22
N GLU A 489 23.14 -5.67 4.40
CA GLU A 489 24.00 -5.03 5.42
C GLU A 489 25.43 -4.81 4.89
N ALA A 490 25.95 -5.73 4.08
CA ALA A 490 27.26 -5.66 3.44
C ALA A 490 27.33 -4.56 2.37
N ILE A 491 26.44 -4.58 1.37
CA ILE A 491 26.45 -3.62 0.26
C ILE A 491 26.13 -2.21 0.79
N CYS A 492 25.12 -2.05 1.65
CA CYS A 492 24.82 -0.77 2.26
C CYS A 492 25.89 -0.30 3.27
N GLY A 493 26.81 -1.17 3.70
CA GLY A 493 27.92 -0.79 4.58
C GLY A 493 27.44 -0.29 5.94
N ASN A 494 26.45 -0.97 6.54
CA ASN A 494 25.83 -0.51 7.78
C ASN A 494 26.78 -0.63 8.98
N VAL A 495 27.34 0.50 9.43
CA VAL A 495 28.18 0.60 10.64
C VAL A 495 27.44 0.28 11.95
N SER A 496 26.16 -0.09 11.89
CA SER A 496 25.32 -0.46 13.04
C SER A 496 24.88 -1.94 13.09
N TRP A 497 25.16 -2.77 12.07
CA TRP A 497 24.57 -4.11 11.91
C TRP A 497 24.52 -4.92 13.22
N ALA A 498 25.64 -4.99 13.97
CA ALA A 498 25.82 -5.78 15.20
C ALA A 498 24.94 -5.36 16.41
N HIS A 499 23.99 -4.45 16.22
CA HIS A 499 22.95 -4.15 17.21
C HIS A 499 21.59 -3.75 16.63
N ASN A 500 21.39 -3.95 15.32
CA ASN A 500 20.14 -3.64 14.63
C ASN A 500 19.48 -4.91 14.07
N ILE A 501 19.94 -6.09 14.51
CA ILE A 501 19.41 -7.39 14.11
C ILE A 501 18.01 -7.61 14.72
N ARG A 502 17.05 -7.98 13.86
CA ARG A 502 15.75 -8.55 14.24
C ARG A 502 15.65 -9.94 13.62
N ILE A 503 15.17 -10.92 14.37
CA ILE A 503 14.87 -12.26 13.83
C ILE A 503 13.52 -12.76 14.34
N TRP A 504 12.87 -13.61 13.56
CA TRP A 504 11.62 -14.26 13.95
C TRP A 504 11.55 -15.72 13.48
N ARG A 505 10.65 -16.50 14.07
CA ARG A 505 10.10 -17.72 13.45
C ARG A 505 8.67 -18.01 13.94
N PRO A 506 7.84 -18.71 13.16
CA PRO A 506 6.60 -19.27 13.65
C PRO A 506 6.88 -20.48 14.57
N LYS A 507 6.05 -20.69 15.59
CA LYS A 507 6.21 -21.80 16.55
C LYS A 507 5.56 -23.09 16.03
N THR A 508 6.04 -23.56 14.88
CA THR A 508 5.63 -24.79 14.18
C THR A 508 6.77 -25.81 14.13
N GLU A 509 6.48 -27.07 13.77
CA GLU A 509 7.49 -28.16 13.69
C GLU A 509 8.55 -27.91 12.60
N ASP A 510 8.13 -27.32 11.47
CA ASP A 510 9.01 -26.91 10.35
C ASP A 510 9.43 -25.42 10.43
N GLY A 511 9.21 -24.75 11.56
CA GLY A 511 9.40 -23.30 11.71
C GLY A 511 10.86 -22.85 11.71
N LYS A 512 11.28 -22.12 10.67
CA LYS A 512 12.67 -21.63 10.49
C LYS A 512 12.87 -20.19 10.95
N TRP A 513 14.07 -19.90 11.45
CA TRP A 513 14.52 -18.54 11.74
C TRP A 513 14.75 -17.73 10.47
N GLN A 514 14.20 -16.52 10.47
CA GLN A 514 14.31 -15.49 9.42
C GLN A 514 14.76 -14.15 10.04
N TRP A 515 15.44 -13.32 9.25
CA TRP A 515 15.96 -12.01 9.60
C TRP A 515 15.10 -10.92 8.95
N LEU A 516 14.78 -9.86 9.71
CA LEU A 516 14.01 -8.72 9.23
C LEU A 516 14.92 -7.50 9.08
N VAL A 517 14.79 -6.78 7.95
CA VAL A 517 15.62 -5.62 7.64
C VAL A 517 15.21 -4.44 8.54
N PHE A 518 16.09 -4.02 9.45
CA PHE A 518 15.72 -3.08 10.52
C PHE A 518 16.76 -1.98 10.76
N ASP A 519 16.26 -0.75 10.95
CA ASP A 519 17.05 0.40 11.41
C ASP A 519 18.33 0.66 10.59
N LEU A 520 18.13 0.92 9.29
CA LEU A 520 19.21 1.14 8.32
C LEU A 520 19.60 2.62 8.18
N ASP A 521 19.26 3.47 9.16
CA ASP A 521 19.64 4.90 9.18
C ASP A 521 21.17 5.10 9.10
N ARG A 522 22.00 4.05 9.28
CA ARG A 522 23.46 4.09 9.13
C ARG A 522 24.05 3.43 7.87
N GLY A 523 23.22 2.92 6.96
CA GLY A 523 23.65 2.51 5.62
C GLY A 523 24.07 3.71 4.74
N PHE A 524 24.91 3.46 3.74
CA PHE A 524 25.49 4.43 2.79
C PHE A 524 26.10 5.68 3.46
N ARG A 525 26.65 5.55 4.69
CA ARG A 525 27.31 6.65 5.43
C ARG A 525 28.82 6.69 5.24
N ASP A 526 29.44 5.55 4.97
CA ASP A 526 30.87 5.40 4.76
C ASP A 526 31.07 4.51 3.54
N ARG A 527 31.65 5.08 2.48
CA ARG A 527 31.94 4.35 1.23
C ARG A 527 32.95 3.21 1.44
N THR A 528 33.83 3.33 2.43
CA THR A 528 34.97 2.42 2.65
C THR A 528 34.69 1.27 3.62
N PHE A 529 33.71 1.42 4.53
CA PHE A 529 33.49 0.43 5.59
C PHE A 529 33.20 -0.97 5.03
N ASN A 530 34.00 -1.97 5.44
CA ASN A 530 33.89 -3.36 5.00
C ASN A 530 32.99 -4.17 5.96
N ALA A 531 31.69 -3.89 5.91
CA ALA A 531 30.68 -4.62 6.67
C ALA A 531 30.68 -6.13 6.36
N LEU A 532 31.01 -6.52 5.12
CA LEU A 532 31.08 -7.92 4.70
C LEU A 532 32.14 -8.70 5.50
N SER A 533 33.38 -8.20 5.55
CA SER A 533 34.47 -8.82 6.31
C SER A 533 34.24 -8.72 7.83
N ASP A 534 33.67 -7.62 8.31
CA ASP A 534 33.37 -7.41 9.73
C ASP A 534 32.27 -8.36 10.24
N MET A 535 31.27 -8.69 9.41
CA MET A 535 30.32 -9.76 9.68
C MET A 535 30.96 -11.15 9.53
N ALA A 536 31.80 -11.38 8.52
CA ALA A 536 32.48 -12.67 8.32
C ALA A 536 33.46 -13.03 9.46
N GLU A 537 34.02 -12.03 10.17
CA GLU A 537 34.82 -12.24 11.37
C GLU A 537 33.95 -12.38 12.64
N ARG A 538 32.88 -11.58 12.79
CA ARG A 538 32.22 -11.40 14.10
C ARG A 538 30.81 -11.98 14.25
N MET A 539 30.03 -12.10 13.17
CA MET A 539 28.66 -12.64 13.25
C MET A 539 28.74 -14.17 13.33
N PRO A 540 28.41 -14.83 14.46
CA PRO A 540 28.83 -16.23 14.67
C PRO A 540 28.21 -17.22 13.67
N LEU A 541 26.98 -16.98 13.24
CA LEU A 541 26.30 -17.82 12.25
C LEU A 541 26.92 -17.69 10.85
N PHE A 542 27.17 -16.46 10.38
CA PHE A 542 27.79 -16.24 9.06
C PHE A 542 29.23 -16.76 9.02
N HIS A 543 30.01 -16.48 10.08
CA HIS A 543 31.37 -17.01 10.23
C HIS A 543 31.42 -18.53 10.12
N ALA A 544 30.52 -19.23 10.83
CA ALA A 544 30.45 -20.69 10.79
C ALA A 544 29.98 -21.23 9.44
N LEU A 545 28.97 -20.60 8.81
CA LEU A 545 28.44 -21.03 7.52
C LEU A 545 29.44 -20.85 6.37
N LEU A 546 30.27 -19.80 6.39
CA LEU A 546 31.35 -19.59 5.41
C LEU A 546 32.41 -20.70 5.41
N ALA A 547 32.53 -21.49 6.48
CA ALA A 547 33.40 -22.68 6.48
C ALA A 547 32.88 -23.81 5.57
N ASN A 548 31.61 -23.77 5.15
CA ASN A 548 31.03 -24.73 4.22
C ASN A 548 31.23 -24.26 2.75
N PRO A 549 31.96 -25.01 1.90
CA PRO A 549 32.20 -24.59 0.52
C PRO A 549 30.92 -24.41 -0.31
N GLY A 550 29.88 -25.21 -0.06
CA GLY A 550 28.60 -25.09 -0.77
C GLY A 550 27.84 -23.82 -0.40
N PHE A 551 27.92 -23.37 0.85
CA PHE A 551 27.37 -22.07 1.27
C PHE A 551 28.20 -20.92 0.71
N ALA A 552 29.54 -21.00 0.79
CA ALA A 552 30.45 -19.99 0.25
C ALA A 552 30.26 -19.77 -1.26
N GLU A 553 30.11 -20.85 -2.05
CA GLU A 553 29.79 -20.79 -3.48
C GLU A 553 28.44 -20.09 -3.74
N GLN A 554 27.38 -20.47 -3.00
CA GLN A 554 26.04 -19.88 -3.16
C GLN A 554 26.00 -18.40 -2.75
N PHE A 555 26.62 -18.02 -1.62
CA PHE A 555 26.71 -16.64 -1.17
C PHE A 555 27.46 -15.78 -2.19
N LEU A 556 28.63 -16.24 -2.66
CA LEU A 556 29.42 -15.55 -3.68
C LEU A 556 28.64 -15.38 -4.98
N GLN A 557 27.90 -16.40 -5.42
CA GLN A 557 27.00 -16.29 -6.56
C GLN A 557 25.92 -15.22 -6.32
N ARG A 558 25.15 -15.31 -5.23
CA ARG A 558 24.02 -14.44 -4.91
C ARG A 558 24.39 -12.97 -4.70
N ILE A 559 25.49 -12.68 -3.99
CA ILE A 559 25.97 -11.29 -3.84
C ILE A 559 26.43 -10.69 -5.18
N THR A 560 27.01 -11.50 -6.06
CA THR A 560 27.44 -11.04 -7.39
C THR A 560 26.24 -10.84 -8.33
N GLU A 561 25.21 -11.67 -8.23
CA GLU A 561 23.94 -11.50 -8.94
C GLU A 561 23.29 -10.15 -8.59
N TYR A 562 23.17 -9.83 -7.30
CA TYR A 562 22.52 -8.59 -6.87
C TYR A 562 23.31 -7.33 -7.23
N LEU A 563 24.63 -7.44 -7.40
CA LEU A 563 25.50 -6.38 -7.95
C LEU A 563 25.41 -6.25 -9.49
N ASN A 564 24.59 -7.05 -10.15
CA ASN A 564 24.24 -6.95 -11.56
C ASN A 564 22.75 -6.63 -11.78
N THR A 565 21.86 -6.87 -10.79
CA THR A 565 20.40 -6.74 -10.96
C THR A 565 19.70 -5.73 -10.05
N ILE A 566 20.21 -5.45 -8.84
CA ILE A 566 19.50 -4.65 -7.80
C ILE A 566 20.32 -3.44 -7.35
N PHE A 567 21.58 -3.69 -6.97
CA PHE A 567 22.50 -2.66 -6.50
C PHE A 567 23.30 -2.06 -7.67
N VAL A 568 22.57 -1.73 -8.73
CA VAL A 568 23.09 -1.09 -9.95
C VAL A 568 23.13 0.43 -9.74
N PRO A 569 24.27 1.13 -9.97
CA PRO A 569 24.43 2.55 -9.66
C PRO A 569 23.30 3.45 -10.19
N GLU A 570 22.86 3.20 -11.43
CA GLU A 570 21.85 3.99 -12.14
C GLU A 570 20.46 3.80 -11.53
N GLN A 571 20.07 2.56 -11.24
CA GLN A 571 18.79 2.23 -10.61
C GLN A 571 18.70 2.81 -9.19
N MET A 572 19.76 2.62 -8.40
CA MET A 572 19.86 3.17 -7.05
C MET A 572 19.85 4.71 -7.06
N THR A 573 20.51 5.35 -8.04
CA THR A 573 20.46 6.81 -8.19
C THR A 573 19.05 7.28 -8.54
N ALA A 574 18.36 6.62 -9.47
CA ALA A 574 16.99 6.98 -9.86
C ALA A 574 16.00 6.89 -8.69
N LEU A 575 16.10 5.84 -7.86
CA LEU A 575 15.28 5.72 -6.65
C LEU A 575 15.63 6.79 -5.59
N LEU A 576 16.92 7.08 -5.38
CA LEU A 576 17.37 8.14 -4.47
C LEU A 576 16.84 9.51 -4.90
N ASP A 577 16.91 9.82 -6.19
CA ASP A 577 16.44 11.09 -6.77
C ASP A 577 14.90 11.21 -6.69
N SER A 578 14.17 10.10 -6.89
CA SER A 578 12.72 10.05 -6.70
C SER A 578 12.30 10.36 -5.25
N LEU A 579 12.99 9.78 -4.26
CA LEU A 579 12.72 10.05 -2.85
C LEU A 579 13.16 11.47 -2.43
N GLN A 580 14.26 12.00 -3.00
CA GLN A 580 14.63 13.41 -2.84
C GLN A 580 13.52 14.32 -3.38
N GLN A 581 13.01 14.06 -4.59
CA GLN A 581 11.95 14.84 -5.21
C GLN A 581 10.68 14.83 -4.35
N GLY A 582 10.27 13.66 -3.86
CA GLY A 582 9.04 13.48 -3.07
C GLY A 582 8.92 14.36 -1.82
N ILE A 583 10.05 14.69 -1.15
CA ILE A 583 10.04 15.57 0.04
C ILE A 583 10.55 16.99 -0.21
N SER A 584 11.11 17.28 -1.40
CA SER A 584 11.80 18.55 -1.72
C SER A 584 10.97 19.81 -1.44
N ALA A 585 9.65 19.75 -1.65
CA ALA A 585 8.75 20.89 -1.44
C ALA A 585 8.48 21.21 0.04
N GLU A 586 8.55 20.21 0.92
CA GLU A 586 8.27 20.34 2.36
C GLU A 586 9.54 20.62 3.18
N MET A 587 10.72 20.23 2.66
CA MET A 587 12.02 20.44 3.33
C MET A 587 12.28 21.88 3.82
N PRO A 588 11.93 22.96 3.09
CA PRO A 588 12.08 24.34 3.60
C PRO A 588 11.30 24.59 4.90
N ARG A 589 10.09 24.02 5.03
CA ARG A 589 9.25 24.12 6.24
C ARG A 589 9.84 23.29 7.38
N HIS A 590 10.30 22.05 7.09
CA HIS A 590 11.00 21.21 8.06
C HIS A 590 12.25 21.92 8.62
N ILE A 591 13.07 22.51 7.75
CA ILE A 591 14.29 23.26 8.12
C ILE A 591 13.95 24.49 8.95
N GLU A 592 12.95 25.30 8.57
CA GLU A 592 12.53 26.45 9.36
C GLU A 592 12.11 26.07 10.79
N ARG A 593 11.48 24.90 10.96
CA ARG A 593 11.04 24.39 12.26
C ARG A 593 12.18 23.91 13.16
N TRP A 594 13.23 23.31 12.61
CA TRP A 594 14.25 22.59 13.39
C TRP A 594 15.67 23.17 13.33
N LYS A 595 15.98 24.09 12.42
CA LYS A 595 17.32 24.71 12.30
C LYS A 595 17.78 25.33 13.62
N GLY A 596 18.99 24.99 14.04
CA GLY A 596 19.58 25.49 15.30
C GLY A 596 18.94 24.96 16.59
N ILE A 597 17.92 24.10 16.51
CA ILE A 597 17.43 23.32 17.66
C ILE A 597 18.28 22.05 17.73
N CYS A 598 18.85 21.77 18.92
CA CYS A 598 19.78 20.66 19.11
C CYS A 598 19.51 19.89 20.40
N ALA A 599 19.77 18.59 20.39
CA ALA A 599 19.80 17.72 21.57
C ALA A 599 20.95 16.70 21.42
N ASN A 600 21.64 16.36 22.51
CA ASN A 600 22.78 15.42 22.51
C ASN A 600 23.84 15.67 21.43
N ASN A 601 24.13 16.95 21.13
CA ASN A 601 25.03 17.43 20.06
C ASN A 601 24.58 17.12 18.62
N VAL A 602 23.35 16.63 18.40
CA VAL A 602 22.70 16.55 17.09
C VAL A 602 21.77 17.76 16.93
N CYS A 603 21.86 18.47 15.81
CA CYS A 603 21.04 19.64 15.49
C CYS A 603 20.16 19.36 14.27
N GLY A 604 19.01 20.03 14.17
CA GLY A 604 18.20 20.01 12.95
C GLY A 604 18.95 20.63 11.76
N ILE A 605 18.60 20.19 10.55
CA ILE A 605 19.28 20.56 9.29
C ILE A 605 19.35 22.10 9.15
N PRO A 606 20.54 22.71 8.92
CA PRO A 606 20.68 24.17 9.00
C PRO A 606 20.08 24.95 7.82
N SER A 607 20.18 24.42 6.60
CA SER A 607 19.70 25.06 5.37
C SER A 607 19.40 24.04 4.26
N MET A 608 18.73 24.50 3.19
CA MET A 608 18.50 23.68 1.99
C MET A 608 19.81 23.25 1.31
N VAL A 609 20.86 24.06 1.40
CA VAL A 609 22.19 23.73 0.84
C VAL A 609 22.82 22.58 1.63
N ASP A 610 22.72 22.62 2.96
CA ASP A 610 23.20 21.51 3.81
C ASP A 610 22.42 20.22 3.56
N TRP A 611 21.11 20.30 3.34
CA TRP A 611 20.30 19.14 2.93
C TRP A 611 20.74 18.57 1.58
N GLN A 612 20.87 19.44 0.56
CA GLN A 612 21.32 19.05 -0.78
C GLN A 612 22.71 18.41 -0.75
N ASN A 613 23.65 18.96 0.04
CA ASN A 613 24.96 18.38 0.24
C ASN A 613 24.88 16.97 0.86
N ASN A 614 24.06 16.76 1.90
CA ASN A 614 23.87 15.43 2.51
C ASN A 614 23.27 14.40 1.54
N VAL A 615 22.42 14.83 0.60
CA VAL A 615 21.86 13.96 -0.44
C VAL A 615 22.88 13.67 -1.54
N THR A 616 23.67 14.66 -1.97
CA THR A 616 24.77 14.46 -2.93
C THR A 616 25.87 13.57 -2.37
N ASP A 617 26.26 13.73 -1.10
CA ASP A 617 27.17 12.82 -0.42
C ASP A 617 26.65 11.37 -0.45
N MET A 618 25.34 11.18 -0.25
CA MET A 618 24.71 9.86 -0.33
C MET A 618 24.69 9.32 -1.77
N ARG A 619 24.41 10.16 -2.78
CA ARG A 619 24.44 9.79 -4.21
C ARG A 619 25.84 9.33 -4.65
N ASN A 620 26.87 10.07 -4.28
CA ASN A 620 28.27 9.73 -4.59
C ASN A 620 28.64 8.37 -3.97
N ILE A 621 28.26 8.13 -2.70
CA ILE A 621 28.47 6.83 -2.05
C ILE A 621 27.68 5.72 -2.77
N VAL A 622 26.42 5.96 -3.15
CA VAL A 622 25.58 5.00 -3.90
C VAL A 622 26.21 4.61 -5.25
N GLN A 623 26.81 5.56 -5.97
CA GLN A 623 27.48 5.31 -7.26
C GLN A 623 28.79 4.54 -7.11
N GLU A 624 29.62 4.90 -6.14
CA GLU A 624 30.94 4.26 -5.93
C GLU A 624 30.85 2.87 -5.27
N ARG A 625 29.83 2.64 -4.42
CA ARG A 625 29.78 1.47 -3.53
C ARG A 625 29.77 0.11 -4.25
N PRO A 626 29.08 -0.10 -5.40
CA PRO A 626 29.13 -1.37 -6.13
C PRO A 626 30.53 -1.79 -6.60
N ALA A 627 31.40 -0.83 -6.96
CA ALA A 627 32.78 -1.13 -7.30
C ALA A 627 33.61 -1.50 -6.05
N ILE A 628 33.41 -0.76 -4.95
CA ILE A 628 34.11 -1.01 -3.68
C ILE A 628 33.75 -2.38 -3.10
N ILE A 629 32.46 -2.76 -3.09
CA ILE A 629 32.04 -4.07 -2.56
C ILE A 629 32.50 -5.22 -3.47
N ARG A 630 32.61 -5.05 -4.80
CA ARG A 630 33.27 -6.03 -5.68
C ARG A 630 34.72 -6.31 -5.26
N GLN A 631 35.49 -5.29 -4.86
CA GLN A 631 36.84 -5.51 -4.31
C GLN A 631 36.79 -6.20 -2.93
N GLN A 632 35.85 -5.83 -2.05
CA GLN A 632 35.71 -6.47 -0.74
C GLN A 632 35.30 -7.96 -0.83
N ILE A 633 34.55 -8.34 -1.87
CA ILE A 633 34.23 -9.74 -2.22
C ILE A 633 35.50 -10.45 -2.75
N ALA A 634 36.25 -9.81 -3.65
CA ALA A 634 37.51 -10.34 -4.16
C ALA A 634 38.51 -10.65 -3.03
N ASP A 635 38.65 -9.73 -2.07
CA ASP A 635 39.53 -9.86 -0.91
C ASP A 635 39.10 -10.97 0.06
N LEU A 636 37.79 -11.20 0.24
CA LEU A 636 37.26 -12.20 1.17
C LEU A 636 37.29 -13.63 0.58
N PHE A 637 37.02 -13.78 -0.72
CA PHE A 637 36.89 -15.09 -1.37
C PHE A 637 38.13 -15.52 -2.20
N ASP A 638 39.19 -14.69 -2.26
CA ASP A 638 40.39 -14.87 -3.10
C ASP A 638 40.06 -15.03 -4.60
N VAL A 639 39.02 -14.32 -5.06
CA VAL A 639 38.55 -14.33 -6.46
C VAL A 639 38.95 -13.05 -7.18
N ASN A 640 39.44 -13.16 -8.41
CA ASN A 640 40.10 -12.05 -9.11
C ASN A 640 39.79 -12.02 -10.61
N GLY A 641 39.68 -10.81 -11.16
CA GLY A 641 39.37 -10.57 -12.58
C GLY A 641 37.89 -10.76 -12.92
N ALA A 642 37.41 -9.98 -13.89
CA ALA A 642 36.01 -9.98 -14.33
C ALA A 642 35.81 -10.82 -15.60
N ILE A 643 34.63 -11.44 -15.71
CA ILE A 643 34.08 -12.01 -16.95
C ILE A 643 32.65 -11.50 -17.14
N ARG A 644 32.20 -11.38 -18.39
CA ARG A 644 30.79 -11.06 -18.72
C ARG A 644 30.05 -12.31 -19.21
N LEU A 645 28.97 -12.66 -18.52
CA LEU A 645 28.05 -13.73 -18.90
C LEU A 645 26.81 -13.12 -19.56
N ASN A 646 26.60 -13.41 -20.85
CA ASN A 646 25.31 -13.20 -21.50
C ASN A 646 24.47 -14.50 -21.38
N VAL A 647 23.17 -14.37 -21.12
CA VAL A 647 22.20 -15.47 -21.16
C VAL A 647 21.00 -15.05 -22.00
N HIS A 648 20.46 -15.96 -22.80
CA HIS A 648 19.31 -15.70 -23.68
C HIS A 648 18.24 -16.79 -23.53
N VAL A 649 16.98 -16.42 -23.76
CA VAL A 649 15.83 -17.33 -23.95
C VAL A 649 15.46 -17.36 -25.43
N GLU A 650 15.28 -18.54 -26.01
CA GLU A 650 14.89 -18.70 -27.42
C GLU A 650 13.83 -19.81 -27.58
N PRO A 651 12.71 -19.56 -28.28
CA PRO A 651 12.19 -18.26 -28.66
C PRO A 651 11.82 -17.39 -27.44
N PRO A 652 11.79 -16.05 -27.62
CA PRO A 652 11.29 -15.10 -26.62
C PRO A 652 10.03 -15.55 -25.87
N GLY A 653 10.09 -15.54 -24.54
CA GLY A 653 9.03 -15.91 -23.61
C GLY A 653 8.57 -17.36 -23.65
N TYR A 654 9.25 -18.29 -24.33
CA TYR A 654 8.91 -19.73 -24.28
C TYR A 654 9.40 -20.40 -22.98
N GLY A 655 10.21 -19.69 -22.19
CA GLY A 655 10.67 -20.13 -20.89
C GLY A 655 11.25 -19.00 -20.06
N LYS A 656 11.87 -19.36 -18.93
CA LYS A 656 12.60 -18.47 -18.03
C LYS A 656 13.88 -19.16 -17.60
N VAL A 657 14.91 -18.37 -17.36
CA VAL A 657 16.14 -18.85 -16.72
C VAL A 657 16.22 -18.31 -15.30
N GLN A 658 16.51 -19.15 -14.33
CA GLN A 658 16.99 -18.70 -13.03
C GLN A 658 18.53 -18.75 -13.03
N LEU A 659 19.16 -17.65 -12.63
CA LEU A 659 20.58 -17.56 -12.35
C LEU A 659 20.71 -17.42 -10.83
N GLY A 660 21.10 -18.52 -10.18
CA GLY A 660 21.20 -18.61 -8.72
C GLY A 660 19.88 -18.30 -8.02
N ALA A 661 19.79 -17.13 -7.41
CA ALA A 661 18.54 -16.65 -6.81
C ALA A 661 17.64 -15.92 -7.84
N SER A 662 18.25 -15.10 -8.69
CA SER A 662 17.57 -14.17 -9.59
C SER A 662 16.90 -14.88 -10.76
N THR A 663 15.62 -14.62 -10.99
CA THR A 663 14.99 -14.96 -12.27
C THR A 663 15.40 -13.93 -13.33
N ILE A 664 15.94 -14.41 -14.44
CA ILE A 664 16.11 -13.63 -15.67
C ILE A 664 14.72 -13.50 -16.30
N VAL A 665 14.16 -12.30 -16.21
CA VAL A 665 12.79 -11.98 -16.65
C VAL A 665 12.74 -11.64 -18.14
N ASP A 666 13.75 -10.91 -18.63
CA ASP A 666 13.92 -10.60 -20.05
C ASP A 666 14.49 -11.79 -20.83
N ASP A 667 14.24 -11.83 -22.15
CA ASP A 667 14.82 -12.84 -23.05
C ASP A 667 16.34 -12.72 -23.24
N HIS A 668 16.96 -11.71 -22.62
CA HIS A 668 18.40 -11.49 -22.58
C HIS A 668 18.83 -10.91 -21.22
N TYR A 669 19.82 -11.54 -20.60
CA TYR A 669 20.52 -11.07 -19.41
C TYR A 669 22.01 -10.88 -19.67
N SER A 670 22.63 -9.96 -18.93
CA SER A 670 24.07 -9.72 -18.98
C SER A 670 24.61 -9.26 -17.64
N GLY A 671 25.37 -10.12 -16.97
CA GLY A 671 26.05 -9.79 -15.71
C GLY A 671 27.57 -9.90 -15.80
N GLU A 672 28.26 -9.16 -14.94
CA GLU A 672 29.68 -9.31 -14.70
C GLU A 672 29.94 -10.13 -13.42
N PHE A 673 30.75 -11.17 -13.57
CA PHE A 673 31.08 -12.17 -12.53
C PHE A 673 32.59 -12.30 -12.37
N PHE A 674 33.04 -12.93 -11.28
CA PHE A 674 34.47 -13.17 -11.04
C PHE A 674 35.00 -14.33 -11.87
N SER A 675 36.27 -14.26 -12.29
CA SER A 675 36.89 -15.30 -13.10
C SER A 675 37.04 -16.60 -12.31
N ASN A 676 36.61 -17.72 -12.92
CA ASN A 676 36.52 -19.06 -12.32
C ASN A 676 35.44 -19.21 -11.24
N GLN A 677 34.61 -18.20 -11.00
CA GLN A 677 33.39 -18.33 -10.19
C GLN A 677 32.52 -19.47 -10.74
N LEU A 678 31.95 -20.26 -9.85
CA LEU A 678 31.05 -21.35 -10.21
C LEU A 678 29.63 -20.79 -10.26
N LEU A 679 28.98 -20.91 -11.42
CA LEU A 679 27.63 -20.38 -11.65
C LEU A 679 26.66 -21.51 -11.93
N ASN A 680 25.43 -21.33 -11.47
CA ASN A 680 24.31 -22.26 -11.64
C ASN A 680 23.17 -21.55 -12.37
N LEU A 681 22.81 -22.06 -13.54
CA LEU A 681 21.63 -21.66 -14.31
C LEU A 681 20.60 -22.80 -14.28
N ASP A 682 19.30 -22.49 -14.22
CA ASP A 682 18.20 -23.45 -14.37
C ASP A 682 17.19 -22.95 -15.41
N ALA A 683 16.87 -23.77 -16.41
CA ALA A 683 15.95 -23.44 -17.51
C ALA A 683 14.57 -24.07 -17.28
N SER A 684 13.58 -23.23 -16.96
CA SER A 684 12.17 -23.62 -16.84
C SER A 684 11.42 -23.25 -18.12
N ALA A 685 10.62 -24.17 -18.65
CA ALA A 685 9.72 -23.85 -19.77
C ALA A 685 8.46 -23.17 -19.23
N ASN A 686 7.95 -22.17 -19.94
CA ASN A 686 6.66 -21.58 -19.61
C ASN A 686 5.55 -22.60 -19.94
N PRO A 687 4.37 -22.51 -19.31
CA PRO A 687 3.27 -23.45 -19.55
C PRO A 687 2.93 -23.58 -21.05
N GLY A 688 2.88 -24.83 -21.54
CA GLY A 688 2.66 -25.15 -22.96
C GLY A 688 3.93 -25.29 -23.82
N PHE A 689 5.10 -24.98 -23.27
CA PHE A 689 6.40 -25.12 -23.95
C PHE A 689 7.27 -26.22 -23.33
N SER A 690 8.39 -26.54 -23.97
CA SER A 690 9.32 -27.60 -23.58
C SER A 690 10.77 -27.17 -23.79
N PHE A 691 11.66 -27.51 -22.85
CA PHE A 691 13.09 -27.18 -22.95
C PHE A 691 13.82 -28.19 -23.85
N LEU A 692 14.62 -27.67 -24.80
CA LEU A 692 15.42 -28.48 -25.73
C LEU A 692 16.87 -28.65 -25.25
N GLY A 693 17.48 -27.61 -24.70
CA GLY A 693 18.86 -27.66 -24.22
C GLY A 693 19.55 -26.29 -24.12
N TRP A 694 20.73 -26.32 -23.52
CA TRP A 694 21.64 -25.19 -23.40
C TRP A 694 22.63 -25.15 -24.56
N TYR A 695 22.77 -24.00 -25.20
CA TYR A 695 23.72 -23.78 -26.28
C TYR A 695 24.66 -22.63 -25.98
N GLU A 696 25.90 -22.69 -26.45
CA GLU A 696 26.83 -21.56 -26.48
C GLU A 696 26.85 -20.95 -27.89
N THR A 697 26.65 -19.63 -27.97
CA THR A 697 26.80 -18.86 -29.21
C THR A 697 28.22 -18.28 -29.25
N THR A 698 28.99 -18.63 -30.28
CA THR A 698 30.31 -18.01 -30.52
C THR A 698 30.13 -16.65 -31.17
N SER A 699 30.30 -15.58 -30.38
CA SER A 699 30.28 -14.22 -30.90
C SER A 699 31.62 -13.79 -31.50
N SER A 700 31.57 -12.77 -32.35
CA SER A 700 32.73 -12.13 -32.96
C SER A 700 32.64 -10.61 -32.81
N LEU A 701 33.73 -9.99 -32.38
CA LEU A 701 33.80 -8.54 -32.18
C LEU A 701 34.24 -7.84 -33.46
N ASN A 702 33.47 -6.84 -33.89
CA ASN A 702 33.73 -6.06 -35.09
C ASN A 702 33.52 -4.56 -34.81
N THR A 703 34.57 -3.75 -34.99
CA THR A 703 34.52 -2.30 -34.74
C THR A 703 33.77 -1.56 -35.84
N LEU A 704 32.58 -1.05 -35.53
CA LEU A 704 31.77 -0.24 -36.46
C LEU A 704 32.26 1.21 -36.57
N LEU A 705 32.80 1.74 -35.48
CA LEU A 705 33.41 3.07 -35.42
C LEU A 705 34.72 2.98 -34.64
N GLN A 706 35.83 3.35 -35.26
CA GLN A 706 37.16 3.27 -34.64
C GLN A 706 37.50 4.54 -33.87
N ARG A 707 38.32 4.43 -32.82
CA ARG A 707 38.95 5.59 -32.17
C ARG A 707 39.63 6.50 -33.20
N GLY A 708 39.53 7.80 -32.96
CA GLY A 708 39.99 8.82 -33.88
C GLY A 708 39.28 8.81 -35.23
N SER A 709 38.00 8.38 -35.28
CA SER A 709 37.18 8.45 -36.50
C SER A 709 36.96 9.90 -36.95
N SER A 710 36.52 10.07 -38.20
CA SER A 710 36.19 11.39 -38.73
C SER A 710 34.77 11.80 -38.36
N TRP A 711 34.63 13.00 -37.82
CA TRP A 711 33.36 13.59 -37.42
C TRP A 711 33.20 14.96 -38.07
N LYS A 712 31.94 15.29 -38.36
CA LYS A 712 31.47 16.64 -38.61
C LYS A 712 31.28 17.33 -37.26
N TYR A 713 31.71 18.58 -37.12
CA TYR A 713 31.61 19.29 -35.83
C TYR A 713 31.18 20.75 -35.97
N PHE A 714 30.60 21.26 -34.88
CA PHE A 714 30.09 22.61 -34.74
C PHE A 714 30.51 23.19 -33.37
N ASP A 715 31.33 24.24 -33.43
CA ASP A 715 32.08 24.86 -32.33
C ASP A 715 31.88 26.38 -32.36
N GLN A 716 30.65 26.83 -32.09
CA GLN A 716 30.24 28.25 -32.13
C GLN A 716 29.33 28.59 -30.95
N ALA A 717 29.19 29.89 -30.66
CA ALA A 717 28.40 30.46 -29.55
C ALA A 717 26.86 30.35 -29.71
N THR A 718 26.36 29.30 -30.38
CA THR A 718 24.96 29.15 -30.78
C THR A 718 24.57 27.68 -30.84
N VAL A 719 23.35 27.33 -30.46
CA VAL A 719 22.78 26.00 -30.74
C VAL A 719 22.68 25.76 -32.25
N PRO A 720 22.90 24.52 -32.75
CA PRO A 720 22.56 24.14 -34.12
C PRO A 720 21.06 24.19 -34.45
N ASP A 721 20.71 23.87 -35.70
CA ASP A 721 19.32 23.57 -36.06
C ASP A 721 18.82 22.34 -35.29
N ALA A 722 17.56 22.36 -34.82
CA ALA A 722 16.99 21.31 -33.98
C ALA A 722 16.97 19.90 -34.63
N SER A 723 17.17 19.79 -35.94
CA SER A 723 17.26 18.51 -36.66
C SER A 723 18.69 17.93 -36.77
N TRP A 724 19.71 18.58 -36.19
CA TRP A 724 21.14 18.26 -36.40
C TRP A 724 21.54 16.80 -36.13
N ASN A 725 20.89 16.16 -35.16
CA ASN A 725 21.12 14.78 -34.74
C ASN A 725 20.37 13.73 -35.59
N THR A 726 19.51 14.16 -36.51
CA THR A 726 18.73 13.28 -37.41
C THR A 726 19.49 12.92 -38.68
N LEU A 727 19.10 11.84 -39.37
CA LEU A 727 19.76 11.36 -40.59
C LEU A 727 19.72 12.35 -41.77
N ASN A 728 18.68 13.17 -41.88
CA ASN A 728 18.41 14.00 -43.07
C ASN A 728 18.97 15.43 -42.99
N PHE A 729 19.67 15.80 -41.92
CA PHE A 729 20.23 17.14 -41.76
C PHE A 729 21.45 17.41 -42.67
N ASP A 730 21.44 18.57 -43.34
CA ASP A 730 22.50 19.05 -44.22
C ASP A 730 23.63 19.73 -43.42
N ASP A 731 24.70 18.97 -43.18
CA ASP A 731 25.90 19.44 -42.50
C ASP A 731 26.96 20.03 -43.43
N ALA A 732 26.66 20.37 -44.70
CA ALA A 732 27.65 20.88 -45.64
C ALA A 732 28.41 22.13 -45.13
N ALA A 733 27.80 22.90 -44.23
CA ALA A 733 28.41 24.06 -43.55
C ALA A 733 29.24 23.72 -42.30
N TRP A 734 29.12 22.51 -41.73
CA TRP A 734 29.87 22.08 -40.55
C TRP A 734 31.32 21.72 -40.91
N LYS A 735 32.23 22.01 -39.98
CA LYS A 735 33.66 21.64 -40.07
C LYS A 735 33.81 20.13 -40.03
N THR A 736 34.97 19.61 -40.43
CA THR A 736 35.25 18.17 -40.40
C THR A 736 36.67 17.93 -39.91
N GLY A 737 36.81 17.03 -38.94
CA GLY A 737 38.08 16.68 -38.33
C GLY A 737 38.18 15.18 -38.09
N ARG A 738 39.17 14.79 -37.28
CA ARG A 738 39.28 13.48 -36.67
C ARG A 738 39.41 13.63 -35.17
N ALA A 739 38.75 12.76 -34.42
CA ALA A 739 38.97 12.69 -32.98
C ALA A 739 40.42 12.26 -32.68
N GLN A 740 40.97 12.52 -31.50
CA GLN A 740 40.39 13.26 -30.37
C GLN A 740 40.15 14.74 -30.74
N PHE A 741 38.98 15.26 -30.40
CA PHE A 741 38.64 16.68 -30.53
C PHE A 741 38.81 17.36 -29.17
N GLY A 742 39.29 18.60 -29.14
CA GLY A 742 39.46 19.28 -27.86
C GLY A 742 40.24 20.59 -27.90
N TYR A 743 40.71 20.98 -26.71
CA TYR A 743 41.79 21.94 -26.48
C TYR A 743 42.32 21.74 -25.05
N GLY A 744 43.59 22.09 -24.79
CA GLY A 744 44.18 22.13 -23.46
C GLY A 744 45.44 21.26 -23.35
N ASP A 745 45.27 19.98 -23.67
CA ASP A 745 46.19 18.90 -23.27
C ASP A 745 47.31 18.63 -24.28
N ASN A 746 47.14 19.10 -25.52
CA ASN A 746 48.13 19.00 -26.63
C ASN A 746 48.27 17.60 -27.25
N ASP A 747 47.33 16.70 -26.99
CA ASP A 747 47.16 15.39 -27.65
C ASP A 747 46.10 15.42 -28.78
N GLU A 748 45.35 16.52 -28.90
CA GLU A 748 44.12 16.62 -29.67
C GLU A 748 44.41 16.58 -31.17
N THR A 749 43.83 15.60 -31.86
CA THR A 749 43.99 15.47 -33.32
C THR A 749 43.24 16.55 -34.09
N THR A 750 42.16 17.10 -33.53
CA THR A 750 41.47 18.29 -34.06
C THR A 750 41.17 19.31 -32.95
N PRO A 751 41.98 20.37 -32.83
CA PRO A 751 41.65 21.51 -31.98
C PRO A 751 40.34 22.19 -32.40
N ILE A 752 39.44 22.42 -31.44
CA ILE A 752 38.15 23.12 -31.64
C ILE A 752 38.20 24.57 -31.14
N SER A 753 37.25 25.41 -31.54
CA SER A 753 37.16 26.79 -31.08
C SER A 753 36.23 26.95 -29.88
N PHE A 754 36.76 27.52 -28.79
CA PHE A 754 36.00 27.94 -27.61
C PHE A 754 35.60 29.43 -27.60
N GLY A 755 35.86 30.17 -28.69
CA GLY A 755 35.60 31.60 -28.79
C GLY A 755 36.85 32.47 -28.67
N ASN A 756 36.76 33.59 -27.95
CA ASN A 756 37.81 34.61 -27.84
C ASN A 756 38.06 35.11 -26.40
N ASP A 757 37.52 34.42 -25.38
CA ASP A 757 37.73 34.73 -23.96
C ASP A 757 38.03 33.43 -23.21
N ASP A 758 39.26 33.30 -22.72
CA ASP A 758 39.75 32.08 -22.06
C ASP A 758 38.99 31.77 -20.74
N ASN A 759 38.27 32.75 -20.19
CA ASN A 759 37.50 32.64 -18.94
C ASN A 759 35.97 32.48 -19.18
N ASN A 760 35.53 32.52 -20.44
CA ASN A 760 34.13 32.40 -20.84
C ASN A 760 34.06 31.68 -22.19
N LYS A 761 34.50 30.42 -22.16
CA LYS A 761 34.50 29.47 -23.27
C LYS A 761 33.06 29.10 -23.68
N TYR A 762 32.92 28.50 -24.85
CA TYR A 762 31.64 27.91 -25.26
C TYR A 762 31.33 26.68 -24.41
N MET A 763 30.18 26.67 -23.73
CA MET A 763 29.78 25.59 -22.83
C MET A 763 29.68 24.23 -23.53
N THR A 764 29.17 24.24 -24.77
CA THR A 764 28.80 23.02 -25.50
C THR A 764 29.43 22.96 -26.88
N SER A 765 29.92 21.77 -27.25
CA SER A 765 30.43 21.44 -28.59
C SER A 765 29.67 20.25 -29.19
N TYR A 766 29.42 20.28 -30.51
CA TYR A 766 28.54 19.32 -31.17
C TYR A 766 29.27 18.53 -32.26
N TYR A 767 29.01 17.22 -32.33
CA TYR A 767 29.65 16.28 -33.24
C TYR A 767 28.60 15.38 -33.90
N ARG A 768 28.68 15.15 -35.21
CA ARG A 768 27.88 14.12 -35.91
C ARG A 768 28.71 13.30 -36.89
N THR A 769 28.32 12.05 -37.10
CA THR A 769 28.91 11.20 -38.15
C THR A 769 27.91 10.16 -38.64
N LEU A 770 28.16 9.58 -39.82
CA LEU A 770 27.26 8.59 -40.42
C LEU A 770 27.95 7.22 -40.46
N LEU A 771 27.29 6.21 -39.91
CA LEU A 771 27.67 4.80 -40.05
C LEU A 771 26.70 4.07 -40.98
N THR A 772 27.11 2.92 -41.54
CA THR A 772 26.24 2.08 -42.39
C THR A 772 26.23 0.65 -41.89
N VAL A 773 25.04 0.13 -41.53
CA VAL A 773 24.83 -1.25 -41.12
C VAL A 773 24.16 -2.02 -42.26
N ASN A 774 24.82 -3.06 -42.77
CA ASN A 774 24.26 -3.90 -43.84
C ASN A 774 23.15 -4.83 -43.33
N ASP A 775 23.32 -5.34 -42.11
CA ASP A 775 22.35 -6.18 -41.43
C ASP A 775 22.42 -5.95 -39.90
N PRO A 776 21.45 -5.22 -39.30
CA PRO A 776 21.42 -5.06 -37.86
C PRO A 776 20.94 -6.33 -37.13
N SER A 777 20.29 -7.27 -37.83
CA SER A 777 19.84 -8.53 -37.23
C SER A 777 20.96 -9.56 -37.02
N SER A 778 22.18 -9.26 -37.48
CA SER A 778 23.40 -10.01 -37.16
C SER A 778 24.28 -9.30 -36.12
N ILE A 779 23.73 -8.35 -35.37
CA ILE A 779 24.41 -7.65 -34.27
C ILE A 779 23.58 -7.89 -33.03
N ASP A 780 24.14 -8.59 -32.05
CA ASP A 780 23.46 -8.82 -30.77
C ASP A 780 23.58 -7.54 -29.92
N ARG A 781 24.79 -6.97 -29.86
CA ARG A 781 25.13 -5.86 -28.97
C ARG A 781 26.04 -4.82 -29.62
N LEU A 782 25.99 -3.62 -29.07
CA LEU A 782 26.85 -2.49 -29.41
C LEU A 782 27.45 -1.92 -28.13
N THR A 783 28.76 -2.08 -27.95
CA THR A 783 29.53 -1.36 -26.91
C THR A 783 30.01 -0.04 -27.49
N PHE A 784 29.37 1.05 -27.07
CA PHE A 784 29.86 2.41 -27.23
C PHE A 784 30.96 2.65 -26.18
N ARG A 785 32.05 3.28 -26.59
CA ARG A 785 33.19 3.64 -25.77
C ARG A 785 33.45 5.12 -25.94
N LEU A 786 32.97 5.90 -24.99
CA LEU A 786 33.00 7.35 -25.02
C LEU A 786 34.17 7.86 -24.19
N LEU A 787 35.11 8.55 -24.82
CA LEU A 787 36.01 9.48 -24.12
C LEU A 787 35.36 10.86 -24.17
N ARG A 788 35.27 11.47 -22.99
CA ARG A 788 34.73 12.81 -22.76
C ARG A 788 35.49 13.42 -21.59
N ASP A 789 35.70 14.72 -21.61
CA ASP A 789 36.07 15.47 -20.40
C ASP A 789 34.83 15.57 -19.47
N ASP A 790 34.21 16.74 -19.28
CA ASP A 790 33.19 16.96 -18.25
C ASP A 790 31.92 16.12 -18.46
N GLY A 791 31.05 16.47 -19.41
CA GLY A 791 29.76 15.82 -19.62
C GLY A 791 29.38 15.65 -21.09
N ALA A 792 28.51 14.69 -21.40
CA ALA A 792 28.07 14.44 -22.78
C ALA A 792 26.69 13.76 -22.91
N VAL A 793 26.02 13.97 -24.04
CA VAL A 793 24.77 13.29 -24.44
C VAL A 793 24.95 12.66 -25.81
N VAL A 794 24.57 11.38 -25.97
CA VAL A 794 24.74 10.60 -27.20
C VAL A 794 23.40 10.27 -27.84
N TYR A 795 23.28 10.54 -29.15
CA TYR A 795 22.08 10.37 -29.96
C TYR A 795 22.29 9.38 -31.10
N VAL A 796 21.22 8.63 -31.41
CA VAL A 796 21.11 7.79 -32.61
C VAL A 796 19.85 8.17 -33.40
N ASN A 797 20.02 8.55 -34.66
CA ASN A 797 18.95 8.92 -35.59
C ASN A 797 17.98 10.02 -35.11
N GLY A 798 18.38 10.82 -34.12
CA GLY A 798 17.57 11.88 -33.50
C GLY A 798 16.91 11.50 -32.16
N GLN A 799 17.03 10.24 -31.72
CA GLN A 799 16.67 9.82 -30.37
C GLN A 799 17.89 9.90 -29.44
N GLU A 800 17.70 10.32 -28.20
CA GLU A 800 18.72 10.18 -27.16
C GLU A 800 18.89 8.70 -26.81
N LEU A 801 20.14 8.25 -26.68
CA LEU A 801 20.48 6.86 -26.36
C LEU A 801 20.99 6.72 -24.92
N PHE A 802 21.90 7.60 -24.50
CA PHE A 802 22.39 7.72 -23.13
C PHE A 802 23.08 9.07 -22.92
N ARG A 803 23.33 9.43 -21.65
CA ARG A 803 24.12 10.60 -21.24
C ARG A 803 25.15 10.20 -20.18
N SER A 804 26.28 10.92 -20.14
CA SER A 804 27.42 10.71 -19.25
C SER A 804 27.67 11.99 -18.46
N ASN A 805 27.65 11.93 -17.13
CA ASN A 805 27.84 13.08 -16.23
C ASN A 805 26.95 14.31 -16.54
N MET A 806 25.78 14.11 -17.16
CA MET A 806 24.81 15.18 -17.43
C MET A 806 23.59 15.04 -16.51
N PRO A 807 23.01 16.16 -16.03
CA PRO A 807 21.87 16.13 -15.12
C PRO A 807 20.64 15.49 -15.78
N ALA A 808 19.70 15.01 -14.96
CA ALA A 808 18.41 14.52 -15.44
C ALA A 808 17.51 15.64 -15.97
N GLY A 809 16.65 15.34 -16.94
CA GLY A 809 15.70 16.29 -17.54
C GLY A 809 16.13 16.83 -18.90
N VAL A 810 15.59 18.01 -19.26
CA VAL A 810 15.85 18.66 -20.55
C VAL A 810 17.22 19.31 -20.54
N ILE A 811 18.08 18.92 -21.48
CA ILE A 811 19.39 19.54 -21.70
C ILE A 811 19.25 20.73 -22.66
N SER A 812 19.91 21.84 -22.33
CA SER A 812 20.03 23.04 -23.16
C SER A 812 21.51 23.32 -23.49
N PHE A 813 21.78 24.15 -24.50
CA PHE A 813 23.15 24.49 -24.94
C PHE A 813 24.04 25.12 -23.82
N ASP A 814 23.41 25.61 -22.76
CA ASP A 814 24.00 26.25 -21.58
C ASP A 814 23.80 25.45 -20.28
N THR A 815 23.24 24.23 -20.37
CA THR A 815 23.23 23.27 -19.25
C THR A 815 24.66 22.76 -19.01
N PRO A 816 25.20 22.87 -17.79
CA PRO A 816 26.53 22.33 -17.47
C PRO A 816 26.49 20.81 -17.22
N ALA A 817 27.66 20.20 -17.20
CA ALA A 817 27.86 18.87 -16.61
C ALA A 817 27.51 18.87 -15.10
N SER A 818 27.35 17.67 -14.51
CA SER A 818 26.89 17.51 -13.12
C SER A 818 28.00 17.75 -12.10
N SER A 819 29.24 17.46 -12.48
CA SER A 819 30.48 17.80 -11.76
C SER A 819 31.61 17.99 -12.76
N SER A 820 32.68 18.66 -12.36
CA SER A 820 33.93 18.66 -13.13
C SER A 820 34.56 17.26 -13.13
N VAL A 821 35.18 16.85 -14.23
CA VAL A 821 36.06 15.66 -14.30
C VAL A 821 37.51 16.07 -13.92
N GLY A 822 38.46 15.13 -13.85
CA GLY A 822 39.82 15.40 -13.37
C GLY A 822 40.76 14.19 -13.29
N GLY A 823 41.93 14.25 -13.94
CA GLY A 823 43.00 13.25 -13.86
C GLY A 823 42.78 12.05 -14.79
N ASP A 824 43.14 10.84 -14.33
CA ASP A 824 43.08 9.59 -15.13
C ASP A 824 41.69 9.29 -15.77
N ASP A 825 40.62 9.95 -15.31
CA ASP A 825 39.26 9.89 -15.88
C ASP A 825 39.08 10.73 -17.16
N GLU A 826 39.91 11.76 -17.40
CA GLU A 826 39.88 12.61 -18.61
C GLU A 826 40.37 11.82 -19.85
N ASP A 827 41.43 11.01 -19.66
CA ASP A 827 41.99 10.06 -20.63
C ASP A 827 41.11 8.80 -20.87
N SER A 828 40.05 8.61 -20.08
CA SER A 828 39.36 7.32 -19.97
C SER A 828 38.17 7.14 -20.94
N PHE A 829 38.02 5.92 -21.43
CA PHE A 829 36.92 5.49 -22.31
C PHE A 829 35.84 4.74 -21.52
N PHE A 830 34.69 5.37 -21.31
CA PHE A 830 33.56 4.84 -20.56
C PHE A 830 32.70 3.93 -21.45
N GLU A 831 32.39 2.71 -21.00
CA GLU A 831 31.61 1.73 -21.76
C GLU A 831 30.09 1.86 -21.52
N PHE A 832 29.32 2.05 -22.59
CA PHE A 832 27.85 2.00 -22.60
C PHE A 832 27.40 0.92 -23.58
N ILE A 833 26.50 0.03 -23.20
CA ILE A 833 26.16 -1.16 -23.99
C ILE A 833 24.67 -1.21 -24.31
N VAL A 834 24.34 -1.24 -25.60
CA VAL A 834 22.94 -1.24 -26.09
C VAL A 834 22.69 -2.41 -27.07
N PRO A 835 21.42 -2.80 -27.31
CA PRO A 835 21.09 -3.83 -28.30
C PRO A 835 21.47 -3.43 -29.73
N GLY A 836 21.75 -4.41 -30.60
CA GLY A 836 21.98 -4.16 -32.03
C GLY A 836 20.79 -3.51 -32.76
N SER A 837 19.57 -3.74 -32.27
CA SER A 837 18.32 -3.16 -32.78
C SER A 837 18.22 -1.63 -32.66
N THR A 838 19.10 -0.99 -31.87
CA THR A 838 19.28 0.48 -31.86
C THR A 838 19.65 1.04 -33.24
N LEU A 839 20.27 0.24 -34.13
CA LEU A 839 20.67 0.66 -35.46
C LEU A 839 19.71 0.18 -36.55
N SER A 840 19.23 1.11 -37.36
CA SER A 840 18.46 0.82 -38.58
C SER A 840 19.33 0.17 -39.65
N LYS A 841 18.70 -0.61 -40.54
CA LYS A 841 19.36 -1.14 -41.74
C LYS A 841 19.65 -0.01 -42.73
N GLY A 842 20.90 0.11 -43.17
CA GLY A 842 21.38 1.21 -44.01
C GLY A 842 22.15 2.25 -43.20
N ALA A 843 22.00 3.52 -43.56
CA ALA A 843 22.70 4.62 -42.92
C ALA A 843 22.04 5.01 -41.58
N ASN A 844 22.86 5.26 -40.56
CA ASN A 844 22.43 5.81 -39.27
C ASN A 844 23.24 7.07 -38.96
N CYS A 845 22.60 8.06 -38.35
CA CYS A 845 23.30 9.21 -37.79
C CYS A 845 23.66 8.94 -36.33
N LEU A 846 24.93 9.10 -36.00
CA LEU A 846 25.36 9.34 -34.63
C LEU A 846 25.50 10.83 -34.42
N ALA A 847 25.13 11.30 -33.25
CA ALA A 847 25.33 12.67 -32.80
C ALA A 847 25.75 12.67 -31.34
N VAL A 848 26.62 13.59 -30.95
CA VAL A 848 27.08 13.80 -29.57
C VAL A 848 27.15 15.29 -29.31
N GLU A 849 26.65 15.73 -28.16
CA GLU A 849 26.95 17.04 -27.58
C GLU A 849 27.80 16.83 -26.32
N VAL A 850 28.84 17.65 -26.16
CA VAL A 850 29.79 17.59 -25.03
C VAL A 850 29.79 18.94 -24.34
N HIS A 851 29.58 18.93 -23.03
CA HIS A 851 29.26 20.07 -22.17
C HIS A 851 30.29 20.19 -21.04
N GLN A 852 30.78 21.40 -20.79
CA GLN A 852 31.63 21.69 -19.63
C GLN A 852 30.81 21.84 -18.34
N TYR A 853 31.47 21.69 -17.20
CA TYR A 853 30.95 22.03 -15.88
C TYR A 853 30.94 23.56 -15.67
N GLU A 854 31.98 24.26 -16.13
CA GLU A 854 32.04 25.72 -16.10
C GLU A 854 32.73 26.35 -17.32
N PRO A 855 32.33 27.58 -17.76
CA PRO A 855 32.94 28.27 -18.91
C PRO A 855 34.42 28.66 -18.74
N SER A 856 34.99 28.46 -17.56
CA SER A 856 36.41 28.69 -17.25
C SER A 856 37.28 27.44 -17.33
N SER A 857 36.70 26.23 -17.56
CA SER A 857 37.45 24.96 -17.69
C SER A 857 38.66 25.11 -18.62
N SER A 858 39.81 24.57 -18.22
CA SER A 858 41.08 24.74 -18.95
C SER A 858 41.03 24.14 -20.35
N ASP A 859 40.22 23.11 -20.52
CA ASP A 859 40.33 22.09 -21.54
C ASP A 859 38.94 21.59 -21.99
N VAL A 860 38.93 20.59 -22.87
CA VAL A 860 37.81 19.67 -23.18
C VAL A 860 38.34 18.57 -24.10
N SER A 861 37.86 17.34 -23.98
CA SER A 861 38.21 16.23 -24.88
C SER A 861 37.00 15.39 -25.33
N PHE A 862 37.07 14.82 -26.55
CA PHE A 862 36.06 13.91 -27.12
C PHE A 862 36.63 12.90 -28.13
N ASP A 863 36.32 11.60 -27.95
CA ASP A 863 36.37 10.53 -28.97
C ASP A 863 35.30 9.46 -28.69
N LEU A 864 34.91 8.68 -29.71
CA LEU A 864 33.94 7.61 -29.58
C LEU A 864 34.29 6.40 -30.46
N GLU A 865 34.49 5.25 -29.82
CA GLU A 865 34.59 3.93 -30.45
C GLU A 865 33.26 3.17 -30.31
N ILE A 866 32.90 2.37 -31.32
CA ILE A 866 31.75 1.45 -31.25
C ILE A 866 32.20 0.07 -31.72
N VAL A 867 32.06 -0.91 -30.84
CA VAL A 867 32.30 -2.33 -31.12
C VAL A 867 30.96 -3.04 -31.18
N SER A 868 30.64 -3.64 -32.32
CA SER A 868 29.54 -4.61 -32.44
C SER A 868 29.98 -6.00 -32.00
N GLU A 869 29.11 -6.67 -31.25
CA GLU A 869 29.18 -8.11 -31.01
C GLU A 869 28.22 -8.79 -32.00
N GLN A 870 28.76 -9.67 -32.84
CA GLN A 870 28.04 -10.41 -33.87
C GLN A 870 28.08 -11.90 -33.57
N GLY A 871 26.97 -12.47 -33.11
CA GLY A 871 26.78 -13.89 -32.92
C GLY A 871 26.93 -14.66 -34.23
N SER A 872 27.69 -15.76 -34.20
CA SER A 872 27.64 -16.73 -35.28
C SER A 872 26.33 -17.52 -35.22
N GLN A 873 25.80 -17.93 -36.38
CA GLN A 873 24.64 -18.84 -36.42
C GLN A 873 25.02 -20.31 -36.07
N GLU A 874 26.28 -20.60 -35.75
CA GLU A 874 26.72 -21.93 -35.32
C GLU A 874 26.68 -22.06 -33.78
N ARG A 875 25.45 -22.15 -33.24
CA ARG A 875 25.20 -22.49 -31.83
C ARG A 875 25.70 -23.91 -31.51
N THR A 876 26.44 -24.06 -30.41
CA THR A 876 26.98 -25.37 -29.97
C THR A 876 26.23 -25.86 -28.73
N LEU A 877 25.60 -27.04 -28.81
CA LEU A 877 24.92 -27.66 -27.66
C LEU A 877 25.92 -28.00 -26.53
N ILE A 878 25.69 -27.46 -25.34
CA ILE A 878 26.51 -27.65 -24.13
C ILE A 878 25.86 -28.66 -23.18
N SER A 879 24.55 -28.59 -22.96
CA SER A 879 23.79 -29.49 -22.08
C SER A 879 22.36 -29.74 -22.57
N ARG A 880 21.74 -30.83 -22.11
CA ARG A 880 20.29 -31.07 -22.22
C ARG A 880 19.58 -31.12 -20.87
N ASP A 881 20.34 -31.09 -19.77
CA ASP A 881 19.79 -30.99 -18.43
C ASP A 881 19.36 -29.53 -18.22
N GLN A 882 18.19 -29.30 -17.58
CA GLN A 882 17.67 -27.95 -17.32
C GLN A 882 18.64 -27.13 -16.47
N GLN A 883 19.30 -27.79 -15.51
CA GLN A 883 20.36 -27.22 -14.70
C GLN A 883 21.72 -27.29 -15.39
N LEU A 884 22.37 -26.13 -15.52
CA LEU A 884 23.73 -25.97 -16.05
C LEU A 884 24.62 -25.33 -14.99
N ARG A 885 25.49 -26.14 -14.38
CA ARG A 885 26.54 -25.70 -13.44
C ARG A 885 27.90 -25.67 -14.16
N PHE A 886 28.55 -24.51 -14.21
CA PHE A 886 29.79 -24.31 -14.96
C PHE A 886 30.72 -23.27 -14.31
N GLN A 887 32.01 -23.31 -14.66
CA GLN A 887 32.99 -22.31 -14.21
C GLN A 887 33.13 -21.18 -15.24
N ALA A 888 32.97 -19.95 -14.74
CA ALA A 888 33.01 -18.70 -15.47
C ALA A 888 34.45 -18.32 -15.88
N THR A 889 35.02 -19.05 -16.83
CA THR A 889 36.45 -18.98 -17.23
C THR A 889 36.77 -17.95 -18.31
N ARG A 890 35.74 -17.37 -18.94
CA ARG A 890 35.83 -16.40 -20.04
C ARG A 890 34.51 -15.64 -20.16
N ASN A 891 34.47 -14.57 -20.95
CA ASN A 891 33.21 -14.04 -21.45
C ASN A 891 32.51 -15.11 -22.30
N GLN A 892 31.20 -15.29 -22.10
CA GLN A 892 30.44 -16.40 -22.69
C GLN A 892 28.99 -15.98 -22.92
N SER A 893 28.39 -16.44 -24.02
CA SER A 893 27.00 -16.19 -24.37
C SER A 893 26.25 -17.51 -24.48
N LEU A 894 25.31 -17.73 -23.55
CA LEU A 894 24.54 -18.96 -23.42
C LEU A 894 23.07 -18.74 -23.83
N THR A 895 22.44 -19.74 -24.43
CA THR A 895 21.04 -19.70 -24.84
C THR A 895 20.32 -20.93 -24.28
N ALA A 896 19.23 -20.70 -23.53
CA ALA A 896 18.24 -21.72 -23.20
C ALA A 896 17.23 -21.80 -24.35
N GLU A 897 17.21 -22.94 -25.05
CA GLU A 897 16.37 -23.15 -26.24
C GLU A 897 15.12 -23.98 -25.90
N PHE A 898 13.97 -23.59 -26.43
CA PHE A 898 12.64 -24.14 -26.15
C PHE A 898 11.84 -24.39 -27.44
N ASP A 899 10.84 -25.27 -27.40
CA ASP A 899 9.85 -25.49 -28.48
C ASP A 899 8.45 -25.75 -27.88
N ILE A 900 7.40 -25.53 -28.66
CA ILE A 900 6.01 -25.76 -28.28
C ILE A 900 5.76 -27.25 -28.00
N ASP A 901 5.24 -27.58 -26.80
CA ASP A 901 4.66 -28.92 -26.62
C ASP A 901 3.35 -28.99 -27.39
N ARG A 902 3.35 -29.83 -28.42
CA ARG A 902 2.22 -30.01 -29.34
C ARG A 902 0.99 -30.66 -28.69
N GLN A 903 1.12 -31.17 -27.47
CA GLN A 903 -0.02 -31.61 -26.64
C GLN A 903 -0.86 -30.43 -26.14
N HIS A 904 -0.25 -29.25 -25.99
CA HIS A 904 -0.87 -28.01 -25.51
C HIS A 904 -1.41 -27.11 -26.64
N LEU A 905 -1.23 -27.47 -27.92
CA LEU A 905 -1.83 -26.70 -29.01
C LEU A 905 -3.36 -26.75 -28.97
N PHE A 906 -4.01 -25.60 -29.14
CA PHE A 906 -5.48 -25.53 -29.20
C PHE A 906 -6.00 -26.42 -30.34
N PRO A 907 -6.87 -27.41 -30.06
CA PRO A 907 -7.28 -28.40 -31.05
C PRO A 907 -8.23 -27.80 -32.09
N GLN A 908 -8.07 -28.23 -33.35
CA GLN A 908 -8.97 -27.88 -34.45
C GLN A 908 -10.41 -28.28 -34.13
N VAL A 909 -11.35 -27.33 -34.22
CA VAL A 909 -12.76 -27.54 -33.85
C VAL A 909 -13.44 -28.48 -34.87
N PRO A 910 -13.92 -29.66 -34.43
CA PRO A 910 -14.63 -30.58 -35.31
C PRO A 910 -16.08 -30.12 -35.55
N ALA A 911 -16.70 -30.64 -36.61
CA ALA A 911 -18.15 -30.52 -36.78
C ALA A 911 -18.87 -31.37 -35.71
N GLY A 912 -19.38 -30.73 -34.65
CA GLY A 912 -19.96 -31.38 -33.48
C GLY A 912 -19.45 -30.79 -32.16
N GLU A 913 -19.24 -31.64 -31.16
CA GLU A 913 -18.80 -31.21 -29.82
C GLU A 913 -17.28 -31.36 -29.63
N LEU A 914 -16.67 -30.36 -28.98
CA LEU A 914 -15.31 -30.37 -28.45
C LEU A 914 -15.37 -30.06 -26.95
N THR A 915 -14.53 -30.72 -26.15
CA THR A 915 -14.37 -30.43 -24.72
C THR A 915 -12.91 -30.17 -24.39
N LEU A 916 -12.64 -29.01 -23.79
CA LEU A 916 -11.35 -28.63 -23.24
C LEU A 916 -11.35 -28.85 -21.72
N THR A 917 -10.22 -29.28 -21.18
CA THR A 917 -10.10 -29.76 -19.79
C THR A 917 -8.81 -29.24 -19.17
N SER A 918 -8.80 -28.95 -17.87
CA SER A 918 -7.61 -28.49 -17.14
C SER A 918 -6.39 -29.42 -17.28
N ALA A 919 -6.60 -30.72 -17.47
CA ALA A 919 -5.53 -31.70 -17.73
C ALA A 919 -4.80 -31.55 -19.08
N GLY A 920 -5.28 -30.68 -19.98
CA GLY A 920 -4.60 -30.29 -21.22
C GLY A 920 -4.23 -28.81 -21.27
N SER A 921 -4.37 -28.08 -20.15
CA SER A 921 -4.09 -26.65 -20.10
C SER A 921 -2.62 -26.34 -19.79
N PRO A 922 -2.09 -25.21 -20.30
CA PRO A 922 -2.78 -24.23 -21.13
C PRO A 922 -3.02 -24.75 -22.56
N TYR A 923 -4.05 -24.23 -23.22
CA TYR A 923 -4.30 -24.45 -24.64
C TYR A 923 -3.77 -23.25 -25.43
N LEU A 924 -2.63 -23.42 -26.09
CA LEU A 924 -1.95 -22.42 -26.91
C LEU A 924 -2.67 -22.21 -28.25
N LEU A 925 -3.32 -21.06 -28.41
CA LEU A 925 -4.00 -20.61 -29.62
C LEU A 925 -3.09 -19.68 -30.42
N LEU A 926 -2.44 -20.23 -31.45
CA LEU A 926 -1.44 -19.51 -32.26
C LEU A 926 -2.00 -18.89 -33.56
N GLU A 927 -3.21 -19.29 -33.97
CA GLU A 927 -3.91 -18.85 -35.18
C GLU A 927 -5.42 -18.77 -34.91
N ASP A 928 -6.13 -17.86 -35.59
CA ASP A 928 -7.56 -17.60 -35.34
C ASP A 928 -8.42 -18.88 -35.36
N VAL A 929 -9.23 -19.07 -34.31
CA VAL A 929 -10.08 -20.26 -34.16
C VAL A 929 -11.51 -19.96 -34.55
N LEU A 930 -12.03 -20.72 -35.51
CA LEU A 930 -13.44 -20.72 -35.89
C LEU A 930 -14.18 -21.85 -35.16
N ILE A 931 -15.23 -21.50 -34.40
CA ILE A 931 -16.27 -22.42 -33.92
C ILE A 931 -17.46 -22.30 -34.90
N PRO A 932 -17.58 -23.20 -35.90
CA PRO A 932 -18.57 -23.05 -36.96
C PRO A 932 -19.99 -23.41 -36.49
N ALA A 933 -20.99 -22.84 -37.17
CA ALA A 933 -22.39 -23.07 -36.89
C ALA A 933 -22.74 -24.58 -36.86
N GLY A 934 -23.48 -24.98 -35.81
CA GLY A 934 -23.80 -26.39 -35.53
C GLY A 934 -22.71 -27.18 -34.80
N SER A 935 -21.65 -26.51 -34.33
CA SER A 935 -20.61 -27.08 -33.45
C SER A 935 -20.59 -26.37 -32.10
N ALA A 936 -20.11 -27.04 -31.05
CA ALA A 936 -20.09 -26.51 -29.68
C ALA A 936 -18.75 -26.81 -28.99
N VAL A 937 -18.17 -25.81 -28.32
CA VAL A 937 -16.99 -25.97 -27.47
C VAL A 937 -17.40 -25.83 -26.02
N THR A 938 -17.17 -26.87 -25.21
CA THR A 938 -17.27 -26.81 -23.75
C THR A 938 -15.88 -26.68 -23.13
N ILE A 939 -15.72 -25.77 -22.18
CA ILE A 939 -14.49 -25.60 -21.40
C ILE A 939 -14.83 -25.88 -19.93
N GLN A 940 -14.06 -26.77 -19.31
CA GLN A 940 -14.24 -27.22 -17.92
C GLN A 940 -13.48 -26.35 -16.90
N PRO A 941 -13.84 -26.37 -15.61
CA PRO A 941 -13.17 -25.58 -14.57
C PRO A 941 -11.65 -25.79 -14.51
N GLY A 942 -10.92 -24.71 -14.23
CA GLY A 942 -9.46 -24.69 -14.11
C GLY A 942 -8.73 -24.87 -15.44
N ALA A 943 -9.40 -24.67 -16.58
CA ALA A 943 -8.76 -24.71 -17.89
C ALA A 943 -8.33 -23.31 -18.33
N GLU A 944 -7.10 -23.20 -18.80
CA GLU A 944 -6.51 -21.99 -19.37
C GLU A 944 -6.38 -22.09 -20.89
N ILE A 945 -6.73 -21.01 -21.58
CA ILE A 945 -6.54 -20.81 -23.03
C ILE A 945 -5.63 -19.59 -23.18
N HIS A 946 -4.43 -19.79 -23.74
CA HIS A 946 -3.45 -18.71 -23.94
C HIS A 946 -3.46 -18.33 -25.42
N VAL A 947 -3.66 -17.05 -25.73
CA VAL A 947 -3.94 -16.56 -27.07
C VAL A 947 -2.75 -15.75 -27.60
N ALA A 948 -2.28 -16.04 -28.81
CA ALA A 948 -1.21 -15.27 -29.43
C ALA A 948 -1.66 -13.86 -29.83
N GLU A 949 -0.69 -12.95 -29.95
CA GLU A 949 -0.90 -11.53 -30.23
C GLU A 949 -1.82 -11.31 -31.45
N GLY A 950 -2.84 -10.47 -31.28
CA GLY A 950 -3.87 -10.17 -32.28
C GLY A 950 -4.79 -11.32 -32.73
N LYS A 951 -4.69 -12.53 -32.15
CA LYS A 951 -5.54 -13.68 -32.55
C LYS A 951 -6.90 -13.71 -31.85
N ASN A 952 -7.87 -14.37 -32.47
CA ASN A 952 -9.29 -14.28 -32.17
C ASN A 952 -9.94 -15.65 -32.01
N ILE A 953 -11.08 -15.69 -31.32
CA ILE A 953 -12.02 -16.82 -31.36
C ILE A 953 -13.33 -16.33 -31.98
N LEU A 954 -13.72 -16.92 -33.12
CA LEU A 954 -14.92 -16.57 -33.89
C LEU A 954 -16.01 -17.62 -33.65
N ILE A 955 -17.15 -17.23 -33.08
CA ILE A 955 -18.20 -18.15 -32.60
C ILE A 955 -19.50 -17.95 -33.36
N HIS A 956 -19.77 -18.84 -34.34
CA HIS A 956 -21.09 -19.01 -34.97
C HIS A 956 -21.81 -20.27 -34.48
N GLY A 957 -21.09 -21.16 -33.78
CA GLY A 957 -21.62 -22.32 -33.06
C GLY A 957 -22.11 -21.93 -31.66
N SER A 958 -21.58 -22.58 -30.62
CA SER A 958 -21.72 -22.16 -29.22
C SER A 958 -20.44 -22.37 -28.42
N LEU A 959 -20.22 -21.52 -27.42
CA LEU A 959 -19.15 -21.64 -26.43
C LEU A 959 -19.77 -21.74 -25.03
N ARG A 960 -19.36 -22.75 -24.27
CA ARG A 960 -19.83 -23.02 -22.91
C ARG A 960 -18.64 -23.19 -21.95
N ALA A 961 -18.13 -22.08 -21.45
CA ALA A 961 -17.02 -22.02 -20.50
C ALA A 961 -17.59 -21.84 -19.09
N ILE A 962 -17.64 -22.91 -18.30
CA ILE A 962 -18.25 -22.92 -16.96
C ILE A 962 -17.21 -23.38 -15.94
N GLY A 963 -16.60 -22.43 -15.23
CA GLY A 963 -15.61 -22.63 -14.17
C GLY A 963 -16.23 -22.74 -12.78
N SER A 964 -15.42 -22.43 -11.76
CA SER A 964 -15.85 -22.20 -10.38
C SER A 964 -14.97 -21.17 -9.70
N LEU A 965 -15.38 -20.62 -8.54
CA LEU A 965 -14.58 -19.67 -7.76
C LEU A 965 -13.17 -20.20 -7.39
N GLN A 966 -13.04 -21.51 -7.17
CA GLN A 966 -11.76 -22.16 -6.85
C GLN A 966 -10.98 -22.64 -8.09
N GLN A 967 -11.64 -22.72 -9.24
CA GLN A 967 -11.08 -23.18 -10.50
C GLN A 967 -11.69 -22.38 -11.67
N PRO A 968 -11.37 -21.07 -11.79
CA PRO A 968 -11.85 -20.25 -12.89
C PRO A 968 -11.31 -20.78 -14.22
N ILE A 969 -11.96 -20.40 -15.31
CA ILE A 969 -11.43 -20.56 -16.67
C ILE A 969 -10.74 -19.25 -17.05
N VAL A 970 -9.55 -19.31 -17.64
CA VAL A 970 -8.78 -18.10 -17.96
C VAL A 970 -8.50 -18.02 -19.46
N PHE A 971 -8.84 -16.88 -20.06
CA PHE A 971 -8.34 -16.46 -21.37
C PHE A 971 -7.33 -15.32 -21.15
N LEU A 972 -6.08 -15.50 -21.58
CA LEU A 972 -5.04 -14.48 -21.46
C LEU A 972 -4.14 -14.45 -22.71
N GLY A 973 -3.42 -13.35 -22.89
CA GLY A 973 -2.37 -13.24 -23.89
C GLY A 973 -1.17 -14.13 -23.56
N ILE A 974 -0.60 -14.80 -24.56
CA ILE A 974 0.73 -15.43 -24.43
C ILE A 974 1.72 -14.34 -24.03
N ASN A 975 2.46 -14.56 -22.93
CA ASN A 975 3.39 -13.59 -22.34
C ASN A 975 2.76 -12.23 -21.98
N HIS A 976 1.43 -12.19 -21.74
CA HIS A 976 0.65 -10.96 -21.55
C HIS A 976 0.64 -10.00 -22.76
N HIS A 977 0.98 -10.48 -23.97
CA HIS A 977 0.80 -9.71 -25.21
C HIS A 977 -0.68 -9.57 -25.56
N SER A 978 -1.07 -8.39 -26.04
CA SER A 978 -2.45 -8.08 -26.41
C SER A 978 -3.01 -8.99 -27.50
N TRP A 979 -4.04 -9.78 -27.18
CA TRP A 979 -4.77 -10.59 -28.16
C TRP A 979 -6.06 -9.90 -28.64
N GLY A 980 -6.77 -10.52 -29.59
CA GLY A 980 -7.99 -9.98 -30.19
C GLY A 980 -9.20 -10.06 -29.24
N ALA A 981 -10.25 -10.78 -29.67
CA ALA A 981 -11.48 -10.92 -28.87
C ALA A 981 -12.19 -12.27 -29.03
N LEU A 982 -13.15 -12.53 -28.12
CA LEU A 982 -14.20 -13.53 -28.29
C LEU A 982 -15.35 -12.89 -29.09
N CYS A 983 -15.49 -13.29 -30.36
CA CYS A 983 -16.39 -12.67 -31.34
C CYS A 983 -17.58 -13.59 -31.66
N PHE A 984 -18.73 -13.38 -31.00
CA PHE A 984 -19.96 -14.13 -31.27
C PHE A 984 -20.75 -13.47 -32.42
N GLU A 985 -21.09 -14.21 -33.47
CA GLU A 985 -21.86 -13.67 -34.60
C GLU A 985 -22.86 -14.69 -35.16
N ASP A 986 -24.14 -14.28 -35.26
CA ASP A 986 -25.25 -15.07 -35.79
C ASP A 986 -25.30 -16.49 -35.17
N ALA A 987 -24.96 -16.60 -33.88
CA ALA A 987 -24.70 -17.86 -33.21
C ALA A 987 -25.95 -18.74 -33.15
N ALA A 988 -25.87 -19.96 -33.69
CA ALA A 988 -27.02 -20.84 -33.85
C ALA A 988 -27.56 -21.44 -32.53
N GLN A 989 -26.86 -21.21 -31.41
CA GLN A 989 -27.19 -21.67 -30.06
C GLN A 989 -26.69 -20.67 -29.01
N PRO A 990 -27.34 -20.59 -27.83
CA PRO A 990 -26.87 -19.75 -26.73
C PRO A 990 -25.46 -20.13 -26.26
N SER A 991 -24.68 -19.12 -25.88
CA SER A 991 -23.34 -19.28 -25.29
C SER A 991 -23.31 -18.79 -23.84
N ALA A 992 -22.45 -19.39 -23.02
CA ALA A 992 -22.39 -19.12 -21.59
C ALA A 992 -20.95 -19.11 -21.05
N LEU A 993 -20.60 -18.04 -20.34
CA LEU A 993 -19.36 -17.85 -19.61
C LEU A 993 -19.72 -17.70 -18.12
N SER A 994 -19.27 -18.63 -17.28
CA SER A 994 -19.47 -18.57 -15.82
C SER A 994 -18.14 -18.81 -15.09
N HIS A 995 -17.78 -17.96 -14.13
CA HIS A 995 -16.47 -17.94 -13.46
C HIS A 995 -15.30 -17.96 -14.47
N VAL A 996 -15.27 -16.95 -15.35
CA VAL A 996 -14.25 -16.78 -16.40
C VAL A 996 -13.47 -15.50 -16.15
N VAL A 997 -12.14 -15.54 -16.30
CA VAL A 997 -11.28 -14.35 -16.38
C VAL A 997 -10.91 -14.13 -17.85
N VAL A 998 -11.11 -12.91 -18.34
CA VAL A 998 -10.72 -12.46 -19.69
C VAL A 998 -9.68 -11.34 -19.50
N ARG A 999 -8.44 -11.61 -19.89
CA ARG A 999 -7.29 -10.76 -19.60
C ARG A 999 -6.48 -10.43 -20.85
N ASP A 1000 -5.89 -9.24 -20.91
CA ASP A 1000 -4.95 -8.80 -21.97
C ASP A 1000 -5.59 -8.82 -23.39
N ALA A 1001 -6.91 -8.59 -23.46
CA ALA A 1001 -7.73 -8.69 -24.68
C ALA A 1001 -8.12 -7.31 -25.24
N THR A 1002 -8.35 -7.21 -26.55
CA THR A 1002 -8.53 -5.93 -27.24
C THR A 1002 -9.88 -5.81 -27.96
N SER A 1003 -9.88 -6.02 -29.27
CA SER A 1003 -11.02 -5.95 -30.18
C SER A 1003 -10.85 -7.05 -31.22
N GLY A 1004 -11.94 -7.48 -31.85
CA GLY A 1004 -11.88 -8.49 -32.91
C GLY A 1004 -11.21 -7.97 -34.18
N ALA A 1005 -10.76 -8.89 -35.05
CA ALA A 1005 -10.15 -8.55 -36.33
C ALA A 1005 -10.99 -7.63 -37.25
N ASP A 1006 -12.32 -7.56 -37.04
CA ASP A 1006 -13.17 -6.47 -37.51
C ASP A 1006 -13.67 -5.63 -36.32
N ALA A 1007 -12.85 -4.66 -35.92
CA ALA A 1007 -13.13 -3.75 -34.80
C ALA A 1007 -14.33 -2.81 -35.03
N VAL A 1008 -14.98 -2.82 -36.20
CA VAL A 1008 -16.26 -2.10 -36.42
C VAL A 1008 -17.42 -2.90 -35.83
N HIS A 1009 -17.38 -4.22 -35.95
CA HIS A 1009 -18.43 -5.13 -35.47
C HIS A 1009 -18.10 -5.79 -34.12
N PHE A 1010 -16.81 -5.90 -33.79
CA PHE A 1010 -16.31 -6.55 -32.57
C PHE A 1010 -15.40 -5.59 -31.79
N LYS A 1011 -15.98 -4.53 -31.23
CA LYS A 1011 -15.23 -3.42 -30.57
C LYS A 1011 -14.45 -3.84 -29.31
N ALA A 1012 -14.88 -4.91 -28.64
CA ALA A 1012 -14.52 -5.26 -27.27
C ALA A 1012 -14.01 -6.70 -27.10
N ALA A 1013 -13.31 -6.96 -25.99
CA ALA A 1013 -12.72 -8.24 -25.58
C ALA A 1013 -13.72 -9.40 -25.61
N VAL A 1014 -14.97 -9.15 -25.19
CA VAL A 1014 -16.13 -9.98 -25.53
C VAL A 1014 -17.09 -9.15 -26.37
N SER A 1015 -17.29 -9.55 -27.62
CA SER A 1015 -18.19 -8.88 -28.56
C SER A 1015 -19.25 -9.85 -29.07
N THR A 1016 -20.52 -9.45 -29.04
CA THR A 1016 -21.65 -10.30 -29.47
C THR A 1016 -22.56 -9.62 -30.49
N ARG A 1017 -22.93 -10.38 -31.53
CA ARG A 1017 -23.76 -9.89 -32.64
C ARG A 1017 -24.88 -10.89 -32.95
N ASN A 1018 -26.13 -10.43 -32.89
CA ASN A 1018 -27.37 -11.20 -33.15
C ASN A 1018 -27.48 -12.52 -32.35
N SER A 1019 -26.86 -12.61 -31.18
CA SER A 1019 -26.62 -13.88 -30.47
C SER A 1019 -27.16 -13.85 -29.03
N GLU A 1020 -27.45 -15.04 -28.46
CA GLU A 1020 -27.82 -15.19 -27.04
C GLU A 1020 -26.58 -15.50 -26.20
N LEU A 1021 -26.25 -14.62 -25.23
CA LEU A 1021 -25.00 -14.68 -24.48
C LEU A 1021 -25.22 -14.39 -22.98
N PHE A 1022 -24.78 -15.32 -22.14
CA PHE A 1022 -24.89 -15.26 -20.67
C PHE A 1022 -23.51 -15.20 -20.01
N LEU A 1023 -23.26 -14.16 -19.24
CA LEU A 1023 -22.06 -13.94 -18.43
C LEU A 1023 -22.44 -13.96 -16.94
N ASP A 1024 -21.67 -14.68 -16.13
CA ASP A 1024 -21.92 -14.90 -14.70
C ASP A 1024 -20.59 -14.98 -13.94
N HIS A 1025 -20.33 -14.08 -12.99
CA HIS A 1025 -19.02 -13.97 -12.32
C HIS A 1025 -17.83 -13.90 -13.31
N VAL A 1026 -17.99 -13.15 -14.40
CA VAL A 1026 -16.92 -12.93 -15.40
C VAL A 1026 -16.12 -11.70 -15.02
N ALA A 1027 -14.79 -11.82 -14.97
CA ALA A 1027 -13.87 -10.73 -14.64
C ALA A 1027 -13.04 -10.35 -15.87
N PHE A 1028 -13.13 -9.08 -16.27
CA PHE A 1028 -12.28 -8.45 -17.28
C PHE A 1028 -11.12 -7.74 -16.59
N GLN A 1029 -9.90 -7.88 -17.13
CA GLN A 1029 -8.67 -7.35 -16.52
C GLN A 1029 -7.68 -6.89 -17.61
N ASN A 1030 -7.17 -5.66 -17.53
CA ASN A 1030 -6.22 -5.13 -18.53
C ASN A 1030 -6.72 -5.33 -19.99
N VAL A 1031 -8.02 -5.09 -20.23
CA VAL A 1031 -8.64 -5.14 -21.55
C VAL A 1031 -8.84 -3.74 -22.10
N ILE A 1032 -8.89 -3.54 -23.43
CA ILE A 1032 -9.19 -2.21 -23.99
C ILE A 1032 -10.65 -1.83 -23.74
N GLN A 1033 -11.60 -2.64 -24.20
CA GLN A 1033 -13.03 -2.49 -23.88
C GLN A 1033 -13.56 -3.84 -23.38
N PRO A 1034 -14.20 -3.93 -22.19
CA PRO A 1034 -14.74 -5.18 -21.68
C PRO A 1034 -15.80 -5.83 -22.58
N PHE A 1035 -16.91 -5.14 -22.85
CA PHE A 1035 -18.08 -5.76 -23.47
C PHE A 1035 -18.77 -4.89 -24.54
N TYR A 1036 -19.08 -5.50 -25.69
CA TYR A 1036 -19.92 -4.90 -26.73
C TYR A 1036 -21.00 -5.87 -27.22
N GLY A 1037 -22.23 -5.37 -27.39
CA GLY A 1037 -23.36 -6.15 -27.89
C GLY A 1037 -24.15 -5.44 -28.99
N TYR A 1038 -24.53 -6.17 -30.04
CA TYR A 1038 -25.40 -5.70 -31.12
C TYR A 1038 -26.45 -6.76 -31.47
N GLY A 1039 -27.68 -6.58 -30.99
CA GLY A 1039 -28.79 -7.50 -31.21
C GLY A 1039 -28.72 -8.82 -30.43
N GLY A 1040 -29.87 -9.45 -30.23
CA GLY A 1040 -30.00 -10.72 -29.52
C GLY A 1040 -30.47 -10.55 -28.07
N SER A 1041 -29.91 -11.37 -27.16
CA SER A 1041 -30.25 -11.32 -25.74
C SER A 1041 -29.00 -11.51 -24.88
N ILE A 1042 -28.78 -10.57 -23.97
CA ILE A 1042 -27.52 -10.41 -23.24
C ILE A 1042 -27.83 -10.35 -21.75
N THR A 1043 -27.15 -11.18 -20.97
CA THR A 1043 -27.25 -11.18 -19.51
C THR A 1043 -25.86 -11.17 -18.88
N LEU A 1044 -25.61 -10.22 -17.99
CA LEU A 1044 -24.42 -10.14 -17.13
C LEU A 1044 -24.88 -10.18 -15.67
N LEU A 1045 -24.36 -11.13 -14.89
CA LEU A 1045 -24.63 -11.28 -13.46
C LEU A 1045 -23.32 -11.32 -12.66
N ASP A 1046 -23.23 -10.57 -11.57
CA ASP A 1046 -22.10 -10.63 -10.62
C ASP A 1046 -20.69 -10.43 -11.29
N CYS A 1047 -20.63 -9.76 -12.44
CA CYS A 1047 -19.40 -9.59 -13.25
C CYS A 1047 -18.54 -8.38 -12.81
N GLN A 1048 -17.24 -8.40 -13.12
CA GLN A 1048 -16.30 -7.30 -12.88
C GLN A 1048 -15.74 -6.78 -14.20
N LEU A 1049 -15.98 -5.51 -14.51
CA LEU A 1049 -15.61 -4.87 -15.78
C LEU A 1049 -14.61 -3.73 -15.50
N ASP A 1050 -13.32 -4.07 -15.55
CA ASP A 1050 -12.22 -3.10 -15.61
C ASP A 1050 -12.14 -2.47 -17.00
N GLY A 1051 -12.58 -1.21 -17.10
CA GLY A 1051 -12.43 -0.36 -18.28
C GLY A 1051 -11.48 0.81 -18.02
N THR A 1052 -10.43 0.62 -17.23
CA THR A 1052 -9.37 1.64 -17.07
C THR A 1052 -8.72 2.04 -18.41
N ASN A 1053 -8.55 1.09 -19.32
CA ASN A 1053 -8.04 1.34 -20.68
C ASN A 1053 -9.15 1.68 -21.71
N ALA A 1054 -10.40 1.87 -21.29
CA ALA A 1054 -11.51 2.16 -22.20
C ALA A 1054 -11.37 3.53 -22.88
N GLY A 1055 -11.26 3.52 -24.20
CA GLY A 1055 -11.28 4.73 -25.03
C GLY A 1055 -12.67 5.34 -25.16
N ASP A 1056 -13.71 4.50 -25.19
CA ASP A 1056 -15.12 4.92 -25.13
C ASP A 1056 -15.84 4.30 -23.93
N ASP A 1057 -16.72 3.31 -24.11
CA ASP A 1057 -17.60 2.77 -23.06
C ASP A 1057 -16.96 1.61 -22.30
N ILE A 1058 -17.39 1.34 -21.05
CA ILE A 1058 -17.05 0.10 -20.33
C ILE A 1058 -17.92 -1.06 -20.86
N LEU A 1059 -19.20 -0.77 -21.09
CA LEU A 1059 -20.20 -1.70 -21.61
C LEU A 1059 -21.10 -0.93 -22.57
N ASN A 1060 -21.27 -1.44 -23.79
CA ASN A 1060 -22.17 -0.87 -24.79
C ASN A 1060 -23.05 -1.97 -25.40
N ILE A 1061 -24.37 -1.83 -25.35
CA ILE A 1061 -25.33 -2.80 -25.92
C ILE A 1061 -26.38 -2.08 -26.77
N GLN A 1062 -26.53 -2.53 -28.02
CA GLN A 1062 -27.42 -1.90 -29.00
C GLN A 1062 -28.44 -2.90 -29.57
N PHE A 1063 -29.69 -2.47 -29.76
CA PHE A 1063 -30.78 -3.23 -30.43
C PHE A 1063 -31.08 -4.62 -29.85
N ALA A 1064 -30.81 -4.84 -28.57
CA ALA A 1064 -30.90 -6.14 -27.89
C ALA A 1064 -31.79 -6.08 -26.64
N SER A 1065 -32.12 -7.24 -26.08
CA SER A 1065 -32.61 -7.33 -24.70
C SER A 1065 -31.41 -7.44 -23.74
N ALA A 1066 -31.36 -6.61 -22.69
CA ALA A 1066 -30.22 -6.50 -21.79
C ALA A 1066 -30.61 -6.66 -20.32
N ARG A 1067 -29.86 -7.50 -19.58
CA ARG A 1067 -30.03 -7.71 -18.15
C ARG A 1067 -28.68 -7.68 -17.43
N ILE A 1068 -28.43 -6.62 -16.67
CA ILE A 1068 -27.14 -6.33 -16.02
C ILE A 1068 -27.39 -6.22 -14.51
N GLU A 1069 -27.00 -7.23 -13.74
CA GLU A 1069 -27.24 -7.26 -12.29
C GLU A 1069 -25.98 -7.49 -11.44
N LYS A 1070 -25.83 -6.70 -10.37
CA LYS A 1070 -24.74 -6.74 -9.38
C LYS A 1070 -23.31 -6.69 -9.96
N CYS A 1071 -23.16 -6.22 -11.18
CA CYS A 1071 -21.86 -6.05 -11.80
C CYS A 1071 -21.13 -4.87 -11.17
N HIS A 1072 -19.80 -4.92 -11.17
CA HIS A 1072 -18.92 -3.80 -10.83
C HIS A 1072 -18.31 -3.26 -12.12
N LEU A 1073 -18.57 -2.01 -12.45
CA LEU A 1073 -17.99 -1.29 -13.58
C LEU A 1073 -17.06 -0.21 -13.02
N PHE A 1074 -15.79 -0.24 -13.41
CA PHE A 1074 -14.77 0.69 -12.94
C PHE A 1074 -13.89 1.13 -14.12
N GLY A 1075 -13.79 2.43 -14.42
CA GLY A 1075 -12.99 2.87 -15.56
C GLY A 1075 -13.29 4.25 -16.15
N ASN A 1076 -12.84 4.44 -17.40
CA ASN A 1076 -12.85 5.72 -18.11
C ASN A 1076 -14.08 5.94 -19.03
N GLY A 1077 -15.00 4.97 -19.05
CA GLY A 1077 -16.18 4.92 -19.92
C GLY A 1077 -17.49 4.69 -19.15
N GLU A 1078 -18.61 4.77 -19.87
CA GLU A 1078 -19.96 4.62 -19.29
C GLU A 1078 -20.58 3.22 -19.52
N LEU A 1079 -21.79 3.03 -18.98
CA LEU A 1079 -22.71 1.94 -19.32
C LEU A 1079 -23.74 2.48 -20.32
N ASP A 1080 -23.60 2.12 -21.59
CA ASP A 1080 -24.41 2.62 -22.72
C ASP A 1080 -25.41 1.55 -23.22
N LEU A 1081 -26.69 1.91 -23.32
CA LEU A 1081 -27.76 1.08 -23.88
C LEU A 1081 -28.58 1.80 -24.96
N ASP A 1082 -28.46 1.36 -26.21
CA ASP A 1082 -29.12 1.94 -27.38
C ASP A 1082 -30.24 1.03 -27.91
N SER A 1083 -31.47 1.55 -28.05
CA SER A 1083 -32.63 0.80 -28.57
C SER A 1083 -32.89 -0.54 -27.85
N VAL A 1084 -32.83 -0.53 -26.51
CA VAL A 1084 -33.10 -1.70 -25.66
C VAL A 1084 -34.55 -1.68 -25.18
N ASP A 1085 -35.32 -2.70 -25.57
CA ASP A 1085 -36.67 -2.97 -25.03
C ASP A 1085 -36.57 -3.98 -23.86
N ASP A 1086 -37.43 -3.85 -22.83
CA ASP A 1086 -37.51 -4.71 -21.62
C ASP A 1086 -36.19 -4.78 -20.79
N GLY A 1087 -35.40 -3.71 -20.79
CA GLY A 1087 -34.07 -3.67 -20.15
C GLY A 1087 -34.07 -3.68 -18.61
N ILE A 1088 -33.09 -4.36 -17.98
CA ILE A 1088 -32.91 -4.38 -16.51
C ILE A 1088 -31.47 -4.05 -16.14
N ILE A 1089 -31.25 -3.00 -15.35
CA ILE A 1089 -29.95 -2.60 -14.79
C ILE A 1089 -30.09 -2.47 -13.27
N ARG A 1090 -29.62 -3.43 -12.46
CA ARG A 1090 -29.83 -3.32 -11.00
C ARG A 1090 -28.79 -3.87 -10.04
N ASN A 1091 -28.72 -3.25 -8.86
CA ASN A 1091 -27.79 -3.54 -7.77
C ASN A 1091 -26.29 -3.43 -8.17
N ASN A 1092 -25.98 -2.78 -9.28
CA ASN A 1092 -24.61 -2.64 -9.79
C ASN A 1092 -23.83 -1.57 -9.00
N LEU A 1093 -22.50 -1.67 -9.00
CA LEU A 1093 -21.58 -0.62 -8.56
C LEU A 1093 -20.92 -0.03 -9.81
N ILE A 1094 -21.02 1.28 -10.00
CA ILE A 1094 -20.47 2.00 -11.16
C ILE A 1094 -19.60 3.15 -10.63
N GLU A 1095 -18.32 3.13 -10.98
CA GLU A 1095 -17.30 4.07 -10.50
C GLU A 1095 -16.51 4.63 -11.68
N ILE A 1096 -16.80 5.89 -12.03
CA ILE A 1096 -16.14 6.59 -13.14
C ILE A 1096 -14.86 7.26 -12.63
N ILE A 1097 -13.74 7.06 -13.32
CA ILE A 1097 -12.45 7.73 -13.03
C ILE A 1097 -12.04 8.74 -14.12
N SER A 1098 -12.91 8.94 -15.13
CA SER A 1098 -12.68 9.83 -16.26
C SER A 1098 -12.82 11.30 -15.88
N SER A 1099 -11.92 12.14 -16.40
CA SER A 1099 -12.03 13.61 -16.36
C SER A 1099 -12.72 14.20 -17.60
N ASN A 1100 -13.18 13.36 -18.54
CA ASN A 1100 -13.90 13.78 -19.73
C ASN A 1100 -15.35 14.20 -19.37
N SER A 1101 -15.72 15.46 -19.60
CA SER A 1101 -17.04 16.03 -19.26
C SER A 1101 -18.18 15.61 -20.20
N ASN A 1102 -18.12 14.37 -20.69
CA ASN A 1102 -19.13 13.67 -21.48
C ASN A 1102 -18.93 12.17 -21.17
N ARG A 1103 -19.08 11.80 -19.90
CA ARG A 1103 -19.16 10.42 -19.43
C ARG A 1103 -20.24 10.34 -18.36
N ASP A 1104 -21.23 9.53 -18.64
CA ASP A 1104 -22.34 9.25 -17.77
C ASP A 1104 -22.06 8.02 -16.89
N GLY A 1105 -22.86 7.80 -15.85
CA GLY A 1105 -22.85 6.52 -15.12
C GLY A 1105 -23.60 5.44 -15.90
N ILE A 1106 -24.77 5.82 -16.41
CA ILE A 1106 -25.63 5.05 -17.31
C ILE A 1106 -26.23 6.03 -18.32
N ASP A 1107 -26.10 5.81 -19.64
CA ASP A 1107 -26.96 6.46 -20.66
C ASP A 1107 -27.85 5.41 -21.33
N ILE A 1108 -29.08 5.81 -21.65
CA ILE A 1108 -30.02 5.02 -22.45
C ILE A 1108 -30.62 5.89 -23.57
N GLY A 1109 -30.49 5.41 -24.81
CA GLY A 1109 -31.04 6.00 -26.02
C GLY A 1109 -32.14 5.12 -26.63
N ALA A 1110 -33.20 5.71 -27.20
CA ALA A 1110 -34.26 5.02 -27.96
C ALA A 1110 -34.90 3.78 -27.31
N SER A 1111 -34.83 3.67 -25.98
CA SER A 1111 -35.08 2.43 -25.22
C SER A 1111 -36.46 2.43 -24.55
N ARG A 1112 -36.99 1.24 -24.22
CA ARG A 1112 -38.36 1.09 -23.69
C ARG A 1112 -38.45 0.11 -22.53
N ASP A 1113 -39.36 0.43 -21.61
CA ASP A 1113 -39.73 -0.43 -20.47
C ASP A 1113 -38.52 -0.80 -19.59
N VAL A 1114 -37.51 0.08 -19.56
CA VAL A 1114 -36.22 -0.12 -18.85
C VAL A 1114 -36.35 0.16 -17.35
N VAL A 1115 -35.82 -0.75 -16.53
CA VAL A 1115 -35.76 -0.63 -15.07
C VAL A 1115 -34.31 -0.45 -14.59
N ILE A 1116 -34.03 0.69 -13.96
CA ILE A 1116 -32.73 1.04 -13.37
C ILE A 1116 -32.89 1.09 -11.85
N GLU A 1117 -32.48 0.04 -11.13
CA GLU A 1117 -32.85 -0.19 -9.73
C GLU A 1117 -31.67 -0.43 -8.77
N ASN A 1118 -31.65 0.21 -7.60
CA ASN A 1118 -30.71 -0.04 -6.50
C ASN A 1118 -29.21 0.04 -6.86
N ASN A 1119 -28.82 0.71 -7.94
CA ASN A 1119 -27.42 0.85 -8.33
C ASN A 1119 -26.72 1.89 -7.44
N ARG A 1120 -25.41 1.75 -7.24
CA ARG A 1120 -24.54 2.75 -6.62
C ARG A 1120 -23.63 3.34 -7.70
N ILE A 1121 -23.76 4.64 -7.94
CA ILE A 1121 -23.13 5.34 -9.07
C ILE A 1121 -22.29 6.50 -8.52
N PHE A 1122 -21.01 6.54 -8.89
CA PHE A 1122 -20.03 7.48 -8.35
C PHE A 1122 -19.24 8.24 -9.42
N ASN A 1123 -18.94 9.52 -9.12
CA ASN A 1123 -17.93 10.35 -9.80
C ASN A 1123 -18.20 10.65 -11.29
N CYS A 1124 -19.47 10.71 -11.72
CA CYS A 1124 -19.84 10.93 -13.12
C CYS A 1124 -19.57 12.39 -13.56
N PRO A 1125 -18.60 12.67 -14.44
CA PRO A 1125 -18.25 14.04 -14.84
C PRO A 1125 -19.33 14.73 -15.70
N ASP A 1126 -20.34 13.99 -16.20
CA ASP A 1126 -21.55 14.53 -16.81
C ASP A 1126 -22.82 14.06 -16.05
N LYS A 1127 -23.54 13.02 -16.50
CA LYS A 1127 -24.83 12.59 -15.88
C LYS A 1127 -24.71 11.27 -15.10
N GLY A 1128 -25.23 11.20 -13.88
CA GLY A 1128 -25.28 9.95 -13.10
C GLY A 1128 -26.15 8.89 -13.77
N ILE A 1129 -27.37 9.28 -14.17
CA ILE A 1129 -28.22 8.51 -15.09
C ILE A 1129 -28.74 9.44 -16.17
N SER A 1130 -28.75 8.98 -17.41
CA SER A 1130 -29.08 9.74 -18.60
C SER A 1130 -30.12 8.96 -19.41
N VAL A 1131 -31.18 9.64 -19.85
CA VAL A 1131 -32.31 9.05 -20.58
C VAL A 1131 -32.64 9.96 -21.74
N GLY A 1132 -32.55 9.48 -22.99
CA GLY A 1132 -32.73 10.31 -24.18
C GLY A 1132 -33.31 9.61 -25.41
N GLU A 1133 -33.43 10.39 -26.48
CA GLU A 1133 -33.81 9.94 -27.82
C GLU A 1133 -35.14 9.15 -27.87
N GLU A 1134 -36.24 9.77 -27.42
CA GLU A 1134 -37.58 9.14 -27.30
C GLU A 1134 -37.67 7.92 -26.35
N SER A 1135 -36.77 7.76 -25.37
CA SER A 1135 -36.84 6.64 -24.41
C SER A 1135 -38.09 6.71 -23.50
N VAL A 1136 -38.85 5.62 -23.38
CA VAL A 1136 -40.19 5.63 -22.74
C VAL A 1136 -40.44 4.53 -21.72
N ASN A 1137 -41.25 4.88 -20.72
CA ASN A 1137 -41.59 4.02 -19.57
C ASN A 1137 -40.38 3.58 -18.72
N THR A 1138 -39.36 4.45 -18.63
CA THR A 1138 -38.18 4.22 -17.80
C THR A 1138 -38.52 4.33 -16.31
N LEU A 1139 -38.18 3.32 -15.50
CA LEU A 1139 -38.30 3.35 -14.05
C LEU A 1139 -36.90 3.41 -13.41
N ILE A 1140 -36.61 4.49 -12.69
CA ILE A 1140 -35.36 4.71 -11.97
C ILE A 1140 -35.66 4.68 -10.47
N ARG A 1141 -35.31 3.60 -9.77
CA ARG A 1141 -35.69 3.38 -8.36
C ARG A 1141 -34.56 3.03 -7.41
N GLY A 1142 -34.52 3.62 -6.22
CA GLY A 1142 -33.65 3.16 -5.12
C GLY A 1142 -32.15 3.35 -5.33
N ASN A 1143 -31.74 4.06 -6.39
CA ASN A 1143 -30.33 4.24 -6.73
C ASN A 1143 -29.67 5.30 -5.82
N LEU A 1144 -28.40 5.07 -5.50
CA LEU A 1144 -27.50 6.07 -4.93
C LEU A 1144 -26.67 6.68 -6.07
N ILE A 1145 -26.73 8.00 -6.22
CA ILE A 1145 -25.91 8.76 -7.17
C ILE A 1145 -25.08 9.76 -6.35
N HIS A 1146 -23.76 9.66 -6.42
CA HIS A 1146 -22.83 10.46 -5.65
C HIS A 1146 -21.81 11.16 -6.57
N GLN A 1147 -21.68 12.49 -6.43
CA GLN A 1147 -20.76 13.32 -7.21
C GLN A 1147 -20.98 13.18 -8.73
N ALA A 1148 -21.97 13.93 -9.25
CA ALA A 1148 -22.23 14.04 -10.68
C ALA A 1148 -22.39 15.51 -11.11
N ALA A 1149 -22.13 15.89 -12.37
CA ALA A 1149 -22.53 17.22 -12.83
C ALA A 1149 -24.08 17.34 -12.90
N MET A 1150 -24.74 16.24 -13.23
CA MET A 1150 -26.20 16.12 -13.30
C MET A 1150 -26.61 14.76 -12.70
N GLY A 1151 -27.46 14.71 -11.68
CA GLY A 1151 -27.83 13.46 -11.00
C GLY A 1151 -28.59 12.52 -11.93
N ILE A 1152 -29.76 12.96 -12.41
CA ILE A 1152 -30.54 12.27 -13.44
C ILE A 1152 -30.96 13.26 -14.53
N ALA A 1153 -30.81 12.90 -15.81
CA ALA A 1153 -31.23 13.71 -16.95
C ALA A 1153 -32.25 12.99 -17.83
N VAL A 1154 -33.31 13.68 -18.23
CA VAL A 1154 -34.33 13.19 -19.18
C VAL A 1154 -34.44 14.17 -20.35
N LYS A 1155 -34.12 13.68 -21.55
CA LYS A 1155 -33.87 14.46 -22.77
C LYS A 1155 -34.89 14.09 -23.86
N ASP A 1156 -35.10 14.96 -24.85
CA ASP A 1156 -35.59 14.61 -26.20
C ASP A 1156 -36.82 13.68 -26.21
N HIS A 1157 -38.00 14.23 -25.91
CA HIS A 1157 -39.29 13.53 -25.72
C HIS A 1157 -39.35 12.41 -24.65
N SER A 1158 -38.24 12.07 -24.00
CA SER A 1158 -38.16 10.88 -23.14
C SER A 1158 -38.97 11.02 -21.84
N THR A 1159 -39.35 9.88 -21.27
CA THR A 1159 -40.17 9.80 -20.06
C THR A 1159 -39.55 8.90 -18.99
N ALA A 1160 -39.51 9.39 -17.74
CA ALA A 1160 -39.01 8.63 -16.59
C ALA A 1160 -39.86 8.80 -15.32
N ILE A 1161 -39.98 7.72 -14.55
CA ILE A 1161 -40.46 7.71 -13.17
C ILE A 1161 -39.23 7.54 -12.27
N ILE A 1162 -38.98 8.51 -11.38
CA ILE A 1162 -37.80 8.59 -10.52
C ILE A 1162 -38.28 8.45 -9.07
N ASP A 1163 -38.02 7.31 -8.42
CA ASP A 1163 -38.65 6.95 -7.15
C ASP A 1163 -37.64 6.45 -6.09
N HIS A 1164 -37.76 6.87 -4.83
CA HIS A 1164 -36.90 6.42 -3.71
C HIS A 1164 -35.37 6.55 -3.94
N ASN A 1165 -34.90 7.45 -4.81
CA ASN A 1165 -33.46 7.60 -5.09
C ASN A 1165 -32.77 8.54 -4.08
N THR A 1166 -31.46 8.39 -3.90
CA THR A 1166 -30.61 9.34 -3.16
C THR A 1166 -29.61 9.98 -4.11
N ILE A 1167 -29.71 11.28 -4.32
CA ILE A 1167 -28.81 12.08 -5.15
C ILE A 1167 -28.01 12.99 -4.23
N TYR A 1168 -26.74 12.64 -3.98
CA TYR A 1168 -25.85 13.35 -3.07
C TYR A 1168 -24.73 14.08 -3.83
N SER A 1169 -24.62 15.38 -3.59
CA SER A 1169 -23.61 16.27 -4.16
C SER A 1169 -23.50 16.24 -5.69
N ALA A 1170 -24.63 16.37 -6.40
CA ALA A 1170 -24.65 16.55 -7.85
C ALA A 1170 -24.99 17.99 -8.25
N ASP A 1171 -24.25 18.63 -9.19
CA ASP A 1171 -24.42 20.07 -9.47
C ASP A 1171 -25.85 20.44 -9.93
N VAL A 1172 -26.54 19.55 -10.63
CA VAL A 1172 -27.99 19.60 -10.89
C VAL A 1172 -28.62 18.29 -10.43
N GLY A 1173 -29.64 18.30 -9.58
CA GLY A 1173 -30.26 17.05 -9.09
C GLY A 1173 -31.00 16.26 -10.18
N VAL A 1174 -32.09 16.82 -10.72
CA VAL A 1174 -32.81 16.27 -11.90
C VAL A 1174 -32.86 17.32 -13.01
N SER A 1175 -32.49 16.98 -14.25
CA SER A 1175 -32.56 17.89 -15.40
C SER A 1175 -33.51 17.39 -16.47
N VAL A 1176 -34.42 18.23 -16.95
CA VAL A 1176 -35.31 17.92 -18.07
C VAL A 1176 -35.23 18.99 -19.16
N TYR A 1177 -34.81 18.62 -20.38
CA TYR A 1177 -34.49 19.57 -21.45
C TYR A 1177 -34.52 18.96 -22.86
N GLU A 1178 -34.67 19.80 -23.88
CA GLU A 1178 -34.36 19.44 -25.27
C GLU A 1178 -32.84 19.53 -25.51
N LYS A 1179 -32.17 18.40 -25.81
CA LYS A 1179 -30.77 18.33 -26.27
C LYS A 1179 -30.71 18.42 -27.80
N ILE A 1180 -31.65 17.77 -28.49
CA ILE A 1180 -31.77 17.72 -29.95
C ILE A 1180 -32.88 18.67 -30.40
N ALA A 1181 -32.49 19.79 -31.02
CA ALA A 1181 -33.40 20.89 -31.37
C ALA A 1181 -34.46 20.50 -32.42
N GLY A 1182 -35.64 20.09 -31.94
CA GLY A 1182 -36.73 19.57 -32.77
C GLY A 1182 -37.59 18.54 -32.04
N GLU A 1183 -36.99 17.75 -31.14
CA GLU A 1183 -37.59 16.53 -30.56
C GLU A 1183 -38.40 16.78 -29.28
N ASP A 1184 -38.56 18.05 -28.87
CA ASP A 1184 -39.31 18.46 -27.67
C ASP A 1184 -38.63 18.08 -26.34
N GLY A 1185 -39.20 18.57 -25.23
CA GLY A 1185 -38.61 18.42 -23.90
C GLY A 1185 -38.82 17.05 -23.25
N GLY A 1186 -37.99 16.71 -22.26
CA GLY A 1186 -38.17 15.51 -21.43
C GLY A 1186 -39.28 15.64 -20.38
N SER A 1187 -39.76 14.51 -19.87
CA SER A 1187 -40.77 14.47 -18.80
C SER A 1187 -40.38 13.53 -17.65
N ALA A 1188 -40.38 14.06 -16.43
CA ALA A 1188 -40.03 13.31 -15.22
C ALA A 1188 -41.11 13.43 -14.12
N VAL A 1189 -41.49 12.29 -13.52
CA VAL A 1189 -42.24 12.27 -12.26
C VAL A 1189 -41.31 11.78 -11.16
N VAL A 1190 -41.09 12.61 -10.15
CA VAL A 1190 -40.11 12.38 -9.09
C VAL A 1190 -40.82 12.19 -7.75
N SER A 1191 -40.64 11.03 -7.13
CA SER A 1191 -41.22 10.66 -5.84
C SER A 1191 -40.18 10.16 -4.84
N ASN A 1192 -40.44 10.38 -3.54
CA ASN A 1192 -39.70 9.78 -2.42
C ASN A 1192 -38.15 9.98 -2.46
N THR A 1193 -37.67 10.99 -3.20
CA THR A 1193 -36.26 11.13 -3.60
C THR A 1193 -35.55 12.19 -2.76
N ILE A 1194 -34.29 11.94 -2.41
CA ILE A 1194 -33.48 12.80 -1.55
C ILE A 1194 -32.46 13.59 -2.37
N PHE A 1195 -32.48 14.92 -2.22
CA PHE A 1195 -31.52 15.87 -2.79
C PHE A 1195 -30.69 16.52 -1.68
N SER A 1196 -29.43 16.12 -1.56
CA SER A 1196 -28.58 16.45 -0.40
C SER A 1196 -27.13 16.78 -0.83
N GLY A 1197 -26.39 17.51 0.01
CA GLY A 1197 -24.99 17.87 -0.23
C GLY A 1197 -24.80 19.07 -1.16
N ARG A 1198 -23.76 19.03 -2.01
CA ARG A 1198 -23.40 20.14 -2.90
C ARG A 1198 -24.18 20.12 -4.21
N TYR A 1199 -25.08 21.07 -4.40
CA TYR A 1199 -25.78 21.24 -5.68
C TYR A 1199 -26.07 22.72 -6.02
N THR A 1200 -25.94 23.08 -7.29
CA THR A 1200 -26.26 24.43 -7.80
C THR A 1200 -27.78 24.64 -7.85
N GLN A 1201 -28.55 23.59 -8.17
CA GLN A 1201 -30.00 23.58 -8.20
C GLN A 1201 -30.54 22.14 -8.05
N GLU A 1202 -31.64 21.98 -7.29
CA GLU A 1202 -32.33 20.69 -7.15
C GLU A 1202 -32.76 20.12 -8.50
N TYR A 1203 -33.20 21.01 -9.40
CA TYR A 1203 -33.58 20.61 -10.74
C TYR A 1203 -33.38 21.72 -11.77
N ALA A 1204 -33.34 21.33 -13.04
CA ALA A 1204 -33.45 22.21 -14.19
C ALA A 1204 -34.62 21.76 -15.08
N ALA A 1205 -35.35 22.72 -15.64
CA ALA A 1205 -36.37 22.46 -16.65
C ALA A 1205 -36.36 23.58 -17.69
N ASP A 1206 -36.37 23.23 -18.98
CA ASP A 1206 -36.59 24.20 -20.05
C ASP A 1206 -38.10 24.48 -20.28
N VAL A 1207 -38.42 25.30 -21.29
CA VAL A 1207 -39.81 25.71 -21.58
C VAL A 1207 -40.65 24.67 -22.34
N LYS A 1208 -40.05 23.52 -22.70
CA LYS A 1208 -40.68 22.40 -23.39
C LYS A 1208 -40.91 21.22 -22.45
N SER A 1209 -40.02 21.07 -21.48
CA SER A 1209 -39.94 19.93 -20.57
C SER A 1209 -40.88 20.04 -19.39
N SER A 1210 -41.05 18.94 -18.65
CA SER A 1210 -41.91 18.89 -17.47
C SER A 1210 -41.32 18.04 -16.36
N VAL A 1211 -41.39 18.53 -15.12
CA VAL A 1211 -41.00 17.79 -13.93
C VAL A 1211 -42.03 18.02 -12.81
N GLN A 1212 -42.33 16.97 -12.04
CA GLN A 1212 -43.24 17.01 -10.90
C GLN A 1212 -42.59 16.33 -9.70
N PHE A 1213 -42.73 16.89 -8.50
CA PHE A 1213 -42.14 16.37 -7.26
C PHE A 1213 -43.21 16.00 -6.24
N SER A 1214 -43.02 14.89 -5.51
CA SER A 1214 -43.85 14.53 -4.36
C SER A 1214 -43.11 13.70 -3.34
N TYR A 1215 -43.30 13.99 -2.04
CA TYR A 1215 -42.63 13.29 -0.93
C TYR A 1215 -41.09 13.29 -1.00
N CYS A 1216 -40.50 14.26 -1.71
CA CYS A 1216 -39.05 14.41 -1.83
C CYS A 1216 -38.48 15.31 -0.72
N LEU A 1217 -37.24 15.07 -0.32
CA LEU A 1217 -36.47 15.97 0.55
C LEU A 1217 -35.48 16.79 -0.29
N SER A 1218 -35.39 18.09 -0.01
CA SER A 1218 -34.27 18.95 -0.42
C SER A 1218 -33.70 19.69 0.80
N GLU A 1219 -32.39 19.82 0.89
CA GLU A 1219 -31.74 20.61 1.93
C GLU A 1219 -31.88 22.13 1.69
N LYS A 1220 -31.94 22.53 0.42
CA LYS A 1220 -31.75 23.91 -0.04
C LYS A 1220 -33.03 24.73 -0.21
N SER A 1221 -34.10 24.13 -0.72
CA SER A 1221 -35.40 24.79 -0.88
C SER A 1221 -36.56 23.79 -0.86
N LEU A 1222 -37.73 24.24 -0.43
CA LEU A 1222 -38.95 23.43 -0.45
C LEU A 1222 -39.48 23.29 -1.89
N LEU A 1223 -39.34 22.10 -2.46
CA LEU A 1223 -39.84 21.76 -3.80
C LEU A 1223 -41.37 21.88 -3.90
N GLU A 1224 -41.88 22.47 -4.98
CA GLU A 1224 -43.34 22.53 -5.23
C GLU A 1224 -43.91 21.12 -5.47
N GLY A 1225 -44.93 20.75 -4.69
CA GLY A 1225 -45.53 19.41 -4.76
C GLY A 1225 -46.34 19.03 -3.53
N ILE A 1226 -46.73 17.76 -3.45
CA ILE A 1226 -47.41 17.16 -2.29
C ILE A 1226 -46.36 16.45 -1.42
N GLY A 1227 -46.39 16.65 -0.10
CA GLY A 1227 -45.56 15.89 0.83
C GLY A 1227 -44.06 16.23 0.86
N ASN A 1228 -43.56 17.02 -0.10
CA ASN A 1228 -42.16 17.46 -0.11
C ASN A 1228 -41.77 18.16 1.21
N ILE A 1229 -40.53 17.98 1.63
CA ILE A 1229 -39.97 18.56 2.86
C ILE A 1229 -38.65 19.29 2.57
N GLN A 1230 -38.35 20.31 3.38
CA GLN A 1230 -37.05 20.96 3.38
C GLN A 1230 -36.31 20.65 4.68
N GLY A 1231 -35.09 20.15 4.59
CA GLY A 1231 -34.22 19.85 5.74
C GLY A 1231 -33.02 18.99 5.37
N ASP A 1232 -32.09 18.85 6.32
CA ASP A 1232 -30.93 17.95 6.28
C ASP A 1232 -31.37 16.47 6.23
N ALA A 1233 -30.81 15.68 5.31
CA ALA A 1233 -31.14 14.26 5.15
C ALA A 1233 -30.67 13.37 6.32
N ARG A 1234 -29.65 13.80 7.09
CA ARG A 1234 -29.02 13.07 8.21
C ARG A 1234 -28.63 11.64 7.87
N PHE A 1235 -27.71 11.48 6.94
CA PHE A 1235 -27.05 10.19 6.68
C PHE A 1235 -26.12 9.79 7.84
N ARG A 1236 -25.88 8.49 8.03
CA ARG A 1236 -25.09 7.94 9.15
C ARG A 1236 -23.60 8.29 9.06
N SER A 1237 -23.00 8.22 7.88
CA SER A 1237 -21.66 8.75 7.64
C SER A 1237 -21.40 8.95 6.15
N ILE A 1238 -21.35 10.20 5.71
CA ILE A 1238 -21.10 10.54 4.30
C ILE A 1238 -19.65 10.19 3.89
N LEU A 1239 -18.70 10.27 4.81
CA LEU A 1239 -17.28 9.98 4.55
C LEU A 1239 -17.06 8.49 4.26
N ASP A 1240 -17.74 7.61 5.01
CA ASP A 1240 -17.69 6.15 4.81
C ASP A 1240 -18.59 5.67 3.64
N GLN A 1241 -19.07 6.59 2.79
CA GLN A 1241 -20.11 6.37 1.78
C GLN A 1241 -21.41 5.72 2.34
N ASN A 1242 -21.68 5.89 3.63
CA ASN A 1242 -22.78 5.30 4.36
C ASN A 1242 -24.02 6.22 4.34
N PHE A 1243 -24.68 6.25 3.18
CA PHE A 1243 -25.89 7.02 2.90
C PHE A 1243 -27.19 6.38 3.47
N TYR A 1244 -27.09 5.47 4.44
CA TYR A 1244 -28.26 5.07 5.22
C TYR A 1244 -28.70 6.21 6.14
N LEU A 1245 -30.00 6.37 6.31
CA LEU A 1245 -30.57 7.41 7.19
C LEU A 1245 -30.29 7.13 8.67
N HIS A 1246 -29.96 8.18 9.42
CA HIS A 1246 -29.93 8.16 10.88
C HIS A 1246 -31.37 8.16 11.45
N ALA A 1247 -31.54 7.61 12.66
CA ALA A 1247 -32.86 7.31 13.23
C ALA A 1247 -33.71 8.55 13.63
N ASP A 1248 -33.16 9.76 13.49
CA ASP A 1248 -33.86 11.03 13.68
C ASP A 1248 -33.95 11.88 12.38
N SER A 1249 -33.61 11.29 11.24
CA SER A 1249 -33.71 11.93 9.93
C SER A 1249 -35.16 12.34 9.62
N PRO A 1250 -35.39 13.53 9.06
CA PRO A 1250 -36.73 13.97 8.66
C PRO A 1250 -37.32 13.18 7.49
N CYS A 1251 -36.55 12.32 6.81
CA CYS A 1251 -37.06 11.41 5.78
C CYS A 1251 -37.83 10.21 6.37
N ILE A 1252 -37.57 9.84 7.63
CA ILE A 1252 -38.09 8.61 8.26
C ILE A 1252 -39.61 8.73 8.47
N ASN A 1253 -40.38 7.83 7.84
CA ASN A 1253 -41.86 7.88 7.72
C ASN A 1253 -42.39 9.12 6.95
N ALA A 1254 -41.61 9.74 6.07
CA ALA A 1254 -42.02 10.95 5.31
C ALA A 1254 -42.36 10.70 3.82
N GLY A 1255 -42.19 9.46 3.33
CA GLY A 1255 -42.56 9.05 1.97
C GLY A 1255 -44.06 9.06 1.69
N ASP A 1256 -44.44 8.72 0.44
CA ASP A 1256 -45.84 8.59 0.04
C ASP A 1256 -46.54 7.51 0.88
N PRO A 1257 -47.62 7.83 1.63
CA PRO A 1257 -48.32 6.88 2.48
C PRO A 1257 -49.12 5.80 1.71
N THR A 1258 -48.98 5.75 0.37
CA THR A 1258 -49.47 4.68 -0.50
C THR A 1258 -48.35 3.77 -1.04
N SER A 1259 -47.08 4.11 -0.81
CA SER A 1259 -45.93 3.23 -1.05
C SER A 1259 -46.01 1.94 -0.21
N PRO A 1260 -45.37 0.84 -0.65
CA PRO A 1260 -45.02 -0.26 0.25
C PRO A 1260 -44.09 0.24 1.37
N PRO A 1261 -44.26 -0.20 2.63
CA PRO A 1261 -43.31 0.09 3.70
C PRO A 1261 -41.92 -0.49 3.45
N ASP A 1262 -40.92 0.10 4.09
CA ASP A 1262 -39.53 -0.37 4.07
C ASP A 1262 -39.36 -1.76 4.73
N ALA A 1263 -38.18 -2.37 4.56
CA ALA A 1263 -37.88 -3.71 5.07
C ALA A 1263 -37.87 -3.82 6.61
N ASP A 1264 -37.68 -2.71 7.33
CA ASP A 1264 -37.84 -2.58 8.79
C ASP A 1264 -39.23 -2.05 9.20
N GLY A 1265 -40.04 -1.61 8.24
CA GLY A 1265 -41.46 -1.29 8.40
C GLY A 1265 -41.79 0.20 8.58
N THR A 1266 -40.91 1.12 8.16
CA THR A 1266 -41.21 2.56 8.07
C THR A 1266 -41.92 2.97 6.78
#